data_AF-A0A820ZTA7-F1
#
_entry.id   AF-A0A820ZTA7-F1
#
_cell.length_a   1.000
_cell.length_b   1.000
_cell.length_c   1.000
_cell.angle_alpha   90.00
_cell.angle_beta   90.00
_cell.angle_gamma   90.00
#
_symmetry.space_group_name_H-M   'P 1'
#
loop_
_entity.id
_entity.type
_entity.pdbx_description
1 polymer ?
#
loop_
_entity_poly.entity_id
_entity_poly.type
_entity_poly.pdbx_seq_one_letter_code
_entity_poly.pdbx_strand_id
1 'polypeptide(L)'
;MKSRYRLKTKSALNKEDTSQGKPFIEKKSTIDTASLPSSSSSLLIMPSIPKRSDWRKDKCNISLLLFLYLLQGVPLGMAASIPLIIQTYGTSWSQQATFSFAFWPFSLKLLWAPIVDALYIKRYGRRKTWLIPVQYLIGLVMIILSYHINDILLTTKTSTNNQPHIYFLTSIFFGLSFLAATQDICVDGWALSMLSRENVGWASICNSVGQTAGYFLGNVVFLAFESKDFANRYVRQPLNMELQSTGLITFSGFLLFWGIIFVISTTLVALLKHEIDEYYDPHDPHFGLTETYKVLLKVFRLPSVRSIALILLTAKIGFSATDAMTGLELIERGVAKDSLALLAIPLVPLQIILPFLISKYMTGKKPLNIYIKSYPFRLLLGIIMAIFVYYTPTFQKYNKTFPWYYYTLAIVIYAIHQIFVYNMFVSQMAFFAQVSDPKIGGTYMTLLNTLSNLGSNWISTTVLYAADYLTWKTCSLGGSQCKTAVEENNCHILGGVCDLSIDPYYIEISICIIAGIIWFLWKYQTIIRLQYLPISAWQLNKSWQKIQRQYMAESETKPTLTELNPPPDYVSQRIKIWEELKTKYQNYVASQPQVDITITLPDGKKLPGKSWKTTPNEIAQGISQGLAAATVIAKVNGELWDLDRPFEKDSSLELIKFDDEQGKQVFWHSTAHIMGEAMELCYGGCLCYGPPIEQGFYYDMYLENRTVSGLDYEPLEKVMKRIVKEEQPFERLEISKEDLIRLFGYNPFKVRILNEKVHTPTTTVYRCGPLIDLCRGPHIRHTGKVKAFAITKNSSTYWEGDQTRETLQRIYGISFPEAKQLKEWKHLQEEAAKRNHRKIGLEQDLFFFHELSPGSCFFHPKGAHIYNKLIEFIRGEYRKRGYQEVISPNIFNSKLWKTSGHWDHYSDNMFKTEIEKEVYALKPMNCPGHCVMFSSRLRSWRELPLRMADFGVLHRNELSGALSGLTRVRRFQQDDAHIFCTQSQIKSEIEGCLDLLKHVYGIFGFTFELKLSTRPSSFLGEIETWNRAESQLEEALKSFGYPWRIDPGDGAFYGPKIDITIRDALQRAHQCATIQLDFQLPQRFQLQYQTNEQGELQTPVIIHRAILGSIERMMAVLTESFGGKWPFWLSPRQMAIVPVFPSLDSYAQEVQKKLWLAGFQVDCDLDPGTTLNKKIRQNQLAQYNFIGVVGQTEQANGTINIRTRDNKQHGEFTIDEVIKRFRELAETRTNHAEDEFAGPSAESNVAGATSKLEHTKLSESHDD
;
A
#
# COMPACT_ATOMS: atom_id res chain seq x y z
N MET A 1 -52.84 18.59 19.56
CA MET A 1 -53.16 19.72 20.46
C MET A 1 -52.10 20.80 20.30
N LYS A 2 -52.58 22.03 20.04
CA LYS A 2 -52.02 23.40 20.12
C LYS A 2 -50.52 23.61 20.42
N SER A 3 -49.81 24.61 19.91
CA SER A 3 -50.00 25.60 18.83
C SER A 3 -48.72 26.44 18.72
N ARG A 4 -48.46 26.89 17.48
CA ARG A 4 -47.57 27.96 17.01
C ARG A 4 -47.44 29.22 17.90
N TYR A 5 -46.30 29.91 17.73
CA TYR A 5 -46.08 31.34 17.34
C TYR A 5 -44.91 31.96 18.16
N ARG A 6 -43.75 32.34 17.58
CA ARG A 6 -43.38 33.49 16.70
C ARG A 6 -43.19 34.83 17.46
N LEU A 7 -42.04 35.45 17.16
CA LEU A 7 -41.77 36.90 16.94
C LEU A 7 -41.02 37.73 18.03
N LYS A 8 -39.93 38.32 17.51
CA LYS A 8 -39.54 39.75 17.52
C LYS A 8 -38.81 40.38 18.73
N THR A 9 -37.53 40.69 18.46
CA THR A 9 -36.87 42.01 18.49
C THR A 9 -37.43 43.13 19.39
N LYS A 10 -36.58 43.73 20.25
CA LYS A 10 -35.97 45.08 20.10
C LYS A 10 -35.30 45.58 21.39
N SER A 11 -34.16 46.26 21.20
CA SER A 11 -33.61 47.41 21.96
C SER A 11 -33.28 47.23 23.45
N ALA A 12 -32.34 47.94 24.10
CA ALA A 12 -31.77 49.26 23.86
C ALA A 12 -30.56 49.46 24.82
N LEU A 13 -29.80 50.52 24.53
CA LEU A 13 -29.13 51.46 25.45
C LEU A 13 -27.66 51.23 25.91
N ASN A 14 -26.78 52.02 25.26
CA ASN A 14 -25.88 53.07 25.81
C ASN A 14 -24.84 52.74 26.91
N LYS A 15 -23.56 53.00 26.61
CA LYS A 15 -22.90 54.30 26.90
C LYS A 15 -21.48 54.40 26.30
N GLU A 16 -21.16 55.62 25.90
CA GLU A 16 -19.86 56.22 25.49
C GLU A 16 -18.77 55.99 26.56
N ASP A 17 -17.46 56.05 26.31
CA ASP A 17 -16.74 57.19 25.73
C ASP A 17 -15.24 56.88 25.43
N THR A 18 -14.68 57.61 24.44
CA THR A 18 -13.26 58.03 24.16
C THR A 18 -12.06 57.09 24.44
N SER A 19 -10.97 56.99 23.66
CA SER A 19 -10.38 57.81 22.59
C SER A 19 -9.27 57.01 21.83
N GLN A 20 -9.11 57.36 20.54
CA GLN A 20 -7.91 57.38 19.68
C GLN A 20 -6.90 56.22 19.60
N GLY A 21 -6.68 55.74 18.36
CA GLY A 21 -5.44 55.06 17.94
C GLY A 21 -5.64 53.80 17.08
N LYS A 22 -5.92 53.95 15.78
CA LYS A 22 -5.71 52.92 14.74
C LYS A 22 -4.49 53.36 13.89
N PRO A 23 -3.76 52.49 13.16
CA PRO A 23 -4.33 51.31 12.49
C PRO A 23 -3.48 50.00 12.41
N PHE A 24 -4.23 48.91 12.20
CA PHE A 24 -3.95 47.78 11.29
C PHE A 24 -2.83 46.74 11.60
N ILE A 25 -3.23 45.49 11.92
CA ILE A 25 -3.25 44.31 11.02
C ILE A 25 -3.79 43.09 11.77
N GLU A 26 -4.50 42.23 11.03
CA GLU A 26 -5.43 41.15 11.40
C GLU A 26 -4.94 40.09 12.39
N LYS A 27 -5.76 39.81 13.42
CA LYS A 27 -5.70 38.61 14.26
C LYS A 27 -6.60 37.50 13.69
N LYS A 28 -6.01 36.32 13.46
CA LYS A 28 -6.70 35.03 13.28
C LYS A 28 -7.46 34.66 14.56
N SER A 29 -8.73 34.32 14.39
CA SER A 29 -9.60 33.74 15.41
C SER A 29 -9.27 32.28 15.70
N THR A 30 -8.90 31.98 16.93
CA THR A 30 -9.20 30.73 17.63
C THR A 30 -10.70 30.65 17.95
N ILE A 31 -11.30 29.46 17.94
CA ILE A 31 -12.18 28.94 19.01
C ILE A 31 -12.82 27.58 18.64
N ASP A 32 -12.56 26.65 19.54
CA ASP A 32 -13.40 25.64 20.19
C ASP A 32 -13.93 24.37 19.50
N THR A 33 -13.46 23.30 20.15
CA THR A 33 -14.02 21.99 20.40
C THR A 33 -15.54 21.95 20.65
N ALA A 34 -16.22 21.06 19.92
CA ALA A 34 -17.52 20.52 20.31
C ALA A 34 -17.52 19.00 20.10
N SER A 35 -18.14 18.31 21.07
CA SER A 35 -18.06 16.88 21.40
C SER A 35 -19.20 16.01 20.82
N LEU A 36 -18.89 14.71 20.65
CA LEU A 36 -19.76 13.49 20.56
C LEU A 36 -20.42 13.15 19.19
N PRO A 37 -20.76 11.86 18.86
CA PRO A 37 -20.61 10.59 19.60
C PRO A 37 -19.92 9.43 18.82
N SER A 38 -19.53 8.39 19.58
CA SER A 38 -19.01 7.09 19.14
C SER A 38 -20.11 6.04 18.91
N SER A 39 -20.12 5.36 17.76
CA SER A 39 -20.53 3.94 17.66
C SER A 39 -20.29 3.33 16.27
N SER A 40 -19.79 2.09 16.29
CA SER A 40 -19.84 1.00 15.29
C SER A 40 -18.54 0.65 14.55
N SER A 41 -17.97 -0.44 15.07
CA SER A 41 -16.96 -1.36 14.56
C SER A 41 -17.24 -1.81 13.12
N SER A 42 -16.33 -1.44 12.23
CA SER A 42 -15.97 -2.21 11.04
C SER A 42 -14.51 -1.88 10.72
N LEU A 43 -13.65 -2.91 10.73
CA LEU A 43 -12.26 -2.84 10.27
C LEU A 43 -12.22 -2.17 8.89
N LEU A 44 -11.90 -0.88 8.87
CA LEU A 44 -11.59 -0.12 7.67
C LEU A 44 -10.08 0.14 7.72
N ILE A 45 -9.34 -0.51 6.84
CA ILE A 45 -8.14 0.08 6.25
C ILE A 45 -8.52 1.53 5.93
N MET A 46 -8.02 2.49 6.71
CA MET A 46 -8.20 3.88 6.36
C MET A 46 -7.36 4.11 5.10
N PRO A 47 -7.97 4.56 3.98
CA PRO A 47 -7.19 5.12 2.89
C PRO A 47 -6.34 6.25 3.50
N SER A 48 -5.09 6.35 3.10
CA SER A 48 -4.25 7.52 3.33
C SER A 48 -5.11 8.80 3.25
N ILE A 49 -4.94 9.73 4.20
CA ILE A 49 -5.53 11.07 4.05
C ILE A 49 -5.07 11.54 2.67
N PRO A 50 -5.99 11.81 1.71
CA PRO A 50 -5.59 12.18 0.38
C PRO A 50 -4.71 13.43 0.51
N LYS A 51 -3.46 13.33 0.06
CA LYS A 51 -2.64 14.50 -0.21
C LYS A 51 -3.52 15.46 -1.00
N ARG A 52 -3.54 16.74 -0.60
CA ARG A 52 -4.34 17.76 -1.26
C ARG A 52 -3.97 17.73 -2.75
N SER A 53 -4.92 17.38 -3.62
CA SER A 53 -4.68 17.18 -5.05
C SER A 53 -4.10 18.45 -5.66
N ASP A 54 -2.83 18.43 -6.08
CA ASP A 54 -2.24 19.54 -6.82
C ASP A 54 -2.51 19.35 -8.31
N TRP A 55 -3.67 19.83 -8.75
CA TRP A 55 -4.12 19.76 -10.15
C TRP A 55 -3.15 20.43 -11.13
N ARG A 56 -2.27 21.32 -10.63
CA ARG A 56 -1.30 22.05 -11.47
C ARG A 56 -0.30 21.12 -12.14
N LYS A 57 0.02 19.97 -11.51
CA LYS A 57 0.89 18.94 -12.10
C LYS A 57 0.32 18.33 -13.38
N ASP A 58 -1.01 18.19 -13.45
CA ASP A 58 -1.71 17.56 -14.58
C ASP A 58 -2.46 18.58 -15.47
N LYS A 59 -2.18 19.89 -15.34
CA LYS A 59 -2.95 20.95 -16.01
C LYS A 59 -3.11 20.74 -17.51
N CYS A 60 -2.04 20.35 -18.22
CA CYS A 60 -2.09 20.09 -19.66
C CYS A 60 -2.99 18.90 -20.01
N ASN A 61 -2.89 17.80 -19.25
CA ASN A 61 -3.70 16.59 -19.44
C ASN A 61 -5.18 16.85 -19.13
N ILE A 62 -5.48 17.59 -18.06
CA ILE A 62 -6.84 18.01 -17.71
C ILE A 62 -7.43 18.90 -18.82
N SER A 63 -6.68 19.88 -19.33
CA SER A 63 -7.13 20.74 -20.44
C SER A 63 -7.40 19.95 -21.71
N LEU A 64 -6.54 18.98 -22.06
CA LEU A 64 -6.75 18.13 -23.23
C LEU A 64 -7.99 17.24 -23.07
N LEU A 65 -8.18 16.61 -21.90
CA LEU A 65 -9.35 15.78 -21.62
C LEU A 65 -10.64 16.59 -21.71
N LEU A 66 -10.69 17.79 -21.10
CA LEU A 66 -11.83 18.70 -21.21
C LEU A 66 -12.18 19.02 -22.67
N PHE A 67 -11.17 19.28 -23.50
CA PHE A 67 -11.35 19.58 -24.90
C PHE A 67 -11.83 18.36 -25.72
N LEU A 68 -11.28 17.17 -25.47
CA LEU A 68 -11.71 15.93 -26.14
C LEU A 68 -13.16 15.55 -25.78
N TYR A 69 -13.56 15.73 -24.53
CA TYR A 69 -14.96 15.56 -24.12
C TYR A 69 -15.89 16.64 -24.68
N LEU A 70 -15.40 17.87 -24.86
CA LEU A 70 -16.14 18.92 -25.57
C LEU A 70 -16.43 18.52 -27.01
N LEU A 71 -15.43 18.04 -27.75
CA LEU A 71 -15.63 17.57 -29.11
C LEU A 71 -16.69 16.46 -29.17
N GLN A 72 -16.66 15.50 -28.24
CA GLN A 72 -17.67 14.45 -28.15
C GLN A 72 -19.08 14.98 -27.88
N GLY A 73 -19.21 16.03 -27.07
CA GLY A 73 -20.51 16.62 -26.73
C GLY A 73 -21.19 17.29 -27.92
N VAL A 74 -20.44 17.80 -28.91
CA VAL A 74 -21.01 18.54 -30.06
C VAL A 74 -21.93 17.66 -30.93
N PRO A 75 -21.52 16.47 -31.42
CA PRO A 75 -22.42 15.57 -32.14
C PRO A 75 -23.64 15.13 -31.31
N LEU A 76 -23.47 14.95 -30.00
CA LEU A 76 -24.56 14.59 -29.09
C LEU A 76 -25.59 15.72 -28.93
N GLY A 77 -25.12 16.95 -28.76
CA GLY A 77 -25.99 18.14 -28.71
C GLY A 77 -26.75 18.32 -30.02
N MET A 78 -26.05 18.15 -31.13
CA MET A 78 -26.65 18.22 -32.46
C MET A 78 -27.73 17.15 -32.64
N ALA A 79 -27.45 15.89 -32.27
CA ALA A 79 -28.46 14.83 -32.29
C ALA A 79 -29.69 15.20 -31.43
N ALA A 80 -29.49 15.85 -30.27
CA ALA A 80 -30.58 16.23 -29.38
C ALA A 80 -31.41 17.43 -29.87
N SER A 81 -30.88 18.23 -30.81
CA SER A 81 -31.64 19.29 -31.45
C SER A 81 -32.63 18.76 -32.50
N ILE A 82 -32.35 17.60 -33.10
CA ILE A 82 -33.15 17.02 -34.19
C ILE A 82 -34.60 16.74 -33.76
N PRO A 83 -34.90 16.08 -32.62
CA PRO A 83 -36.27 15.88 -32.14
C PRO A 83 -37.09 17.17 -32.09
N LEU A 84 -36.50 18.26 -31.60
CA LEU A 84 -37.14 19.57 -31.49
C LEU A 84 -37.38 20.21 -32.86
N ILE A 85 -36.50 19.95 -33.83
CA ILE A 85 -36.65 20.40 -35.21
C ILE A 85 -37.76 19.60 -35.90
N ILE A 86 -37.71 18.27 -35.86
CA ILE A 86 -38.67 17.41 -36.56
C ILE A 86 -40.08 17.50 -35.95
N GLN A 87 -40.21 17.81 -34.66
CA GLN A 87 -41.52 18.06 -34.01
C GLN A 87 -42.29 19.21 -34.68
N THR A 88 -41.59 20.23 -35.19
CA THR A 88 -42.24 21.34 -35.92
C THR A 88 -42.86 20.93 -37.25
N TYR A 89 -42.56 19.73 -37.75
CA TYR A 89 -43.15 19.14 -38.95
C TYR A 89 -44.29 18.17 -38.63
N GLY A 90 -44.75 18.07 -37.38
CA GLY A 90 -45.90 17.24 -36.99
C GLY A 90 -45.62 15.73 -36.97
N THR A 91 -44.39 15.34 -36.60
CA THR A 91 -44.00 13.92 -36.47
C THR A 91 -44.74 13.22 -35.32
N SER A 92 -45.10 11.95 -35.49
CA SER A 92 -45.72 11.14 -34.42
C SER A 92 -44.73 10.80 -33.30
N TRP A 93 -45.23 10.39 -32.13
CA TRP A 93 -44.37 9.97 -31.02
C TRP A 93 -43.56 8.71 -31.35
N SER A 94 -44.10 7.80 -32.16
CA SER A 94 -43.37 6.65 -32.71
C SER A 94 -42.23 7.04 -33.66
N GLN A 95 -42.37 8.11 -34.45
CA GLN A 95 -41.29 8.65 -35.27
C GLN A 95 -40.20 9.28 -34.38
N GLN A 96 -40.58 10.02 -33.33
CA GLN A 96 -39.65 10.53 -32.32
C GLN A 96 -38.92 9.38 -31.59
N ALA A 97 -39.63 8.31 -31.25
CA ALA A 97 -39.06 7.10 -30.66
C ALA A 97 -38.07 6.43 -31.61
N THR A 98 -38.36 6.38 -32.91
CA THR A 98 -37.45 5.85 -33.94
C THR A 98 -36.14 6.64 -33.95
N PHE A 99 -36.20 7.98 -33.92
CA PHE A 99 -34.98 8.79 -33.89
C PHE A 99 -34.20 8.66 -32.59
N SER A 100 -34.85 8.35 -31.45
CA SER A 100 -34.15 8.11 -30.18
C SER A 100 -33.09 7.00 -30.26
N PHE A 101 -33.18 6.09 -31.24
CA PHE A 101 -32.13 5.10 -31.53
C PHE A 101 -30.80 5.73 -31.92
N ALA A 102 -30.76 6.97 -32.39
CA ALA A 102 -29.52 7.70 -32.66
C ALA A 102 -28.57 7.73 -31.45
N PHE A 103 -29.09 7.71 -30.21
CA PHE A 103 -28.30 7.71 -28.98
C PHE A 103 -27.89 6.33 -28.48
N TRP A 104 -28.43 5.25 -29.06
CA TRP A 104 -28.17 3.88 -28.63
C TRP A 104 -26.72 3.40 -28.77
N PRO A 105 -25.86 3.94 -29.64
CA PRO A 105 -24.44 3.55 -29.63
C PRO A 105 -23.79 3.76 -28.25
N PHE A 106 -24.16 4.80 -27.50
CA PHE A 106 -23.69 5.00 -26.12
C PHE A 106 -24.22 3.97 -25.11
N SER A 107 -25.32 3.27 -25.45
CA SER A 107 -25.91 2.14 -24.72
C SER A 107 -25.37 0.78 -25.16
N LEU A 108 -24.63 0.72 -26.28
CA LEU A 108 -24.12 -0.50 -26.88
C LEU A 108 -22.59 -0.56 -26.91
N LYS A 109 -21.90 0.54 -26.58
CA LYS A 109 -20.44 0.66 -26.71
C LYS A 109 -19.61 -0.41 -26.02
N LEU A 110 -20.16 -1.03 -24.97
CA LEU A 110 -19.56 -2.20 -24.33
C LEU A 110 -19.32 -3.37 -25.30
N LEU A 111 -20.13 -3.52 -26.35
CA LEU A 111 -20.03 -4.60 -27.32
C LEU A 111 -18.72 -4.54 -28.12
N TRP A 112 -18.16 -3.35 -28.35
CA TRP A 112 -16.90 -3.17 -29.09
C TRP A 112 -15.77 -2.53 -28.28
N ALA A 113 -16.02 -2.09 -27.04
CA ALA A 113 -14.96 -1.60 -26.16
C ALA A 113 -13.80 -2.60 -25.97
N PRO A 114 -14.03 -3.92 -25.81
CA PRO A 114 -12.95 -4.91 -25.79
C PRO A 114 -12.11 -4.94 -27.07
N ILE A 115 -12.70 -4.63 -28.23
CA ILE A 115 -11.98 -4.56 -29.52
C ILE A 115 -11.04 -3.36 -29.50
N VAL A 116 -11.52 -2.21 -29.04
CA VAL A 116 -10.74 -0.96 -28.88
C VAL A 116 -9.58 -1.15 -27.89
N ASP A 117 -9.80 -1.94 -26.82
CA ASP A 117 -8.77 -2.25 -25.84
C ASP A 117 -7.73 -3.28 -26.33
N ALA A 118 -8.14 -4.25 -27.18
CA ALA A 118 -7.29 -5.37 -27.59
C ALA A 118 -6.52 -5.16 -28.90
N LEU A 119 -7.11 -4.48 -29.89
CA LEU A 119 -6.52 -4.32 -31.22
C LEU A 119 -5.88 -2.94 -31.36
N TYR A 120 -4.56 -2.83 -31.36
CA TYR A 120 -3.91 -1.54 -31.56
C TYR A 120 -2.49 -1.65 -32.14
N ILE A 121 -1.99 -0.54 -32.69
CA ILE A 121 -0.64 -0.45 -33.25
C ILE A 121 0.31 -0.02 -32.13
N LYS A 122 1.18 -0.93 -31.67
CA LYS A 122 2.12 -0.68 -30.56
C LYS A 122 2.95 0.60 -30.72
N ARG A 123 3.44 0.89 -31.93
CA ARG A 123 4.25 2.08 -32.24
C ARG A 123 3.47 3.39 -32.14
N TYR A 124 2.15 3.35 -32.40
CA TYR A 124 1.31 4.55 -32.41
C TYR A 124 0.61 4.78 -31.07
N GLY A 125 0.50 3.74 -30.24
CA GLY A 125 -0.12 3.76 -28.93
C GLY A 125 -1.55 3.21 -28.95
N ARG A 126 -1.99 2.65 -27.82
CA ARG A 126 -3.25 1.92 -27.68
C ARG A 126 -4.45 2.81 -27.99
N ARG A 127 -4.46 4.04 -27.46
CA ARG A 127 -5.60 4.94 -27.57
C ARG A 127 -5.57 5.76 -28.85
N LYS A 128 -4.39 6.22 -29.30
CA LYS A 128 -4.27 6.95 -30.57
C LYS A 128 -4.71 6.12 -31.77
N THR A 129 -4.50 4.79 -31.73
CA THR A 129 -4.90 3.88 -32.83
C THR A 129 -6.38 4.00 -33.17
N TRP A 130 -7.24 4.24 -32.19
CA TRP A 130 -8.69 4.35 -32.39
C TRP A 130 -9.19 5.78 -32.38
N LEU A 131 -8.66 6.64 -31.49
CA LEU A 131 -9.15 8.01 -31.36
C LEU A 131 -8.96 8.81 -32.65
N ILE A 132 -7.77 8.74 -33.26
CA ILE A 132 -7.41 9.57 -34.40
C ILE A 132 -8.26 9.24 -35.64
N PRO A 133 -8.38 7.97 -36.09
CA PRO A 133 -9.23 7.65 -37.24
C PRO A 133 -10.71 8.00 -37.00
N VAL A 134 -11.22 7.75 -35.79
CA VAL A 134 -12.62 8.01 -35.45
C VAL A 134 -12.94 9.50 -35.47
N GLN A 135 -12.08 10.36 -34.92
CA GLN A 135 -12.30 11.81 -34.95
C GLN A 135 -12.20 12.39 -36.37
N TYR A 136 -11.28 11.89 -37.19
CA TYR A 136 -11.25 12.25 -38.62
C TYR A 136 -12.52 11.83 -39.33
N LEU A 137 -13.03 10.64 -39.05
CA LEU A 137 -14.27 10.16 -39.66
C LEU A 137 -15.49 10.96 -39.21
N ILE A 138 -15.56 11.37 -37.94
CA ILE A 138 -16.60 12.33 -37.47
C ILE A 138 -16.50 13.62 -38.27
N GLY A 139 -15.30 14.21 -38.37
CA GLY A 139 -15.10 15.45 -39.12
C GLY A 139 -15.50 15.32 -40.58
N LEU A 140 -15.11 14.24 -41.24
CA LEU A 140 -15.46 13.95 -42.63
C LEU A 140 -16.97 13.76 -42.82
N VAL A 141 -17.63 12.98 -41.97
CA VAL A 141 -19.09 12.79 -42.05
C VAL A 141 -19.82 14.10 -41.82
N MET A 142 -19.37 14.95 -40.88
CA MET A 142 -19.97 16.28 -40.69
C MET A 142 -19.79 17.18 -41.91
N ILE A 143 -18.62 17.17 -42.55
CA ILE A 143 -18.39 17.91 -43.81
C ILE A 143 -19.30 17.39 -44.92
N ILE A 144 -19.40 16.08 -45.13
CA ILE A 144 -20.28 15.49 -46.16
C ILE A 144 -21.73 15.84 -45.87
N LEU A 145 -22.17 15.68 -44.62
CA LEU A 145 -23.53 15.99 -44.20
C LEU A 145 -23.85 17.48 -44.42
N SER A 146 -22.88 18.38 -44.28
CA SER A 146 -23.10 19.81 -44.53
C SER A 146 -23.62 20.11 -45.94
N TYR A 147 -23.23 19.32 -46.95
CA TYR A 147 -23.68 19.50 -48.33
C TYR A 147 -25.07 18.90 -48.61
N HIS A 148 -25.51 17.92 -47.81
CA HIS A 148 -26.73 17.14 -48.07
C HIS A 148 -27.83 17.28 -47.00
N ILE A 149 -27.56 17.91 -45.87
CA ILE A 149 -28.48 17.93 -44.72
C ILE A 149 -29.84 18.57 -45.03
N ASN A 150 -29.84 19.59 -45.90
CA ASN A 150 -31.07 20.29 -46.27
C ASN A 150 -32.01 19.40 -47.10
N ASP A 151 -31.46 18.59 -48.01
CA ASP A 151 -32.23 17.63 -48.83
C ASP A 151 -32.74 16.45 -47.99
N ILE A 152 -32.02 16.12 -46.92
CA ILE A 152 -32.36 15.02 -46.00
C ILE A 152 -33.49 15.42 -45.04
N LEU A 153 -33.54 16.68 -44.62
CA LEU A 153 -34.57 17.22 -43.73
C LEU A 153 -35.82 17.68 -44.47
N LEU A 154 -35.69 18.12 -45.73
CA LEU A 154 -36.77 18.64 -46.56
C LEU A 154 -36.88 17.79 -47.82
N THR A 155 -37.86 16.88 -47.88
CA THR A 155 -38.27 16.36 -49.19
C THR A 155 -38.86 17.51 -50.01
N THR A 156 -38.40 17.61 -51.25
CA THR A 156 -38.84 18.57 -52.28
C THR A 156 -40.36 18.83 -52.25
N LYS A 157 -40.74 20.10 -52.43
CA LYS A 157 -42.11 20.70 -52.44
C LYS A 157 -43.16 20.07 -53.39
N THR A 158 -42.96 18.86 -53.87
CA THR A 158 -43.78 18.20 -54.90
C THR A 158 -44.18 16.79 -54.46
N SER A 159 -44.89 16.68 -53.34
CA SER A 159 -45.92 15.64 -53.09
C SER A 159 -46.56 15.89 -51.72
N THR A 160 -47.85 15.61 -51.60
CA THR A 160 -48.78 16.00 -50.53
C THR A 160 -48.53 15.39 -49.14
N ASN A 161 -47.33 14.91 -48.84
CA ASN A 161 -46.91 14.45 -47.52
C ASN A 161 -45.51 14.98 -47.16
N ASN A 162 -45.47 16.16 -46.54
CA ASN A 162 -44.26 16.76 -45.96
C ASN A 162 -43.84 16.01 -44.69
N GLN A 163 -43.30 14.80 -44.81
CA GLN A 163 -42.74 14.07 -43.66
C GLN A 163 -41.24 13.80 -43.83
N PRO A 164 -40.43 14.01 -42.77
CA PRO A 164 -38.99 13.75 -42.80
C PRO A 164 -38.67 12.25 -42.93
N HIS A 165 -37.59 11.89 -43.65
CA HIS A 165 -37.11 10.51 -43.76
C HIS A 165 -36.44 10.02 -42.45
N ILE A 166 -37.28 9.72 -41.45
CA ILE A 166 -36.85 9.45 -40.08
C ILE A 166 -35.83 8.31 -39.96
N TYR A 167 -35.98 7.23 -40.72
CA TYR A 167 -35.06 6.09 -40.70
C TYR A 167 -33.67 6.43 -41.24
N PHE A 168 -33.61 7.23 -42.31
CA PHE A 168 -32.36 7.66 -42.91
C PHE A 168 -31.62 8.63 -41.98
N LEU A 169 -32.35 9.58 -41.40
CA LEU A 169 -31.82 10.52 -40.41
C LEU A 169 -31.31 9.80 -39.16
N THR A 170 -32.07 8.82 -38.67
CA THR A 170 -31.66 7.97 -37.53
C THR A 170 -30.38 7.21 -37.86
N SER A 171 -30.23 6.65 -39.06
CA SER A 171 -29.06 5.88 -39.46
C SER A 171 -27.79 6.72 -39.51
N ILE A 172 -27.85 7.94 -40.05
CA ILE A 172 -26.72 8.87 -40.10
C ILE A 172 -26.28 9.26 -38.68
N PHE A 173 -27.23 9.67 -37.84
CA PHE A 173 -26.93 10.10 -36.48
C PHE A 173 -26.54 8.94 -35.56
N PHE A 174 -27.01 7.72 -35.84
CA PHE A 174 -26.49 6.50 -35.22
C PHE A 174 -25.02 6.29 -35.59
N GLY A 175 -24.65 6.44 -36.88
CA GLY A 175 -23.26 6.36 -37.33
C GLY A 175 -22.36 7.40 -36.65
N LEU A 176 -22.78 8.66 -36.62
CA LEU A 176 -22.06 9.74 -35.91
C LEU A 176 -21.91 9.45 -34.41
N SER A 177 -22.98 8.97 -33.77
CA SER A 177 -22.96 8.63 -32.34
C SER A 177 -22.14 7.39 -32.05
N PHE A 178 -22.04 6.43 -32.98
CA PHE A 178 -21.14 5.27 -32.87
C PHE A 178 -19.68 5.69 -32.87
N LEU A 179 -19.32 6.63 -33.74
CA LEU A 179 -17.98 7.21 -33.73
C LEU A 179 -17.71 7.99 -32.44
N ALA A 180 -18.64 8.87 -32.02
CA ALA A 180 -18.50 9.61 -30.77
C ALA A 180 -18.40 8.69 -29.55
N ALA A 181 -19.14 7.58 -29.51
CA ALA A 181 -19.05 6.57 -28.45
C ALA A 181 -17.73 5.79 -28.48
N THR A 182 -17.14 5.59 -29.65
CA THR A 182 -15.80 4.98 -29.79
C THR A 182 -14.71 5.94 -29.32
N GLN A 183 -14.84 7.24 -29.63
CA GLN A 183 -14.01 8.29 -29.03
C GLN A 183 -14.12 8.28 -27.50
N ASP A 184 -15.33 8.19 -26.94
CA ASP A 184 -15.57 8.15 -25.50
C ASP A 184 -14.83 6.99 -24.81
N ILE A 185 -14.83 5.79 -25.41
CA ILE A 185 -14.04 4.63 -24.91
C ILE A 185 -12.55 4.99 -24.82
N CYS A 186 -12.01 5.64 -25.85
CA CYS A 186 -10.60 6.01 -25.90
C CYS A 186 -10.26 7.09 -24.87
N VAL A 187 -11.08 8.13 -24.76
CA VAL A 187 -10.88 9.27 -23.86
C VAL A 187 -11.06 8.87 -22.40
N ASP A 188 -12.06 8.03 -22.07
CA ASP A 188 -12.23 7.44 -20.73
C ASP A 188 -10.98 6.61 -20.35
N GLY A 189 -10.43 5.82 -21.28
CA GLY A 189 -9.18 5.09 -21.07
C GLY A 189 -7.95 5.98 -20.87
N TRP A 190 -7.87 7.12 -21.56
CA TRP A 190 -6.84 8.13 -21.34
C TRP A 190 -6.99 8.88 -20.02
N ALA A 191 -8.21 9.16 -19.58
CA ALA A 191 -8.43 9.85 -18.31
C ALA A 191 -7.85 9.08 -17.11
N LEU A 192 -7.85 7.75 -17.18
CA LEU A 192 -7.27 6.87 -16.15
C LEU A 192 -5.75 6.75 -16.22
N SER A 193 -5.14 6.95 -17.40
CA SER A 193 -3.69 6.75 -17.63
C SER A 193 -2.91 8.06 -17.68
N MET A 194 -3.53 9.16 -18.08
CA MET A 194 -2.89 10.48 -18.21
C MET A 194 -2.91 11.31 -16.93
N LEU A 195 -3.85 11.04 -16.01
CA LEU A 195 -3.93 11.74 -14.74
C LEU A 195 -3.13 10.97 -13.69
N SER A 196 -2.38 11.70 -12.85
CA SER A 196 -1.73 11.11 -11.68
C SER A 196 -2.76 10.45 -10.77
N ARG A 197 -2.38 9.39 -10.02
CA ARG A 197 -3.29 8.64 -9.15
C ARG A 197 -4.07 9.53 -8.16
N GLU A 198 -3.46 10.63 -7.73
CA GLU A 198 -4.06 11.64 -6.84
C GLU A 198 -5.10 12.53 -7.54
N ASN A 199 -5.03 12.67 -8.88
CA ASN A 199 -5.91 13.49 -9.70
C ASN A 199 -6.90 12.70 -10.56
N VAL A 200 -6.92 11.36 -10.54
CA VAL A 200 -7.88 10.53 -11.31
C VAL A 200 -9.34 10.92 -11.03
N GLY A 201 -9.65 11.42 -9.82
CA GLY A 201 -10.99 11.94 -9.49
C GLY A 201 -11.45 13.13 -10.34
N TRP A 202 -10.54 13.85 -11.00
CA TRP A 202 -10.87 14.93 -11.94
C TRP A 202 -11.40 14.41 -13.27
N ALA A 203 -11.20 13.13 -13.61
CA ALA A 203 -11.70 12.52 -14.85
C ALA A 203 -13.22 12.71 -15.01
N SER A 204 -14.00 12.46 -13.95
CA SER A 204 -15.46 12.61 -13.99
C SER A 204 -15.89 14.07 -14.18
N ILE A 205 -15.11 15.02 -13.65
CA ILE A 205 -15.36 16.45 -13.83
C ILE A 205 -15.07 16.83 -15.29
N CYS A 206 -13.95 16.37 -15.85
CA CYS A 206 -13.59 16.60 -17.25
C CYS A 206 -14.66 16.07 -18.21
N ASN A 207 -15.13 14.85 -17.96
CA ASN A 207 -16.21 14.22 -18.73
C ASN A 207 -17.50 15.05 -18.63
N SER A 208 -18.00 15.28 -17.42
CA SER A 208 -19.27 15.98 -17.20
C SER A 208 -19.26 17.41 -17.75
N VAL A 209 -18.19 18.18 -17.50
CA VAL A 209 -18.09 19.58 -17.92
C VAL A 209 -17.85 19.67 -19.42
N GLY A 210 -16.92 18.88 -19.96
CA GLY A 210 -16.58 18.86 -21.38
C GLY A 210 -17.78 18.47 -22.22
N GLN A 211 -18.41 17.32 -21.95
CA GLN A 211 -19.57 16.86 -22.72
C GLN A 211 -20.76 17.82 -22.60
N THR A 212 -21.02 18.40 -21.42
CA THR A 212 -22.10 19.40 -21.24
C THR A 212 -21.83 20.65 -22.07
N ALA A 213 -20.59 21.15 -22.09
CA ALA A 213 -20.22 22.31 -22.90
C ALA A 213 -20.36 22.02 -24.40
N GLY A 214 -19.91 20.84 -24.87
CA GLY A 214 -20.10 20.42 -26.25
C GLY A 214 -21.58 20.27 -26.62
N TYR A 215 -22.36 19.64 -25.74
CA TYR A 215 -23.81 19.46 -25.92
C TYR A 215 -24.53 20.80 -26.01
N PHE A 216 -24.15 21.78 -25.16
CA PHE A 216 -24.67 23.14 -25.21
C PHE A 216 -24.38 23.82 -26.56
N LEU A 217 -23.17 23.67 -27.09
CA LEU A 217 -22.79 24.21 -28.40
C LEU A 217 -23.58 23.53 -29.53
N GLY A 218 -23.70 22.20 -29.49
CA GLY A 218 -24.40 21.39 -30.49
C GLY A 218 -25.93 21.51 -30.48
N ASN A 219 -26.51 21.83 -29.33
CA ASN A 219 -27.97 21.93 -29.17
C ASN A 219 -28.42 23.40 -29.09
N VAL A 220 -28.04 24.09 -28.01
CA VAL A 220 -28.62 25.39 -27.64
C VAL A 220 -28.10 26.51 -28.51
N VAL A 221 -26.78 26.63 -28.64
CA VAL A 221 -26.16 27.67 -29.48
C VAL A 221 -26.54 27.45 -30.94
N PHE A 222 -26.54 26.19 -31.37
CA PHE A 222 -27.01 25.82 -32.69
C PHE A 222 -28.46 26.26 -32.95
N LEU A 223 -29.43 25.81 -32.14
CA LEU A 223 -30.85 26.14 -32.32
C LEU A 223 -31.13 27.64 -32.23
N ALA A 224 -30.46 28.35 -31.31
CA ALA A 224 -30.61 29.79 -31.18
C ALA A 224 -30.10 30.52 -32.43
N PHE A 225 -28.90 30.20 -32.90
CA PHE A 225 -28.30 30.91 -34.03
C PHE A 225 -28.86 30.46 -35.39
N GLU A 226 -29.45 29.27 -35.48
CA GLU A 226 -30.20 28.82 -36.67
C GLU A 226 -31.57 29.51 -36.80
N SER A 227 -32.21 29.85 -35.67
CA SER A 227 -33.48 30.57 -35.66
C SER A 227 -33.35 31.98 -36.25
N LYS A 228 -34.06 32.23 -37.35
CA LYS A 228 -34.21 33.58 -37.93
C LYS A 228 -34.81 34.56 -36.94
N ASP A 229 -35.76 34.10 -36.12
CA ASP A 229 -36.51 34.96 -35.21
C ASP A 229 -35.62 35.40 -34.04
N PHE A 230 -34.78 34.48 -33.55
CA PHE A 230 -33.76 34.80 -32.56
C PHE A 230 -32.70 35.76 -33.12
N ALA A 231 -32.12 35.44 -34.28
CA ALA A 231 -31.08 36.24 -34.92
C ALA A 231 -31.53 37.68 -35.19
N ASN A 232 -32.75 37.82 -35.72
CA ASN A 232 -33.35 39.11 -36.00
C ASN A 232 -33.62 39.91 -34.71
N ARG A 233 -34.20 39.27 -33.69
CA ARG A 233 -34.63 39.95 -32.46
C ARG A 233 -33.50 40.32 -31.51
N TYR A 234 -32.51 39.44 -31.34
CA TYR A 234 -31.49 39.59 -30.29
C TYR A 234 -30.12 40.00 -30.80
N VAL A 235 -29.86 39.91 -32.11
CA VAL A 235 -28.56 40.27 -32.68
C VAL A 235 -28.70 41.39 -33.72
N ARG A 236 -29.48 41.18 -34.78
CA ARG A 236 -29.57 42.16 -35.87
C ARG A 236 -30.29 43.45 -35.45
N GLN A 237 -31.45 43.35 -34.80
CA GLN A 237 -32.22 44.53 -34.40
C GLN A 237 -31.50 45.42 -33.36
N PRO A 238 -30.87 44.89 -32.28
CA PRO A 238 -30.08 45.72 -31.35
C PRO A 238 -28.82 46.34 -31.97
N LEU A 239 -28.29 45.73 -33.04
CA LEU A 239 -27.12 46.22 -33.78
C LEU A 239 -27.48 47.07 -35.02
N ASN A 240 -28.77 47.42 -35.20
CA ASN A 240 -29.29 48.15 -36.37
C ASN A 240 -28.91 47.51 -37.73
N MET A 241 -28.86 46.19 -37.81
CA MET A 241 -28.62 45.43 -39.05
C MET A 241 -29.94 45.08 -39.76
N GLU A 242 -29.90 44.89 -41.08
CA GLU A 242 -31.06 44.47 -41.87
C GLU A 242 -31.60 43.10 -41.45
N LEU A 243 -32.93 42.97 -41.38
CA LEU A 243 -33.62 41.72 -41.05
C LEU A 243 -33.45 40.72 -42.19
N GLN A 244 -32.98 39.52 -41.88
CA GLN A 244 -32.79 38.46 -42.89
C GLN A 244 -33.79 37.32 -42.67
N SER A 245 -34.05 36.56 -43.73
CA SER A 245 -34.94 35.39 -43.71
C SER A 245 -34.29 34.14 -43.09
N THR A 246 -32.98 34.18 -42.84
CA THR A 246 -32.16 33.08 -42.28
C THR A 246 -31.60 33.44 -40.91
N GLY A 247 -31.20 32.42 -40.13
CA GLY A 247 -30.43 32.60 -38.89
C GLY A 247 -29.04 33.22 -39.11
N LEU A 248 -28.27 33.36 -38.03
CA LEU A 248 -26.85 33.76 -38.08
C LEU A 248 -25.96 32.65 -38.63
N ILE A 249 -26.36 31.40 -38.37
CA ILE A 249 -25.72 30.20 -38.93
C ILE A 249 -26.79 29.36 -39.61
N THR A 250 -26.39 28.58 -40.62
CA THR A 250 -27.25 27.53 -41.20
C THR A 250 -26.83 26.18 -40.64
N PHE A 251 -27.72 25.18 -40.70
CA PHE A 251 -27.37 23.82 -40.29
C PHE A 251 -26.16 23.28 -41.08
N SER A 252 -26.17 23.49 -42.40
CA SER A 252 -25.02 23.23 -43.26
C SER A 252 -23.73 23.92 -42.76
N GLY A 253 -23.79 25.23 -42.49
CA GLY A 253 -22.63 25.99 -42.02
C GLY A 253 -22.07 25.51 -40.66
N PHE A 254 -22.96 25.13 -39.73
CA PHE A 254 -22.56 24.60 -38.43
C PHE A 254 -21.82 23.26 -38.56
N LEU A 255 -22.33 22.36 -39.41
CA LEU A 255 -21.71 21.07 -39.71
C LEU A 255 -20.34 21.23 -40.35
N LEU A 256 -20.19 22.16 -41.31
CA LEU A 256 -18.93 22.44 -41.97
C LEU A 256 -17.89 22.99 -40.98
N PHE A 257 -18.26 23.97 -40.16
CA PHE A 257 -17.38 24.57 -39.15
C PHE A 257 -16.83 23.52 -38.20
N TRP A 258 -17.70 22.72 -37.57
CA TRP A 258 -17.27 21.70 -36.63
C TRP A 258 -16.51 20.56 -37.32
N GLY A 259 -16.89 20.19 -38.54
CA GLY A 259 -16.15 19.21 -39.33
C GLY A 259 -14.69 19.62 -39.54
N ILE A 260 -14.44 20.89 -39.87
CA ILE A 260 -13.09 21.46 -39.99
C ILE A 260 -12.37 21.47 -38.63
N ILE A 261 -13.05 21.88 -37.55
CA ILE A 261 -12.46 21.87 -36.20
C ILE A 261 -12.04 20.47 -35.78
N PHE A 262 -12.85 19.44 -36.06
CA PHE A 262 -12.48 18.04 -35.82
C PHE A 262 -11.21 17.67 -36.59
N VAL A 263 -11.11 17.96 -37.88
CA VAL A 263 -9.91 17.64 -38.69
C VAL A 263 -8.66 18.35 -38.15
N ILE A 264 -8.73 19.66 -37.88
CA ILE A 264 -7.59 20.44 -37.38
C ILE A 264 -7.15 19.93 -36.01
N SER A 265 -8.07 19.82 -35.07
CA SER A 265 -7.76 19.43 -33.69
C SER A 265 -7.25 18.00 -33.60
N THR A 266 -7.82 17.06 -34.37
CA THR A 266 -7.34 15.68 -34.46
C THR A 266 -5.91 15.63 -34.98
N THR A 267 -5.58 16.44 -35.98
CA THR A 267 -4.21 16.53 -36.52
C THR A 267 -3.23 17.05 -35.47
N LEU A 268 -3.62 18.06 -34.68
CA LEU A 268 -2.80 18.55 -33.57
C LEU A 268 -2.58 17.49 -32.50
N VAL A 269 -3.61 16.72 -32.12
CA VAL A 269 -3.47 15.61 -31.17
C VAL A 269 -2.58 14.50 -31.73
N ALA A 270 -2.73 14.16 -33.01
CA ALA A 270 -1.91 13.16 -33.69
C ALA A 270 -0.42 13.52 -33.68
N LEU A 271 -0.08 14.79 -33.90
CA LEU A 271 1.31 15.28 -33.98
C LEU A 271 1.92 15.61 -32.61
N LEU A 272 1.19 16.30 -31.74
CA LEU A 272 1.76 16.87 -30.50
C LEU A 272 1.67 15.92 -29.30
N LYS A 273 0.68 15.02 -29.26
CA LYS A 273 0.56 14.06 -28.16
C LYS A 273 1.32 12.79 -28.49
N HIS A 274 2.45 12.59 -27.82
CA HIS A 274 3.14 11.30 -27.80
C HIS A 274 2.47 10.37 -26.77
N GLU A 275 2.22 9.12 -27.17
CA GLU A 275 1.80 8.04 -26.28
C GLU A 275 3.05 7.20 -26.03
N ILE A 276 3.80 7.52 -24.97
CA ILE A 276 4.91 6.72 -24.49
C ILE A 276 4.30 5.73 -23.50
N ASP A 277 4.43 4.43 -23.76
CA ASP A 277 4.12 3.37 -22.80
C ASP A 277 5.19 3.37 -21.67
N GLU A 278 5.40 4.52 -21.01
CA GLU A 278 6.32 4.68 -19.88
C GLU A 278 5.80 3.96 -18.62
N TYR A 279 4.53 3.54 -18.66
CA TYR A 279 3.88 2.64 -17.71
C TYR A 279 3.63 1.26 -18.34
N TYR A 280 4.54 0.77 -19.20
CA TYR A 280 4.59 -0.64 -19.55
C TYR A 280 5.00 -1.43 -18.31
N ASP A 281 4.03 -1.82 -17.48
CA ASP A 281 4.22 -2.95 -16.58
C ASP A 281 4.30 -4.19 -17.48
N PRO A 282 5.46 -4.89 -17.57
CA PRO A 282 5.57 -6.14 -18.34
C PRO A 282 4.70 -7.27 -17.77
N HIS A 283 3.94 -7.00 -16.70
CA HIS A 283 2.89 -7.84 -16.13
C HIS A 283 1.46 -7.29 -16.32
N ASP A 284 1.27 -6.18 -17.06
CA ASP A 284 -0.06 -5.77 -17.52
C ASP A 284 -0.50 -6.78 -18.59
N PRO A 285 -1.56 -7.57 -18.35
CA PRO A 285 -1.95 -8.62 -19.27
C PRO A 285 -2.41 -7.98 -20.57
N HIS A 286 -1.67 -8.17 -21.66
CA HIS A 286 -2.27 -8.08 -22.99
C HIS A 286 -3.20 -9.27 -23.17
N PHE A 287 -4.41 -9.13 -22.65
CA PHE A 287 -5.47 -10.08 -22.91
C PHE A 287 -5.78 -10.07 -24.41
N GLY A 288 -5.73 -11.25 -25.05
CA GLY A 288 -6.29 -11.42 -26.38
C GLY A 288 -7.77 -11.02 -26.40
N LEU A 289 -8.31 -10.78 -27.60
CA LEU A 289 -9.69 -10.32 -27.77
C LEU A 289 -10.68 -11.20 -27.00
N THR A 290 -10.53 -12.52 -27.09
CA THR A 290 -11.38 -13.50 -26.43
C THR A 290 -11.26 -13.45 -24.90
N GLU A 291 -10.05 -13.27 -24.38
CA GLU A 291 -9.76 -13.14 -22.96
C GLU A 291 -10.40 -11.88 -22.37
N THR A 292 -10.35 -10.75 -23.08
CA THR A 292 -10.96 -9.49 -22.67
C THR A 292 -12.48 -9.62 -22.56
N TYR A 293 -13.15 -10.27 -23.52
CA TYR A 293 -14.58 -10.59 -23.41
C TYR A 293 -14.89 -11.55 -22.25
N LYS A 294 -14.06 -12.57 -22.01
CA LYS A 294 -14.22 -13.49 -20.87
C LYS A 294 -14.09 -12.75 -19.53
N VAL A 295 -13.18 -11.78 -19.42
CA VAL A 295 -13.02 -10.93 -18.23
C VAL A 295 -14.28 -10.09 -18.01
N LEU A 296 -14.76 -9.41 -19.05
CA LEU A 296 -15.98 -8.62 -18.99
C LEU A 296 -17.19 -9.45 -18.51
N LEU A 297 -17.37 -10.66 -19.06
CA LEU A 297 -18.44 -11.56 -18.64
C LEU A 297 -18.35 -11.96 -17.15
N LYS A 298 -17.14 -12.05 -16.60
CA LYS A 298 -16.97 -12.37 -15.16
C LYS A 298 -17.26 -11.17 -14.28
N VAL A 299 -16.86 -9.97 -14.70
CA VAL A 299 -17.20 -8.73 -13.99
C VAL A 299 -18.71 -8.59 -13.93
N PHE A 300 -19.41 -8.80 -15.05
CA PHE A 300 -20.87 -8.79 -15.10
C PHE A 300 -21.54 -9.88 -14.22
N ARG A 301 -20.82 -10.96 -13.90
CA ARG A 301 -21.31 -12.03 -13.01
C ARG A 301 -21.14 -11.71 -11.52
N LEU A 302 -20.41 -10.66 -11.15
CA LEU A 302 -20.27 -10.26 -9.75
C LEU A 302 -21.64 -9.85 -9.15
N PRO A 303 -22.00 -10.32 -7.94
CA PRO A 303 -23.29 -9.99 -7.33
C PRO A 303 -23.51 -8.48 -7.13
N SER A 304 -22.45 -7.75 -6.78
CA SER A 304 -22.43 -6.28 -6.64
C SER A 304 -22.72 -5.59 -7.98
N VAL A 305 -22.06 -6.04 -9.06
CA VAL A 305 -22.23 -5.52 -10.42
C VAL A 305 -23.63 -5.79 -10.95
N ARG A 306 -24.18 -6.99 -10.74
CA ARG A 306 -25.57 -7.29 -11.15
C ARG A 306 -26.59 -6.42 -10.41
N SER A 307 -26.36 -6.20 -9.13
CA SER A 307 -27.25 -5.38 -8.30
C SER A 307 -27.22 -3.92 -8.74
N ILE A 308 -26.04 -3.33 -8.98
CA ILE A 308 -25.95 -1.98 -9.51
C ILE A 308 -26.44 -1.91 -10.95
N ALA A 309 -26.20 -2.91 -11.79
CA ALA A 309 -26.71 -2.97 -13.16
C ALA A 309 -28.24 -2.91 -13.19
N LEU A 310 -28.91 -3.69 -12.34
CA LEU A 310 -30.37 -3.63 -12.20
C LEU A 310 -30.83 -2.23 -11.78
N ILE A 311 -30.13 -1.59 -10.83
CA ILE A 311 -30.43 -0.21 -10.43
C ILE A 311 -30.27 0.75 -11.61
N LEU A 312 -29.15 0.72 -12.32
CA LEU A 312 -28.87 1.60 -13.46
C LEU A 312 -29.90 1.44 -14.58
N LEU A 313 -30.32 0.20 -14.86
CA LEU A 313 -31.29 -0.11 -15.90
C LEU A 313 -32.72 0.33 -15.56
N THR A 314 -33.07 0.54 -14.28
CA THR A 314 -34.45 0.77 -13.84
C THR A 314 -34.67 2.07 -13.08
N ALA A 315 -33.61 2.73 -12.58
CA ALA A 315 -33.74 3.92 -11.73
C ALA A 315 -34.43 5.09 -12.42
N LYS A 316 -34.31 5.20 -13.75
CA LYS A 316 -34.84 6.31 -14.54
C LYS A 316 -36.30 6.14 -14.97
N ILE A 317 -36.95 5.01 -14.65
CA ILE A 317 -38.40 4.80 -14.90
C ILE A 317 -39.22 5.93 -14.28
N GLY A 318 -38.81 6.41 -13.10
CA GLY A 318 -39.49 7.49 -12.39
C GLY A 318 -39.55 8.84 -13.12
N PHE A 319 -38.68 9.06 -14.10
CA PHE A 319 -38.42 10.40 -14.67
C PHE A 319 -38.49 10.43 -16.19
N SER A 320 -38.57 9.28 -16.86
CA SER A 320 -38.42 9.15 -18.32
C SER A 320 -39.48 9.92 -19.10
N ALA A 321 -40.75 9.85 -18.70
CA ALA A 321 -41.82 10.63 -19.32
C ALA A 321 -41.58 12.14 -19.20
N THR A 322 -41.20 12.59 -18.00
CA THR A 322 -40.83 14.00 -17.77
C THR A 322 -39.64 14.43 -18.61
N ASP A 323 -38.57 13.64 -18.66
CA ASP A 323 -37.32 14.02 -19.35
C ASP A 323 -37.45 13.92 -20.89
N ALA A 324 -38.25 12.98 -21.41
CA ALA A 324 -38.37 12.74 -22.86
C ALA A 324 -39.51 13.53 -23.53
N MET A 325 -40.65 13.74 -22.85
CA MET A 325 -41.85 14.29 -23.49
C MET A 325 -42.07 15.78 -23.19
N THR A 326 -41.68 16.29 -22.03
CA THR A 326 -42.04 17.67 -21.60
C THR A 326 -41.63 18.75 -22.59
N GLY A 327 -40.43 18.64 -23.18
CA GLY A 327 -39.98 19.61 -24.18
C GLY A 327 -40.79 19.56 -25.48
N LEU A 328 -41.18 18.35 -25.92
CA LEU A 328 -41.99 18.13 -27.12
C LEU A 328 -43.43 18.62 -26.90
N GLU A 329 -44.00 18.32 -25.74
CA GLU A 329 -45.35 18.73 -25.33
C GLU A 329 -45.48 20.26 -25.22
N LEU A 330 -44.45 20.96 -24.73
CA LEU A 330 -44.44 22.43 -24.72
C LEU A 330 -44.45 23.02 -26.14
N ILE A 331 -43.80 22.36 -27.11
CA ILE A 331 -43.85 22.77 -28.53
C ILE A 331 -45.25 22.54 -29.10
N GLU A 332 -45.88 21.39 -28.82
CA GLU A 332 -47.26 21.12 -29.23
C GLU A 332 -48.24 22.16 -28.67
N ARG A 333 -48.00 22.65 -27.44
CA ARG A 333 -48.76 23.74 -26.80
C ARG A 333 -48.39 25.15 -27.28
N GLY A 334 -47.57 25.25 -28.33
CA GLY A 334 -47.28 26.50 -29.04
C GLY A 334 -46.06 27.27 -28.56
N VAL A 335 -45.23 26.73 -27.66
CA VAL A 335 -43.97 27.36 -27.25
C VAL A 335 -42.93 27.20 -28.36
N ALA A 336 -42.27 28.28 -28.78
CA ALA A 336 -41.28 28.24 -29.83
C ALA A 336 -40.02 27.43 -29.41
N LYS A 337 -39.50 26.60 -30.31
CA LYS A 337 -38.35 25.70 -30.06
C LYS A 337 -37.07 26.44 -29.66
N ASP A 338 -36.83 27.61 -30.24
CA ASP A 338 -35.68 28.46 -29.92
C ASP A 338 -35.83 29.07 -28.52
N SER A 339 -37.04 29.49 -28.15
CA SER A 339 -37.35 30.00 -26.81
C SER A 339 -37.15 28.92 -25.73
N LEU A 340 -37.46 27.66 -26.01
CA LEU A 340 -37.15 26.53 -25.13
C LEU A 340 -35.65 26.27 -25.04
N ALA A 341 -34.93 26.33 -26.17
CA ALA A 341 -33.47 26.18 -26.18
C ALA A 341 -32.78 27.28 -25.35
N LEU A 342 -33.27 28.52 -25.41
CA LEU A 342 -32.71 29.66 -24.65
C LEU A 342 -32.88 29.52 -23.14
N LEU A 343 -33.83 28.70 -22.65
CA LEU A 343 -33.91 28.37 -21.23
C LEU A 343 -32.58 27.77 -20.74
N ALA A 344 -31.82 27.11 -21.61
CA ALA A 344 -30.55 26.51 -21.24
C ALA A 344 -29.41 27.52 -21.03
N ILE A 345 -29.46 28.75 -21.56
CA ILE A 345 -28.39 29.76 -21.37
C ILE A 345 -28.12 30.05 -19.90
N PRO A 346 -29.11 30.36 -19.04
CA PRO A 346 -28.86 30.52 -17.61
C PRO A 346 -28.61 29.19 -16.88
N LEU A 347 -28.98 28.05 -17.48
CA LEU A 347 -28.87 26.73 -16.85
C LEU A 347 -27.50 26.08 -17.06
N VAL A 348 -26.84 26.31 -18.19
CA VAL A 348 -25.54 25.70 -18.49
C VAL A 348 -24.43 26.17 -17.54
N PRO A 349 -24.32 27.46 -17.15
CA PRO A 349 -23.42 27.86 -16.08
C PRO A 349 -23.68 27.08 -14.79
N LEU A 350 -24.94 26.84 -14.42
CA LEU A 350 -25.28 26.02 -13.27
C LEU A 350 -24.80 24.57 -13.45
N GLN A 351 -24.98 23.98 -14.62
CA GLN A 351 -24.53 22.61 -14.94
C GLN A 351 -23.00 22.47 -14.97
N ILE A 352 -22.27 23.53 -15.33
CA ILE A 352 -20.80 23.55 -15.31
C ILE A 352 -20.28 23.79 -13.89
N ILE A 353 -20.85 24.74 -13.16
CA ILE A 353 -20.42 25.13 -11.81
C ILE A 353 -20.75 24.05 -10.79
N LEU A 354 -21.91 23.39 -10.90
CA LEU A 354 -22.40 22.45 -9.92
C LEU A 354 -21.40 21.30 -9.66
N PRO A 355 -20.87 20.57 -10.67
CA PRO A 355 -19.80 19.58 -10.50
C PRO A 355 -18.60 20.08 -9.68
N PHE A 356 -18.14 21.31 -9.90
CA PHE A 356 -17.03 21.89 -9.13
C PHE A 356 -17.43 22.14 -7.67
N LEU A 357 -18.62 22.67 -7.40
CA LEU A 357 -19.11 22.96 -6.04
C LEU A 357 -19.33 21.69 -5.21
N ILE A 358 -19.87 20.62 -5.83
CA ILE A 358 -20.18 19.38 -5.13
C ILE A 358 -19.03 18.38 -5.11
N SER A 359 -17.95 18.62 -5.86
CA SER A 359 -16.76 17.75 -5.96
C SER A 359 -16.19 17.36 -4.58
N LYS A 360 -16.18 18.28 -3.62
CA LYS A 360 -15.73 18.05 -2.23
C LYS A 360 -16.58 17.00 -1.50
N TYR A 361 -17.87 16.94 -1.81
CA TYR A 361 -18.80 15.98 -1.18
C TYR A 361 -18.85 14.64 -1.93
N MET A 362 -18.36 14.60 -3.16
CA MET A 362 -18.37 13.42 -4.02
C MET A 362 -17.09 12.60 -3.98
N THR A 363 -15.96 13.21 -3.64
CA THR A 363 -14.67 12.53 -3.42
C THR A 363 -14.61 11.78 -2.09
N GLY A 364 -15.66 11.87 -1.25
CA GLY A 364 -15.78 11.14 0.01
C GLY A 364 -16.19 9.67 -0.16
N LYS A 365 -16.17 8.90 0.95
CA LYS A 365 -16.47 7.45 0.99
C LYS A 365 -17.93 7.07 0.63
N LYS A 366 -18.83 8.04 0.35
CA LYS A 366 -20.28 7.82 0.23
C LYS A 366 -20.93 8.68 -0.89
N PRO A 367 -20.53 8.52 -2.16
CA PRO A 367 -20.99 9.37 -3.25
C PRO A 367 -22.51 9.26 -3.54
N LEU A 368 -23.11 8.07 -3.49
CA LEU A 368 -24.54 7.79 -3.77
C LEU A 368 -25.50 8.36 -2.72
N ASN A 369 -25.03 8.91 -1.59
CA ASN A 369 -25.91 9.62 -0.66
C ASN A 369 -26.58 10.83 -1.32
N ILE A 370 -25.86 11.53 -2.19
CA ILE A 370 -26.39 12.68 -2.96
C ILE A 370 -27.45 12.18 -3.95
N TYR A 371 -27.19 11.04 -4.61
CA TYR A 371 -28.13 10.39 -5.53
C TYR A 371 -29.47 10.10 -4.86
N ILE A 372 -29.45 9.39 -3.72
CA ILE A 372 -30.67 9.01 -2.99
C ILE A 372 -31.43 10.23 -2.48
N LYS A 373 -30.72 11.24 -1.93
CA LYS A 373 -31.37 12.47 -1.45
C LYS A 373 -32.03 13.26 -2.58
N SER A 374 -31.49 13.20 -3.79
CA SER A 374 -32.01 13.93 -4.96
C SER A 374 -33.22 13.22 -5.59
N TYR A 375 -33.36 11.92 -5.42
CA TYR A 375 -34.39 11.10 -6.09
C TYR A 375 -35.84 11.54 -5.80
N PRO A 376 -36.28 11.76 -4.54
CA PRO A 376 -37.66 12.18 -4.26
C PRO A 376 -37.98 13.57 -4.81
N PHE A 377 -37.02 14.49 -4.79
CA PHE A 377 -37.20 15.83 -5.36
C PHE A 377 -37.33 15.78 -6.88
N ARG A 378 -36.63 14.85 -7.54
CA ARG A 378 -36.77 14.64 -8.98
C ARG A 378 -38.15 14.07 -9.35
N LEU A 379 -38.75 13.22 -8.50
CA LEU A 379 -40.12 12.74 -8.70
C LEU A 379 -41.14 13.87 -8.53
N LEU A 380 -40.97 14.68 -7.47
CA LEU A 380 -41.83 15.83 -7.21
C LEU A 380 -41.79 16.84 -8.38
N LEU A 381 -40.62 17.06 -8.96
CA LEU A 381 -40.48 17.95 -10.13
C LEU A 381 -41.22 17.44 -11.36
N GLY A 382 -41.39 16.12 -11.54
CA GLY A 382 -42.25 15.58 -12.58
C GLY A 382 -43.70 16.05 -12.45
N ILE A 383 -44.23 16.08 -11.22
CA ILE A 383 -45.56 16.64 -10.92
C ILE A 383 -45.60 18.14 -11.22
N ILE A 384 -44.60 18.88 -10.76
CA ILE A 384 -44.52 20.34 -10.98
C ILE A 384 -44.45 20.67 -12.48
N MET A 385 -43.67 19.91 -13.26
CA MET A 385 -43.58 20.09 -14.70
C MET A 385 -44.89 19.74 -15.40
N ALA A 386 -45.57 18.66 -15.02
CA ALA A 386 -46.89 18.35 -15.55
C ALA A 386 -47.92 19.46 -15.27
N ILE A 387 -47.95 19.98 -14.03
CA ILE A 387 -48.80 21.13 -13.67
C ILE A 387 -48.44 22.35 -14.52
N PHE A 388 -47.15 22.63 -14.67
CA PHE A 388 -46.68 23.75 -15.49
C PHE A 388 -47.16 23.64 -16.94
N VAL A 389 -46.96 22.47 -17.57
CA VAL A 389 -47.42 22.16 -18.93
C VAL A 389 -48.95 22.27 -19.06
N TYR A 390 -49.71 21.81 -18.06
CA TYR A 390 -51.17 21.92 -18.02
C TYR A 390 -51.64 23.37 -18.10
N TYR A 391 -51.01 24.26 -17.33
CA TYR A 391 -51.34 25.68 -17.32
C TYR A 391 -50.72 26.48 -18.47
N THR A 392 -49.76 25.94 -19.23
CA THR A 392 -49.09 26.65 -20.34
C THR A 392 -50.04 27.37 -21.30
N PRO A 393 -51.13 26.76 -21.80
CA PRO A 393 -52.05 27.43 -22.72
C PRO A 393 -52.69 28.70 -22.13
N THR A 394 -52.86 28.78 -20.80
CA THR A 394 -53.45 29.96 -20.13
C THR A 394 -52.54 31.19 -20.17
N PHE A 395 -51.24 31.00 -20.38
CA PHE A 395 -50.26 32.08 -20.52
C PHE A 395 -50.11 32.59 -21.95
N GLN A 396 -50.71 31.92 -22.94
CA GLN A 396 -50.58 32.28 -24.34
C GLN A 396 -51.41 33.53 -24.65
N LYS A 397 -50.75 34.58 -25.17
CA LYS A 397 -51.43 35.80 -25.63
C LYS A 397 -52.07 35.59 -27.01
N TYR A 398 -52.99 36.48 -27.40
CA TYR A 398 -53.68 36.47 -28.70
C TYR A 398 -52.76 36.30 -29.92
N ASN A 399 -51.54 36.86 -29.87
CA ASN A 399 -50.54 36.75 -30.94
C ASN A 399 -49.70 35.45 -30.87
N LYS A 400 -50.16 34.39 -30.19
CA LYS A 400 -49.42 33.13 -29.97
C LYS A 400 -48.04 33.32 -29.31
N THR A 401 -47.86 34.37 -28.53
CA THR A 401 -46.62 34.68 -27.80
C THR A 401 -46.82 34.54 -26.29
N PHE A 402 -45.75 34.19 -25.58
CA PHE A 402 -45.75 34.04 -24.12
C PHE A 402 -45.11 35.25 -23.42
N PRO A 403 -45.59 35.64 -22.23
CA PRO A 403 -45.03 36.74 -21.45
C PRO A 403 -43.67 36.39 -20.81
N TRP A 404 -42.86 37.40 -20.48
CA TRP A 404 -41.52 37.20 -19.90
C TRP A 404 -41.53 36.43 -18.57
N TYR A 405 -42.57 36.59 -17.74
CA TYR A 405 -42.69 35.91 -16.45
C TYR A 405 -42.97 34.41 -16.60
N TYR A 406 -43.59 33.98 -17.71
CA TYR A 406 -43.74 32.55 -18.03
C TYR A 406 -42.37 31.91 -18.24
N TYR A 407 -41.50 32.56 -19.03
CA TYR A 407 -40.12 32.09 -19.24
C TYR A 407 -39.28 32.15 -17.97
N THR A 408 -39.51 33.15 -17.11
CA THR A 408 -38.85 33.22 -15.79
C THR A 408 -39.25 32.05 -14.90
N LEU A 409 -40.54 31.73 -14.86
CA LEU A 409 -41.06 30.57 -14.14
C LEU A 409 -40.50 29.26 -14.72
N ALA A 410 -40.44 29.12 -16.05
CA ALA A 410 -39.82 28.00 -16.73
C ALA A 410 -38.34 27.87 -16.33
N ILE A 411 -37.55 28.94 -16.39
CA ILE A 411 -36.14 28.95 -15.99
C ILE A 411 -35.98 28.46 -14.55
N VAL A 412 -36.82 28.91 -13.61
CA VAL A 412 -36.75 28.47 -12.21
C VAL A 412 -37.05 26.97 -12.07
N ILE A 413 -38.12 26.49 -12.70
CA ILE A 413 -38.51 25.07 -12.65
C ILE A 413 -37.41 24.19 -13.26
N TYR A 414 -36.93 24.56 -14.45
CA TYR A 414 -35.84 23.85 -15.11
C TYR A 414 -34.52 23.97 -14.34
N ALA A 415 -34.21 25.09 -13.69
CA ALA A 415 -33.02 25.22 -12.84
C ALA A 415 -33.04 24.25 -11.68
N ILE A 416 -34.16 24.16 -10.98
CA ILE A 416 -34.33 23.22 -9.87
C ILE A 416 -34.26 21.78 -10.39
N HIS A 417 -34.88 21.48 -11.53
CA HIS A 417 -34.76 20.16 -12.19
C HIS A 417 -33.32 19.80 -12.54
N GLN A 418 -32.59 20.70 -13.18
CA GLN A 418 -31.19 20.50 -13.56
C GLN A 418 -30.28 20.25 -12.35
N ILE A 419 -30.53 20.90 -11.20
CA ILE A 419 -29.79 20.64 -9.95
C ILE A 419 -29.89 19.17 -9.56
N PHE A 420 -31.10 18.60 -9.54
CA PHE A 420 -31.29 17.21 -9.11
C PHE A 420 -30.85 16.20 -10.18
N VAL A 421 -31.02 16.51 -11.46
CA VAL A 421 -30.50 15.70 -12.57
C VAL A 421 -28.97 15.55 -12.47
N TYR A 422 -28.26 16.67 -12.34
CA TYR A 422 -26.79 16.67 -12.28
C TYR A 422 -26.28 16.13 -10.94
N ASN A 423 -26.94 16.41 -9.82
CA ASN A 423 -26.58 15.78 -8.54
C ASN A 423 -26.61 14.25 -8.61
N MET A 424 -27.62 13.67 -9.27
CA MET A 424 -27.68 12.23 -9.50
C MET A 424 -26.60 11.75 -10.47
N PHE A 425 -26.43 12.42 -11.61
CA PHE A 425 -25.45 12.03 -12.62
C PHE A 425 -24.02 12.05 -12.09
N VAL A 426 -23.61 13.17 -11.49
CA VAL A 426 -22.21 13.39 -11.07
C VAL A 426 -21.92 12.45 -9.88
N SER A 427 -22.84 12.30 -8.92
CA SER A 427 -22.76 11.31 -7.83
C SER A 427 -22.55 9.88 -8.33
N GLN A 428 -23.28 9.47 -9.38
CA GLN A 428 -23.14 8.15 -9.98
C GLN A 428 -21.77 7.97 -10.65
N MET A 429 -21.28 8.97 -11.39
CA MET A 429 -19.95 8.93 -12.02
C MET A 429 -18.82 8.83 -10.99
N ALA A 430 -18.92 9.55 -9.88
CA ALA A 430 -17.95 9.42 -8.78
C ALA A 430 -17.99 8.02 -8.15
N PHE A 431 -19.17 7.42 -8.01
CA PHE A 431 -19.29 6.04 -7.55
C PHE A 431 -18.62 5.06 -8.52
N PHE A 432 -18.84 5.20 -9.84
CA PHE A 432 -18.21 4.35 -10.85
C PHE A 432 -16.69 4.42 -10.82
N ALA A 433 -16.13 5.64 -10.68
CA ALA A 433 -14.70 5.84 -10.54
C ALA A 433 -14.14 5.19 -9.26
N GLN A 434 -14.90 5.13 -8.16
CA GLN A 434 -14.48 4.50 -6.91
C GLN A 434 -14.49 2.96 -6.96
N VAL A 435 -15.45 2.34 -7.65
CA VAL A 435 -15.64 0.87 -7.62
C VAL A 435 -14.97 0.13 -8.78
N SER A 436 -14.55 0.83 -9.83
CA SER A 436 -13.89 0.22 -10.99
C SER A 436 -12.45 -0.20 -10.64
N ASP A 437 -12.11 -1.47 -10.88
CA ASP A 437 -10.77 -1.99 -10.60
C ASP A 437 -9.72 -1.33 -11.54
N PRO A 438 -8.67 -0.66 -11.01
CA PRO A 438 -7.67 0.04 -11.83
C PRO A 438 -6.97 -0.85 -12.86
N LYS A 439 -6.82 -2.16 -12.61
CA LYS A 439 -6.14 -3.11 -13.52
C LYS A 439 -6.97 -3.48 -14.75
N ILE A 440 -8.27 -3.25 -14.71
CA ILE A 440 -9.22 -3.46 -15.81
C ILE A 440 -10.08 -2.21 -16.02
N GLY A 441 -9.55 -1.05 -15.60
CA GLY A 441 -10.33 0.15 -15.29
C GLY A 441 -11.08 0.72 -16.47
N GLY A 442 -10.49 0.69 -17.68
CA GLY A 442 -11.13 1.19 -18.90
C GLY A 442 -12.38 0.39 -19.28
N THR A 443 -12.27 -0.94 -19.35
CA THR A 443 -13.38 -1.82 -19.71
C THR A 443 -14.46 -1.86 -18.61
N TYR A 444 -14.08 -1.82 -17.33
CA TYR A 444 -15.02 -1.80 -16.21
C TYR A 444 -15.83 -0.49 -16.18
N MET A 445 -15.17 0.66 -16.27
CA MET A 445 -15.84 1.96 -16.29
C MET A 445 -16.78 2.06 -17.51
N THR A 446 -16.34 1.56 -18.66
CA THR A 446 -17.17 1.48 -19.88
C THR A 446 -18.42 0.63 -19.66
N LEU A 447 -18.34 -0.51 -18.97
CA LEU A 447 -19.50 -1.34 -18.63
C LEU A 447 -20.55 -0.54 -17.83
N LEU A 448 -20.14 0.12 -16.74
CA LEU A 448 -21.08 0.86 -15.88
C LEU A 448 -21.69 2.08 -16.60
N ASN A 449 -20.89 2.81 -17.38
CA ASN A 449 -21.37 3.91 -18.22
C ASN A 449 -22.38 3.43 -19.26
N THR A 450 -22.07 2.32 -19.94
CA THR A 450 -22.97 1.71 -20.95
C THR A 450 -24.30 1.30 -20.33
N LEU A 451 -24.29 0.66 -19.15
CA LEU A 451 -25.52 0.27 -18.44
C LEU A 451 -26.36 1.47 -18.00
N SER A 452 -25.72 2.55 -17.56
CA SER A 452 -26.40 3.81 -17.23
C SER A 452 -27.07 4.45 -18.45
N ASN A 453 -26.37 4.49 -19.58
CA ASN A 453 -26.89 5.04 -20.82
C ASN A 453 -28.04 4.20 -21.35
N LEU A 454 -27.88 2.87 -21.35
CA LEU A 454 -28.94 1.93 -21.70
C LEU A 454 -30.18 2.16 -20.84
N GLY A 455 -30.00 2.21 -19.51
CA GLY A 455 -31.08 2.50 -18.55
C GLY A 455 -31.76 3.85 -18.72
N SER A 456 -31.19 4.76 -19.52
CA SER A 456 -31.86 6.01 -19.91
C SER A 456 -32.63 5.81 -21.22
N ASN A 457 -31.91 5.34 -22.24
CA ASN A 457 -32.38 5.31 -23.61
C ASN A 457 -33.52 4.30 -23.81
N TRP A 458 -33.42 3.07 -23.27
CA TRP A 458 -34.48 2.07 -23.49
C TRP A 458 -35.82 2.52 -22.89
N ILE A 459 -35.79 3.19 -21.74
CA ILE A 459 -37.00 3.68 -21.07
C ILE A 459 -37.58 4.85 -21.84
N SER A 460 -36.76 5.84 -22.23
CA SER A 460 -37.22 6.98 -23.02
C SER A 460 -37.80 6.56 -24.37
N THR A 461 -37.15 5.62 -25.08
CA THR A 461 -37.67 5.04 -26.32
C THR A 461 -39.02 4.34 -26.09
N THR A 462 -39.17 3.60 -24.98
CA THR A 462 -40.42 2.88 -24.65
C THR A 462 -41.56 3.84 -24.34
N VAL A 463 -41.31 4.88 -23.54
CA VAL A 463 -42.27 5.96 -23.23
C VAL A 463 -42.74 6.62 -24.53
N LEU A 464 -41.82 7.05 -25.39
CA LEU A 464 -42.19 7.68 -26.66
C LEU A 464 -43.00 6.75 -27.58
N TYR A 465 -42.71 5.44 -27.62
CA TYR A 465 -43.55 4.49 -28.36
C TYR A 465 -44.92 4.27 -27.72
N ALA A 466 -45.01 4.24 -26.39
CA ALA A 466 -46.25 4.02 -25.66
C ALA A 466 -47.25 5.17 -25.84
N ALA A 467 -46.76 6.40 -26.05
CA ALA A 467 -47.60 7.59 -26.17
C ALA A 467 -48.62 7.49 -27.31
N ASP A 468 -48.22 6.96 -28.47
CA ASP A 468 -49.15 6.75 -29.60
C ASP A 468 -50.24 5.71 -29.28
N TYR A 469 -49.96 4.69 -28.45
CA TYR A 469 -50.95 3.68 -28.04
C TYR A 469 -51.95 4.19 -27.01
N LEU A 470 -51.50 5.12 -26.14
CA LEU A 470 -52.30 5.74 -25.07
C LEU A 470 -53.08 6.97 -25.55
N THR A 471 -52.78 7.47 -26.75
CA THR A 471 -53.49 8.60 -27.35
C THR A 471 -54.94 8.20 -27.65
N TRP A 472 -55.90 8.92 -27.07
CA TRP A 472 -57.32 8.75 -27.33
C TRP A 472 -57.90 10.03 -27.90
N LYS A 473 -58.35 9.95 -29.16
CA LYS A 473 -59.06 11.03 -29.85
C LYS A 473 -60.52 10.66 -30.00
N THR A 474 -61.42 11.60 -29.75
CA THR A 474 -62.87 11.45 -29.93
C THR A 474 -63.35 12.47 -30.93
N CYS A 475 -64.25 12.06 -31.82
CA CYS A 475 -64.86 12.99 -32.75
C CYS A 475 -65.78 13.97 -32.01
N SER A 476 -65.61 15.27 -32.27
CA SER A 476 -66.44 16.33 -31.67
C SER A 476 -67.93 16.21 -32.03
N LEU A 477 -68.25 15.46 -33.09
CA LEU A 477 -69.60 15.10 -33.53
C LEU A 477 -69.76 13.57 -33.54
N GLY A 478 -70.71 13.04 -32.74
CA GLY A 478 -71.08 11.62 -32.76
C GLY A 478 -70.31 10.69 -31.80
N GLY A 479 -69.28 11.18 -31.10
CA GLY A 479 -68.64 10.45 -29.99
C GLY A 479 -67.85 9.18 -30.38
N SER A 480 -67.61 8.94 -31.68
CA SER A 480 -66.79 7.84 -32.16
C SER A 480 -65.29 8.07 -31.88
N GLN A 481 -64.52 6.99 -31.74
CA GLN A 481 -63.07 7.07 -31.57
C GLN A 481 -62.40 7.40 -32.90
N CYS A 482 -61.38 8.27 -32.87
CA CYS A 482 -60.52 8.59 -34.02
C CYS A 482 -59.13 7.96 -33.85
N LYS A 483 -59.03 6.63 -33.79
CA LYS A 483 -57.76 5.94 -33.53
C LYS A 483 -57.02 5.56 -34.81
N THR A 484 -57.76 5.26 -35.87
CA THR A 484 -57.22 4.90 -37.19
C THR A 484 -57.44 6.02 -38.20
N ALA A 485 -56.61 6.07 -39.24
CA ALA A 485 -56.77 7.02 -40.35
C ALA A 485 -58.17 6.94 -41.00
N VAL A 486 -58.81 5.76 -40.96
CA VAL A 486 -60.19 5.54 -41.46
C VAL A 486 -61.22 6.21 -40.54
N GLU A 487 -61.07 6.07 -39.24
CA GLU A 487 -61.95 6.69 -38.24
C GLU A 487 -61.81 8.22 -38.19
N GLU A 488 -60.58 8.72 -38.33
CA GLU A 488 -60.28 10.16 -38.42
C GLU A 488 -60.91 10.75 -39.69
N ASN A 489 -60.81 10.04 -40.83
CA ASN A 489 -61.48 10.45 -42.06
C ASN A 489 -63.01 10.40 -41.93
N ASN A 490 -63.57 9.38 -41.27
CA ASN A 490 -65.02 9.29 -41.02
C ASN A 490 -65.54 10.42 -40.12
N CYS A 491 -64.77 10.86 -39.12
CA CYS A 491 -65.10 12.02 -38.30
C CYS A 491 -65.09 13.32 -39.12
N HIS A 492 -64.08 13.50 -39.97
CA HIS A 492 -64.00 14.66 -40.87
C HIS A 492 -65.12 14.69 -41.91
N ILE A 493 -65.53 13.53 -42.44
CA ILE A 493 -66.68 13.41 -43.36
C ILE A 493 -67.99 13.81 -42.67
N LEU A 494 -68.13 13.58 -41.36
CA LEU A 494 -69.26 14.02 -40.54
C LEU A 494 -69.20 15.51 -40.14
N GLY A 495 -68.19 16.26 -40.61
CA GLY A 495 -67.96 17.65 -40.23
C GLY A 495 -67.39 17.83 -38.82
N GLY A 496 -66.98 16.73 -38.16
CA GLY A 496 -66.35 16.73 -36.86
C GLY A 496 -64.85 16.99 -36.91
N VAL A 497 -64.30 17.36 -35.76
CA VAL A 497 -62.87 17.49 -35.50
C VAL A 497 -62.50 16.44 -34.46
N CYS A 498 -61.44 15.69 -34.69
CA CYS A 498 -60.97 14.71 -33.72
C CYS A 498 -60.22 15.43 -32.59
N ASP A 499 -60.92 15.67 -31.49
CA ASP A 499 -60.35 16.30 -30.30
C ASP A 499 -59.65 15.26 -29.42
N LEU A 500 -58.51 15.65 -28.86
CA LEU A 500 -57.76 14.84 -27.92
C LEU A 500 -58.54 14.75 -26.60
N SER A 501 -59.13 13.60 -26.31
CA SER A 501 -59.90 13.39 -25.08
C SER A 501 -59.03 12.94 -23.91
N ILE A 502 -57.96 12.21 -24.20
CA ILE A 502 -56.97 11.75 -23.23
C ILE A 502 -55.58 12.04 -23.76
N ASP A 503 -54.86 12.87 -23.02
CA ASP A 503 -53.48 13.25 -23.32
C ASP A 503 -52.51 12.22 -22.70
N PRO A 504 -51.74 11.49 -23.55
CA PRO A 504 -50.84 10.44 -23.08
C PRO A 504 -49.75 10.97 -22.14
N TYR A 505 -49.36 12.25 -22.25
CA TYR A 505 -48.33 12.87 -21.42
C TYR A 505 -48.63 12.76 -19.92
N TYR A 506 -49.86 13.05 -19.50
CA TYR A 506 -50.23 13.02 -18.07
C TYR A 506 -50.39 11.60 -17.54
N ILE A 507 -50.87 10.68 -18.37
CA ILE A 507 -50.99 9.27 -18.00
C ILE A 507 -49.60 8.68 -17.78
N GLU A 508 -48.69 8.88 -18.74
CA GLU A 508 -47.34 8.33 -18.64
C GLU A 508 -46.53 8.95 -17.51
N ILE A 509 -46.64 10.26 -17.27
CA ILE A 509 -46.01 10.89 -16.11
C ILE A 509 -46.55 10.28 -14.81
N SER A 510 -47.86 10.09 -14.70
CA SER A 510 -48.47 9.50 -13.49
C SER A 510 -47.98 8.07 -13.26
N ILE A 511 -47.95 7.24 -14.31
CA ILE A 511 -47.44 5.86 -14.26
C ILE A 511 -45.95 5.86 -13.87
N CYS A 512 -45.14 6.69 -14.51
CA CYS A 512 -43.71 6.81 -14.24
C CYS A 512 -43.47 7.22 -12.79
N ILE A 513 -44.17 8.23 -12.27
CA ILE A 513 -43.99 8.70 -10.89
C ILE A 513 -44.39 7.62 -9.88
N ILE A 514 -45.53 6.94 -10.07
CA ILE A 514 -45.95 5.84 -9.18
C ILE A 514 -44.90 4.72 -9.21
N ALA A 515 -44.46 4.30 -10.40
CA ALA A 515 -43.42 3.31 -10.56
C ALA A 515 -42.10 3.77 -9.91
N GLY A 516 -41.75 5.06 -10.00
CA GLY A 516 -40.59 5.68 -9.38
C GLY A 516 -40.65 5.70 -7.85
N ILE A 517 -41.81 5.96 -7.26
CA ILE A 517 -42.02 5.89 -5.80
C ILE A 517 -41.84 4.44 -5.32
N ILE A 518 -42.49 3.49 -5.98
CA ILE A 518 -42.37 2.06 -5.68
C ILE A 518 -40.90 1.62 -5.82
N TRP A 519 -40.25 2.02 -6.91
CA TRP A 519 -38.85 1.72 -7.17
C TRP A 519 -37.93 2.30 -6.09
N PHE A 520 -38.16 3.55 -5.68
CA PHE A 520 -37.37 4.22 -4.66
C PHE A 520 -37.46 3.47 -3.33
N LEU A 521 -38.68 3.14 -2.87
CA LEU A 521 -38.90 2.37 -1.65
C LEU A 521 -38.24 0.98 -1.73
N TRP A 522 -38.33 0.32 -2.89
CA TRP A 522 -37.75 -1.00 -3.11
C TRP A 522 -36.21 -1.01 -3.14
N LYS A 523 -35.59 -0.01 -3.79
CA LYS A 523 -34.14 0.02 -4.01
C LYS A 523 -33.35 0.87 -3.02
N TYR A 524 -34.01 1.72 -2.22
CA TYR A 524 -33.36 2.60 -1.23
C TYR A 524 -32.31 1.85 -0.38
N GLN A 525 -32.71 0.76 0.29
CA GLN A 525 -31.80 -0.02 1.13
C GLN A 525 -30.71 -0.72 0.32
N THR A 526 -31.01 -1.14 -0.92
CA THR A 526 -30.03 -1.80 -1.80
C THR A 526 -28.92 -0.83 -2.21
N ILE A 527 -29.27 0.40 -2.60
CA ILE A 527 -28.30 1.44 -2.99
C ILE A 527 -27.40 1.80 -1.80
N ILE A 528 -27.99 1.95 -0.60
CA ILE A 528 -27.23 2.17 0.64
C ILE A 528 -26.27 1.00 0.87
N ARG A 529 -26.76 -0.24 0.85
CA ARG A 529 -25.93 -1.44 1.07
C ARG A 529 -24.77 -1.55 0.07
N LEU A 530 -25.02 -1.31 -1.21
CA LEU A 530 -23.99 -1.40 -2.26
C LEU A 530 -22.84 -0.42 -2.02
N GLN A 531 -23.15 0.80 -1.58
CA GLN A 531 -22.13 1.81 -1.28
C GLN A 531 -21.23 1.43 -0.09
N TYR A 532 -21.75 0.64 0.87
CA TYR A 532 -20.98 0.19 2.03
C TYR A 532 -20.20 -1.11 1.80
N LEU A 533 -20.33 -1.74 0.63
CA LEU A 533 -19.57 -2.95 0.34
C LEU A 533 -18.07 -2.65 0.25
N PRO A 534 -17.20 -3.52 0.79
CA PRO A 534 -15.76 -3.36 0.64
C PRO A 534 -15.36 -3.44 -0.84
N ILE A 535 -14.25 -2.79 -1.22
CA ILE A 535 -13.72 -2.80 -2.59
C ILE A 535 -13.55 -4.23 -3.13
N SER A 536 -13.23 -5.19 -2.27
CA SER A 536 -13.12 -6.61 -2.63
C SER A 536 -14.41 -7.22 -3.20
N ALA A 537 -15.59 -6.66 -2.87
CA ALA A 537 -16.86 -7.10 -3.44
C ALA A 537 -17.07 -6.63 -4.90
N TRP A 538 -16.29 -5.65 -5.34
CA TRP A 538 -16.29 -5.11 -6.70
C TRP A 538 -15.12 -5.65 -7.54
N GLN A 539 -14.29 -6.52 -6.95
CA GLN A 539 -13.12 -7.14 -7.59
C GLN A 539 -13.36 -8.62 -7.87
N LEU A 540 -12.69 -9.15 -8.91
CA LEU A 540 -12.71 -10.59 -9.18
C LEU A 540 -11.92 -11.36 -8.09
N ASN A 541 -12.49 -12.47 -7.60
CA ASN A 541 -11.95 -13.27 -6.48
C ASN A 541 -10.46 -13.68 -6.64
N LYS A 542 -9.81 -14.01 -5.52
CA LYS A 542 -8.42 -14.56 -5.47
C LYS A 542 -8.19 -15.78 -6.39
N SER A 543 -9.24 -16.55 -6.71
CA SER A 543 -9.15 -17.65 -7.70
C SER A 543 -8.95 -17.14 -9.13
N TRP A 544 -9.48 -15.98 -9.48
CA TRP A 544 -9.20 -15.31 -10.76
C TRP A 544 -7.81 -14.70 -10.79
N GLN A 545 -7.29 -14.21 -9.66
CA GLN A 545 -5.86 -13.86 -9.57
C GLN A 545 -4.96 -15.09 -9.73
N LYS A 546 -5.44 -16.28 -9.31
CA LYS A 546 -4.76 -17.57 -9.55
C LYS A 546 -4.87 -18.02 -11.01
N ILE A 547 -6.03 -17.85 -11.65
CA ILE A 547 -6.21 -18.12 -13.08
C ILE A 547 -5.46 -17.10 -13.93
N GLN A 548 -5.36 -15.83 -13.51
CA GLN A 548 -4.53 -14.82 -14.13
C GLN A 548 -3.04 -15.15 -13.95
N ARG A 549 -2.63 -15.70 -12.79
CA ARG A 549 -1.29 -16.29 -12.60
C ARG A 549 -1.06 -17.56 -13.43
N GLN A 550 -2.09 -18.39 -13.65
CA GLN A 550 -2.01 -19.58 -14.52
C GLN A 550 -2.00 -19.22 -16.00
N TYR A 551 -2.83 -18.27 -16.45
CA TYR A 551 -2.79 -17.73 -17.81
C TYR A 551 -1.50 -16.93 -18.03
N MET A 552 -0.98 -16.21 -17.03
CA MET A 552 0.36 -15.61 -17.06
C MET A 552 1.45 -16.69 -17.12
N ALA A 553 1.25 -17.86 -16.50
CA ALA A 553 2.16 -18.99 -16.59
C ALA A 553 2.03 -19.80 -17.90
N GLU A 554 0.88 -19.72 -18.60
CA GLU A 554 0.60 -20.43 -19.85
C GLU A 554 0.78 -19.55 -21.11
N SER A 555 0.64 -18.22 -20.99
CA SER A 555 0.77 -17.25 -22.10
C SER A 555 2.11 -16.52 -22.11
N GLU A 556 2.93 -16.68 -21.07
CA GLU A 556 4.35 -16.37 -21.15
C GLU A 556 5.08 -17.59 -21.68
N THR A 557 5.39 -17.60 -22.98
CA THR A 557 6.72 -18.04 -23.37
C THR A 557 7.72 -16.97 -22.90
N LYS A 558 7.83 -16.77 -21.57
CA LYS A 558 9.03 -16.19 -20.96
C LYS A 558 9.93 -17.37 -20.66
N PRO A 559 11.23 -17.26 -20.96
CA PRO A 559 12.12 -18.40 -20.90
C PRO A 559 12.14 -18.91 -19.46
N THR A 560 11.63 -20.11 -19.24
CA THR A 560 12.03 -20.91 -18.08
C THR A 560 13.55 -20.82 -18.04
N LEU A 561 14.11 -20.33 -16.92
CA LEU A 561 15.57 -20.30 -16.77
C LEU A 561 16.05 -21.72 -17.08
N THR A 562 16.80 -21.84 -18.16
CA THR A 562 17.33 -23.10 -18.67
C THR A 562 18.82 -22.89 -18.77
N GLU A 563 19.57 -23.99 -18.71
CA GLU A 563 21.01 -23.92 -18.93
C GLU A 563 21.29 -23.35 -20.33
N LEU A 564 22.27 -22.46 -20.41
CA LEU A 564 22.74 -21.89 -21.65
C LEU A 564 23.29 -23.00 -22.53
N ASN A 565 22.75 -23.11 -23.74
CA ASN A 565 23.20 -24.05 -24.75
C ASN A 565 23.41 -23.31 -26.09
N PRO A 566 24.66 -23.13 -26.54
CA PRO A 566 25.90 -23.62 -25.93
C PRO A 566 26.25 -22.89 -24.60
N PRO A 567 27.07 -23.51 -23.72
CA PRO A 567 27.58 -22.85 -22.53
C PRO A 567 28.48 -21.65 -22.91
N PRO A 568 28.71 -20.69 -22.00
CA PRO A 568 29.52 -19.51 -22.30
C PRO A 568 30.94 -19.86 -22.80
N ASP A 569 31.42 -19.14 -23.82
CA ASP A 569 32.69 -19.43 -24.51
C ASP A 569 33.90 -19.46 -23.56
N TYR A 570 33.87 -18.65 -22.49
CA TYR A 570 34.94 -18.59 -21.49
C TYR A 570 35.14 -19.91 -20.73
N VAL A 571 34.11 -20.77 -20.62
CA VAL A 571 34.19 -22.04 -19.87
C VAL A 571 35.22 -22.96 -20.50
N SER A 572 35.17 -23.14 -21.83
CA SER A 572 36.09 -23.99 -22.58
C SER A 572 37.54 -23.46 -22.50
N GLN A 573 37.73 -22.15 -22.60
CA GLN A 573 39.05 -21.53 -22.51
C GLN A 573 39.65 -21.67 -21.10
N ARG A 574 38.84 -21.42 -20.06
CA ARG A 574 39.24 -21.53 -18.64
C ARG A 574 39.67 -22.96 -18.29
N ILE A 575 38.93 -23.97 -18.76
CA ILE A 575 39.27 -25.39 -18.57
C ILE A 575 40.59 -25.73 -19.27
N LYS A 576 40.84 -25.23 -20.48
CA LYS A 576 42.12 -25.47 -21.18
C LYS A 576 43.31 -24.92 -20.39
N ILE A 577 43.19 -23.70 -19.86
CA ILE A 577 44.24 -23.09 -19.01
C ILE A 577 44.40 -23.89 -17.71
N TRP A 578 43.30 -24.36 -17.12
CA TRP A 578 43.35 -25.20 -15.92
C TRP A 578 44.13 -26.49 -16.14
N GLU A 579 43.89 -27.24 -17.21
CA GLU A 579 44.60 -28.51 -17.47
C GLU A 579 46.10 -28.29 -17.70
N GLU A 580 46.49 -27.20 -18.36
CA GLU A 580 47.89 -26.77 -18.50
C GLU A 580 48.55 -26.55 -17.12
N LEU A 581 47.90 -25.76 -16.26
CA LEU A 581 48.42 -25.41 -14.93
C LEU A 581 48.39 -26.59 -13.96
N LYS A 582 47.38 -27.45 -14.05
CA LYS A 582 47.25 -28.67 -13.26
C LYS A 582 48.37 -29.66 -13.59
N THR A 583 48.66 -29.86 -14.87
CA THR A 583 49.77 -30.73 -15.31
C THR A 583 51.10 -30.22 -14.76
N LYS A 584 51.34 -28.91 -14.82
CA LYS A 584 52.53 -28.27 -14.24
C LYS A 584 52.63 -28.49 -12.73
N TYR A 585 51.51 -28.34 -12.00
CA TYR A 585 51.46 -28.57 -10.56
C TYR A 585 51.68 -30.05 -10.19
N GLN A 586 51.08 -30.99 -10.90
CA GLN A 586 51.27 -32.42 -10.66
C GLN A 586 52.73 -32.83 -10.88
N ASN A 587 53.39 -32.30 -11.91
CA ASN A 587 54.82 -32.52 -12.12
C ASN A 587 55.68 -31.93 -10.98
N TYR A 588 55.28 -30.79 -10.42
CA TYR A 588 55.93 -30.19 -9.25
C TYR A 588 55.75 -31.04 -7.98
N VAL A 589 54.54 -31.55 -7.71
CA VAL A 589 54.28 -32.43 -6.56
C VAL A 589 55.04 -33.75 -6.71
N ALA A 590 55.05 -34.33 -7.91
CA ALA A 590 55.80 -35.55 -8.20
C ALA A 590 57.32 -35.39 -8.04
N SER A 591 57.85 -34.17 -8.17
CA SER A 591 59.28 -33.88 -7.96
C SER A 591 59.64 -33.58 -6.50
N GLN A 592 58.66 -33.46 -5.59
CA GLN A 592 58.94 -33.23 -4.18
C GLN A 592 59.46 -34.50 -3.48
N PRO A 593 60.40 -34.36 -2.53
CA PRO A 593 60.92 -35.50 -1.78
C PRO A 593 59.85 -36.07 -0.83
N GLN A 594 59.54 -37.37 -1.00
CA GLN A 594 58.64 -38.13 -0.12
C GLN A 594 59.42 -38.69 1.06
N VAL A 595 59.51 -37.89 2.14
CA VAL A 595 60.16 -38.27 3.39
C VAL A 595 59.13 -38.86 4.36
N ASP A 596 59.58 -39.74 5.25
CA ASP A 596 58.73 -40.27 6.31
C ASP A 596 58.40 -39.14 7.31
N ILE A 597 57.12 -39.04 7.67
CA ILE A 597 56.57 -38.03 8.57
C ILE A 597 55.68 -38.65 9.63
N THR A 598 55.52 -37.96 10.76
CA THR A 598 54.66 -38.35 11.87
C THR A 598 53.38 -37.51 11.91
N ILE A 599 52.22 -38.16 11.92
CA ILE A 599 50.91 -37.54 12.09
C ILE A 599 50.39 -37.81 13.51
N THR A 600 50.12 -36.76 14.28
CA THR A 600 49.66 -36.86 15.68
C THR A 600 48.16 -36.55 15.76
N LEU A 601 47.37 -37.49 16.29
CA LEU A 601 45.93 -37.34 16.51
C LEU A 601 45.62 -36.63 17.86
N PRO A 602 44.39 -36.16 18.11
CA PRO A 602 44.03 -35.44 19.33
C PRO A 602 44.14 -36.27 20.61
N ASP A 603 44.03 -37.59 20.50
CA ASP A 603 44.23 -38.56 21.59
C ASP A 603 45.73 -38.83 21.90
N GLY A 604 46.64 -38.14 21.20
CA GLY A 604 48.08 -38.30 21.33
C GLY A 604 48.66 -39.46 20.52
N LYS A 605 47.84 -40.23 19.78
CA LYS A 605 48.30 -41.33 18.95
C LYS A 605 49.12 -40.82 17.77
N LYS A 606 50.29 -41.41 17.54
CA LYS A 606 51.18 -41.10 16.42
C LYS A 606 51.06 -42.14 15.31
N LEU A 607 50.79 -41.69 14.10
CA LEU A 607 50.65 -42.51 12.90
C LEU A 607 51.75 -42.17 11.89
N PRO A 608 52.36 -43.17 11.22
CA PRO A 608 53.33 -42.91 10.16
C PRO A 608 52.63 -42.43 8.88
N GLY A 609 53.31 -41.55 8.13
CA GLY A 609 52.89 -41.12 6.80
C GLY A 609 54.09 -40.76 5.92
N LYS A 610 53.84 -40.40 4.66
CA LYS A 610 54.86 -39.88 3.74
C LYS A 610 54.49 -38.48 3.28
N SER A 611 55.45 -37.54 3.34
CA SER A 611 55.24 -36.18 2.85
C SER A 611 54.86 -36.19 1.37
N TRP A 612 54.03 -35.23 0.97
CA TRP A 612 53.51 -35.06 -0.39
C TRP A 612 52.71 -36.25 -0.94
N LYS A 613 52.38 -37.24 -0.09
CA LYS A 613 51.63 -38.45 -0.47
C LYS A 613 50.46 -38.73 0.48
N THR A 614 50.72 -38.88 1.78
CA THR A 614 49.68 -39.24 2.75
C THR A 614 48.72 -38.08 2.96
N THR A 615 47.41 -38.34 2.98
CA THR A 615 46.35 -37.32 3.13
C THR A 615 45.54 -37.51 4.43
N PRO A 616 44.90 -36.45 4.95
CA PRO A 616 43.95 -36.58 6.06
C PRO A 616 42.83 -37.59 5.79
N ASN A 617 42.34 -37.69 4.55
CA ASN A 617 41.30 -38.65 4.17
C ASN A 617 41.78 -40.11 4.30
N GLU A 618 43.01 -40.42 3.88
CA GLU A 618 43.59 -41.76 4.05
C GLU A 618 43.69 -42.16 5.53
N ILE A 619 44.11 -41.22 6.39
CA ILE A 619 44.15 -41.44 7.84
C ILE A 619 42.74 -41.66 8.40
N ALA A 620 41.75 -40.85 8.00
CA ALA A 620 40.37 -41.01 8.43
C ALA A 620 39.79 -42.37 8.01
N GLN A 621 40.06 -42.82 6.77
CA GLN A 621 39.65 -44.13 6.26
C GLN A 621 40.32 -45.28 7.02
N GLY A 622 41.60 -45.12 7.38
CA GLY A 622 42.34 -46.06 8.20
C GLY A 622 41.80 -46.21 9.63
N ILE A 623 41.15 -45.17 10.16
CA ILE A 623 40.45 -45.23 11.46
C ILE A 623 39.09 -45.92 11.31
N SER A 624 38.21 -45.41 10.44
CA SER A 624 36.97 -46.08 10.05
C SER A 624 36.34 -45.45 8.81
N GLN A 625 35.64 -46.25 8.01
CA GLN A 625 34.89 -45.76 6.84
C GLN A 625 33.78 -44.77 7.24
N GLY A 626 33.11 -45.01 8.38
CA GLY A 626 32.07 -44.11 8.89
C GLY A 626 32.60 -42.73 9.28
N LEU A 627 33.78 -42.67 9.92
CA LEU A 627 34.43 -41.40 10.27
C LEU A 627 34.85 -40.63 9.01
N ALA A 628 35.46 -41.29 8.03
CA ALA A 628 35.83 -40.66 6.76
C ALA A 628 34.60 -40.12 6.00
N ALA A 629 33.49 -40.87 6.03
CA ALA A 629 32.23 -40.44 5.42
C ALA A 629 31.62 -39.21 6.14
N ALA A 630 31.68 -39.15 7.47
CA ALA A 630 31.12 -38.05 8.27
C ALA A 630 32.01 -36.79 8.33
N THR A 631 33.31 -36.93 8.06
CA THR A 631 34.26 -35.81 8.10
C THR A 631 33.99 -34.84 6.94
N VAL A 632 33.96 -33.54 7.27
CA VAL A 632 33.76 -32.44 6.33
C VAL A 632 35.10 -31.86 5.91
N ILE A 633 35.97 -31.58 6.88
CA ILE A 633 37.28 -30.94 6.66
C ILE A 633 38.29 -31.42 7.72
N ALA A 634 39.59 -31.23 7.49
CA ALA A 634 40.63 -31.46 8.47
C ALA A 634 41.21 -30.14 9.00
N LYS A 635 41.87 -30.22 10.15
CA LYS A 635 42.71 -29.16 10.70
C LYS A 635 44.10 -29.73 10.95
N VAL A 636 45.08 -29.15 10.28
CA VAL A 636 46.47 -29.61 10.25
C VAL A 636 47.35 -28.53 10.85
N ASN A 637 48.02 -28.82 11.96
CA ASN A 637 48.82 -27.84 12.71
C ASN A 637 48.06 -26.56 13.08
N GLY A 638 46.77 -26.71 13.39
CA GLY A 638 45.90 -25.59 13.76
C GLY A 638 45.23 -24.87 12.57
N GLU A 639 45.60 -25.17 11.33
CA GLU A 639 45.05 -24.55 10.12
C GLU A 639 44.04 -25.47 9.41
N LEU A 640 42.95 -24.90 8.86
CA LEU A 640 41.99 -25.69 8.09
C LEU A 640 42.62 -26.21 6.79
N TRP A 641 42.37 -27.48 6.47
CA TRP A 641 43.11 -28.22 5.46
C TRP A 641 42.19 -29.19 4.68
N ASP A 642 42.26 -29.16 3.35
CA ASP A 642 41.46 -30.05 2.49
C ASP A 642 41.79 -31.52 2.77
N LEU A 643 40.76 -32.37 2.79
CA LEU A 643 40.92 -33.78 3.15
C LEU A 643 41.82 -34.57 2.19
N ASP A 644 41.90 -34.14 0.93
CA ASP A 644 42.74 -34.75 -0.10
C ASP A 644 44.09 -34.02 -0.29
N ARG A 645 44.36 -32.95 0.47
CA ARG A 645 45.64 -32.25 0.40
C ARG A 645 46.68 -33.05 1.22
N PRO A 646 47.79 -33.47 0.61
CA PRO A 646 48.79 -34.27 1.32
C PRO A 646 49.49 -33.48 2.42
N PHE A 647 49.96 -34.18 3.44
CA PHE A 647 50.82 -33.59 4.47
C PHE A 647 52.19 -33.27 3.87
N GLU A 648 52.75 -32.11 4.20
CA GLU A 648 54.05 -31.68 3.68
C GLU A 648 55.20 -31.96 4.69
N LYS A 649 54.85 -32.14 5.97
CA LYS A 649 55.77 -32.33 7.10
C LYS A 649 55.04 -32.99 8.27
N ASP A 650 55.77 -33.30 9.34
CA ASP A 650 55.20 -33.72 10.63
C ASP A 650 54.07 -32.79 11.05
N SER A 651 52.94 -33.37 11.41
CA SER A 651 51.72 -32.61 11.60
C SER A 651 50.82 -33.16 12.70
N SER A 652 50.11 -32.27 13.38
CA SER A 652 48.93 -32.62 14.18
C SER A 652 47.69 -32.63 13.28
N LEU A 653 46.79 -33.60 13.47
CA LEU A 653 45.57 -33.77 12.68
C LEU A 653 44.35 -33.79 13.59
N GLU A 654 43.37 -32.95 13.28
CA GLU A 654 42.03 -32.99 13.85
C GLU A 654 41.00 -33.11 12.71
N LEU A 655 40.02 -34.00 12.86
CA LEU A 655 38.99 -34.26 11.85
C LEU A 655 37.68 -33.58 12.27
N ILE A 656 37.22 -32.64 11.44
CA ILE A 656 36.08 -31.77 11.76
C ILE A 656 34.83 -32.27 11.02
N LYS A 657 33.75 -32.48 11.78
CA LYS A 657 32.42 -32.89 11.28
C LYS A 657 31.53 -31.67 11.03
N PHE A 658 30.36 -31.90 10.44
CA PHE A 658 29.40 -30.83 10.15
C PHE A 658 28.83 -30.13 11.40
N ASP A 659 28.82 -30.78 12.57
CA ASP A 659 28.22 -30.16 13.77
C ASP A 659 29.08 -29.01 14.34
N ASP A 660 30.37 -29.01 14.02
CA ASP A 660 31.32 -27.94 14.35
C ASP A 660 31.07 -26.67 13.52
N GLU A 661 31.29 -25.49 14.12
CA GLU A 661 31.08 -24.20 13.45
C GLU A 661 31.99 -24.02 12.22
N GLN A 662 33.28 -24.40 12.32
CA GLN A 662 34.21 -24.35 11.19
C GLN A 662 33.81 -25.34 10.10
N GLY A 663 33.29 -26.52 10.51
CA GLY A 663 32.71 -27.50 9.60
C GLY A 663 31.54 -26.95 8.79
N LYS A 664 30.58 -26.27 9.45
CA LYS A 664 29.43 -25.63 8.77
C LYS A 664 29.86 -24.55 7.79
N GLN A 665 30.80 -23.70 8.19
CA GLN A 665 31.30 -22.62 7.33
C GLN A 665 31.93 -23.17 6.05
N VAL A 666 32.82 -24.17 6.14
CA VAL A 666 33.43 -24.83 4.97
C VAL A 666 32.38 -25.53 4.10
N PHE A 667 31.41 -26.20 4.72
CA PHE A 667 30.33 -26.89 4.01
C PHE A 667 29.45 -25.92 3.21
N TRP A 668 29.03 -24.82 3.83
CA TRP A 668 28.22 -23.78 3.17
C TRP A 668 29.01 -23.02 2.13
N HIS A 669 30.30 -22.76 2.37
CA HIS A 669 31.18 -22.15 1.38
C HIS A 669 31.33 -23.03 0.12
N SER A 670 31.46 -24.34 0.30
CA SER A 670 31.47 -25.30 -0.81
C SER A 670 30.14 -25.36 -1.54
N THR A 671 29.02 -25.22 -0.82
CA THR A 671 27.70 -25.16 -1.46
C THR A 671 27.50 -23.84 -2.22
N ALA A 672 28.10 -22.74 -1.76
CA ALA A 672 28.12 -21.50 -2.52
C ALA A 672 28.74 -21.75 -3.90
N HIS A 673 29.86 -22.46 -4.01
CA HIS A 673 30.46 -22.79 -5.31
C HIS A 673 29.53 -23.63 -6.19
N ILE A 674 28.79 -24.60 -5.64
CA ILE A 674 27.76 -25.36 -6.38
C ILE A 674 26.68 -24.42 -6.95
N MET A 675 26.26 -23.42 -6.17
CA MET A 675 25.32 -22.39 -6.64
C MET A 675 25.96 -21.47 -7.68
N GLY A 676 27.23 -21.11 -7.52
CA GLY A 676 28.00 -20.32 -8.48
C GLY A 676 28.09 -21.00 -9.85
N GLU A 677 28.35 -22.31 -9.89
CA GLU A 677 28.34 -23.10 -11.12
C GLU A 677 26.96 -23.09 -11.78
N ALA A 678 25.90 -23.35 -11.01
CA ALA A 678 24.53 -23.28 -11.51
C ALA A 678 24.20 -21.87 -12.06
N MET A 679 24.70 -20.82 -11.41
CA MET A 679 24.51 -19.44 -11.85
C MET A 679 25.26 -19.12 -13.15
N GLU A 680 26.52 -19.58 -13.32
CA GLU A 680 27.25 -19.44 -14.60
C GLU A 680 26.51 -20.18 -15.72
N LEU A 681 26.06 -21.42 -15.48
CA LEU A 681 25.38 -22.25 -16.49
C LEU A 681 24.02 -21.69 -16.88
N CYS A 682 23.27 -21.09 -15.95
CA CYS A 682 21.92 -20.59 -16.22
C CYS A 682 21.87 -19.14 -16.71
N TYR A 683 22.75 -18.27 -16.19
CA TYR A 683 22.70 -16.84 -16.49
C TYR A 683 23.87 -16.34 -17.33
N GLY A 684 25.01 -17.02 -17.34
CA GLY A 684 26.22 -16.59 -18.03
C GLY A 684 26.86 -15.31 -17.46
N GLY A 685 26.41 -14.86 -16.28
CA GLY A 685 26.89 -13.65 -15.61
C GLY A 685 28.28 -13.81 -15.00
N CYS A 686 28.85 -12.69 -14.54
CA CYS A 686 30.16 -12.68 -13.89
C CYS A 686 30.02 -12.88 -12.37
N LEU A 687 30.50 -14.03 -11.87
CA LEU A 687 30.54 -14.32 -10.44
C LEU A 687 31.46 -13.35 -9.68
N CYS A 688 31.03 -12.94 -8.49
CA CYS A 688 31.71 -11.99 -7.62
C CYS A 688 32.13 -12.67 -6.30
N TYR A 689 31.37 -12.47 -5.22
CA TYR A 689 31.65 -12.99 -3.88
C TYR A 689 30.66 -14.09 -3.47
N GLY A 690 31.18 -15.19 -2.90
CA GLY A 690 30.37 -16.31 -2.42
C GLY A 690 30.72 -16.82 -1.01
N PRO A 691 30.62 -16.01 0.05
CA PRO A 691 31.02 -16.42 1.39
C PRO A 691 29.93 -17.23 2.13
N PRO A 692 30.32 -18.06 3.11
CA PRO A 692 29.39 -18.58 4.10
C PRO A 692 28.91 -17.47 5.05
N ILE A 693 27.76 -17.67 5.67
CA ILE A 693 27.15 -16.81 6.70
C ILE A 693 26.64 -17.69 7.86
N GLU A 694 26.29 -17.08 8.99
CA GLU A 694 25.86 -17.80 10.21
C GLU A 694 24.74 -18.84 10.00
N GLN A 695 23.88 -18.61 9.00
CA GLN A 695 22.82 -19.56 8.60
C GLN A 695 22.79 -19.80 7.09
N GLY A 696 23.90 -20.29 6.54
CA GLY A 696 24.00 -20.72 5.14
C GLY A 696 25.06 -19.97 4.37
N PHE A 697 24.73 -19.53 3.16
CA PHE A 697 25.65 -18.83 2.26
C PHE A 697 24.89 -17.88 1.32
N TYR A 698 25.64 -17.04 0.61
CA TYR A 698 25.12 -16.36 -0.57
C TYR A 698 26.14 -16.38 -1.70
N TYR A 699 25.69 -16.04 -2.92
CA TYR A 699 26.58 -15.70 -4.03
C TYR A 699 26.10 -14.43 -4.74
N ASP A 700 27.06 -13.54 -5.02
CA ASP A 700 26.88 -12.34 -5.81
C ASP A 700 27.29 -12.60 -7.26
N MET A 701 26.47 -12.13 -8.20
CA MET A 701 26.75 -12.18 -9.62
C MET A 701 26.33 -10.87 -10.28
N TYR A 702 27.19 -10.38 -11.17
CA TYR A 702 26.86 -9.28 -12.04
C TYR A 702 26.11 -9.79 -13.27
N LEU A 703 24.99 -9.13 -13.56
CA LEU A 703 24.15 -9.36 -14.75
C LEU A 703 23.87 -8.01 -15.39
N GLU A 704 24.09 -7.90 -16.70
CA GLU A 704 23.87 -6.63 -17.41
C GLU A 704 22.39 -6.31 -17.61
N ASN A 705 21.61 -7.27 -18.12
CA ASN A 705 20.24 -7.02 -18.60
C ASN A 705 19.18 -7.94 -17.96
N ARG A 706 19.49 -8.57 -16.82
CA ARG A 706 18.56 -9.49 -16.12
C ARG A 706 18.67 -9.36 -14.61
N THR A 707 17.55 -9.53 -13.93
CA THR A 707 17.48 -9.64 -12.47
C THR A 707 17.05 -11.04 -12.07
N VAL A 708 17.48 -11.48 -10.88
CA VAL A 708 17.05 -12.75 -10.31
C VAL A 708 15.66 -12.57 -9.70
N SER A 709 14.78 -13.54 -9.92
CA SER A 709 13.43 -13.56 -9.32
C SER A 709 13.15 -14.86 -8.57
N GLY A 710 12.10 -14.86 -7.74
CA GLY A 710 11.65 -16.09 -7.05
C GLY A 710 11.23 -17.23 -7.99
N LEU A 711 10.96 -16.93 -9.27
CA LEU A 711 10.65 -17.94 -10.30
C LEU A 711 11.89 -18.71 -10.75
N ASP A 712 13.09 -18.17 -10.53
CA ASP A 712 14.35 -18.79 -10.94
C ASP A 712 14.83 -19.86 -9.94
N TYR A 713 14.23 -19.95 -8.75
CA TYR A 713 14.72 -20.82 -7.67
C TYR A 713 14.61 -22.31 -8.04
N GLU A 714 13.44 -22.75 -8.49
CA GLU A 714 13.23 -24.16 -8.85
C GLU A 714 14.12 -24.60 -10.02
N PRO A 715 14.27 -23.82 -11.12
CA PRO A 715 15.24 -24.13 -12.16
C PRO A 715 16.69 -24.19 -11.67
N LEU A 716 17.15 -23.21 -10.88
CA LEU A 716 18.52 -23.23 -10.32
C LEU A 716 18.74 -24.45 -9.41
N GLU A 717 17.78 -24.74 -8.53
CA GLU A 717 17.87 -25.92 -7.66
C GLU A 717 17.91 -27.23 -8.45
N LYS A 718 17.25 -27.32 -9.61
CA LYS A 718 17.35 -28.49 -10.50
C LYS A 718 18.77 -28.67 -11.04
N VAL A 719 19.41 -27.58 -11.46
CA VAL A 719 20.82 -27.62 -11.93
C VAL A 719 21.76 -27.96 -10.78
N MET A 720 21.60 -27.34 -9.61
CA MET A 720 22.38 -27.70 -8.42
C MET A 720 22.19 -29.18 -8.03
N LYS A 721 20.98 -29.74 -8.16
CA LYS A 721 20.71 -31.16 -7.87
C LYS A 721 21.46 -32.07 -8.83
N ARG A 722 21.56 -31.67 -10.10
CA ARG A 722 22.36 -32.38 -11.10
C ARG A 722 23.85 -32.36 -10.71
N ILE A 723 24.40 -31.18 -10.42
CA ILE A 723 25.80 -30.99 -9.99
C ILE A 723 26.14 -31.83 -8.75
N VAL A 724 25.26 -31.88 -7.77
CA VAL A 724 25.41 -32.73 -6.58
C VAL A 724 25.40 -34.22 -6.93
N LYS A 725 24.52 -34.63 -7.85
CA LYS A 725 24.40 -36.03 -8.29
C LYS A 725 25.62 -36.49 -9.11
N GLU A 726 26.30 -35.56 -9.78
CA GLU A 726 27.55 -35.82 -10.50
C GLU A 726 28.75 -36.08 -9.57
N GLU A 727 28.63 -35.76 -8.27
CA GLU A 727 29.67 -35.94 -7.26
C GLU A 727 31.02 -35.33 -7.66
N GLN A 728 30.99 -34.16 -8.30
CA GLN A 728 32.17 -33.46 -8.80
C GLN A 728 33.18 -33.20 -7.67
N PRO A 729 34.48 -33.51 -7.86
CA PRO A 729 35.51 -33.26 -6.86
C PRO A 729 35.89 -31.77 -6.81
N PHE A 730 36.24 -31.28 -5.61
CA PHE A 730 36.88 -29.98 -5.44
C PHE A 730 38.39 -30.13 -5.58
N GLU A 731 38.97 -29.56 -6.62
CA GLU A 731 40.40 -29.65 -6.92
C GLU A 731 41.07 -28.31 -6.63
N ARG A 732 42.11 -28.31 -5.79
CA ARG A 732 42.87 -27.11 -5.39
C ARG A 732 44.13 -26.95 -6.23
N LEU A 733 44.42 -25.73 -6.66
CA LEU A 733 45.75 -25.34 -7.17
C LEU A 733 46.22 -24.04 -6.52
N GLU A 734 47.53 -23.89 -6.42
CA GLU A 734 48.19 -22.62 -6.09
C GLU A 734 48.89 -22.09 -7.35
N ILE A 735 48.55 -20.87 -7.76
CA ILE A 735 48.86 -20.33 -9.08
C ILE A 735 49.39 -18.91 -8.94
N SER A 736 50.28 -18.48 -9.86
CA SER A 736 50.80 -17.11 -9.89
C SER A 736 49.72 -16.08 -10.25
N LYS A 737 49.91 -14.84 -9.80
CA LYS A 737 48.99 -13.74 -10.08
C LYS A 737 48.81 -13.50 -11.58
N GLU A 738 49.87 -13.63 -12.38
CA GLU A 738 49.82 -13.47 -13.84
C GLU A 738 48.95 -14.53 -14.51
N ASP A 739 49.12 -15.79 -14.12
CA ASP A 739 48.31 -16.90 -14.62
C ASP A 739 46.84 -16.79 -14.18
N LEU A 740 46.57 -16.23 -13.00
CA LEU A 740 45.20 -15.96 -12.53
C LEU A 740 44.53 -14.83 -13.30
N ILE A 741 45.26 -13.76 -13.65
CA ILE A 741 44.74 -12.71 -14.52
C ILE A 741 44.44 -13.28 -15.91
N ARG A 742 45.29 -14.18 -16.43
CA ARG A 742 45.04 -14.93 -17.68
C ARG A 742 43.78 -15.80 -17.58
N LEU A 743 43.61 -16.51 -16.47
CA LEU A 743 42.49 -17.42 -16.22
C LEU A 743 41.14 -16.69 -16.07
N PHE A 744 41.13 -15.55 -15.38
CA PHE A 744 39.93 -14.76 -15.07
C PHE A 744 39.74 -13.53 -15.97
N GLY A 745 40.50 -13.40 -17.05
CA GLY A 745 40.46 -12.20 -17.92
C GLY A 745 39.07 -11.84 -18.47
N TYR A 746 38.16 -12.82 -18.54
CA TYR A 746 36.76 -12.63 -18.93
C TYR A 746 35.88 -11.99 -17.84
N ASN A 747 36.29 -12.08 -16.56
CA ASN A 747 35.52 -11.61 -15.41
C ASN A 747 36.18 -10.37 -14.79
N PRO A 748 35.68 -9.15 -15.09
CA PRO A 748 36.30 -7.91 -14.63
C PRO A 748 36.32 -7.79 -13.10
N PHE A 749 35.36 -8.40 -12.41
CA PHE A 749 35.28 -8.37 -10.95
C PHE A 749 36.36 -9.21 -10.27
N LYS A 750 36.66 -10.40 -10.80
CA LYS A 750 37.75 -11.25 -10.31
C LYS A 750 39.12 -10.62 -10.59
N VAL A 751 39.31 -10.02 -11.76
CA VAL A 751 40.52 -9.25 -12.09
C VAL A 751 40.69 -8.05 -11.14
N ARG A 752 39.60 -7.33 -10.84
CA ARG A 752 39.60 -6.23 -9.85
C ARG A 752 40.02 -6.73 -8.48
N ILE A 753 39.48 -7.86 -8.01
CA ILE A 753 39.87 -8.49 -6.73
C ILE A 753 41.37 -8.85 -6.73
N LEU A 754 41.89 -9.45 -7.81
CA LEU A 754 43.30 -9.81 -7.92
C LEU A 754 44.21 -8.57 -7.85
N ASN A 755 43.83 -7.48 -8.51
CA ASN A 755 44.63 -6.26 -8.53
C ASN A 755 44.59 -5.51 -7.20
N GLU A 756 43.41 -5.39 -6.58
CA GLU A 756 43.20 -4.56 -5.40
C GLU A 756 43.48 -5.30 -4.07
N LYS A 757 43.19 -6.60 -3.98
CA LYS A 757 43.17 -7.35 -2.69
C LYS A 757 44.21 -8.47 -2.58
N VAL A 758 44.82 -8.89 -3.70
CA VAL A 758 45.85 -9.95 -3.69
C VAL A 758 47.23 -9.31 -3.82
N HIS A 759 47.94 -9.24 -2.70
CA HIS A 759 49.30 -8.67 -2.62
C HIS A 759 50.42 -9.73 -2.63
N THR A 760 50.06 -11.02 -2.67
CA THR A 760 51.00 -12.14 -2.73
C THR A 760 51.34 -12.51 -4.18
N PRO A 761 52.54 -13.07 -4.45
CA PRO A 761 52.91 -13.54 -5.79
C PRO A 761 52.04 -14.69 -6.30
N THR A 762 51.59 -15.56 -5.40
CA THR A 762 50.69 -16.69 -5.66
C THR A 762 49.42 -16.57 -4.80
N THR A 763 48.34 -17.18 -5.28
CA THR A 763 47.14 -17.45 -4.47
C THR A 763 46.44 -18.70 -4.99
N THR A 764 45.45 -19.18 -4.26
CA THR A 764 44.75 -20.42 -4.55
C THR A 764 43.52 -20.22 -5.42
N VAL A 765 43.20 -21.27 -6.16
CA VAL A 765 41.99 -21.39 -6.98
C VAL A 765 41.43 -22.80 -6.81
N TYR A 766 40.11 -22.94 -6.89
CA TYR A 766 39.43 -24.23 -6.81
C TYR A 766 38.61 -24.50 -8.05
N ARG A 767 38.69 -25.73 -8.55
CA ARG A 767 37.81 -26.25 -9.59
C ARG A 767 36.77 -27.19 -8.99
N CYS A 768 35.53 -27.05 -9.42
CA CYS A 768 34.43 -27.99 -9.18
C CYS A 768 33.71 -28.19 -10.52
N GLY A 769 33.90 -29.35 -11.15
CA GLY A 769 33.39 -29.60 -12.50
C GLY A 769 33.84 -28.52 -13.51
N PRO A 770 32.93 -27.85 -14.24
CA PRO A 770 33.26 -26.76 -15.15
C PRO A 770 33.58 -25.44 -14.44
N LEU A 771 33.17 -25.24 -13.18
CA LEU A 771 33.44 -24.03 -12.41
C LEU A 771 34.90 -24.00 -11.96
N ILE A 772 35.57 -22.86 -12.15
CA ILE A 772 36.88 -22.57 -11.57
C ILE A 772 36.77 -21.20 -10.92
N ASP A 773 36.95 -21.13 -9.59
CA ASP A 773 36.80 -19.88 -8.84
C ASP A 773 37.99 -19.53 -7.94
N LEU A 774 38.25 -18.22 -7.85
CA LEU A 774 39.28 -17.62 -7.01
C LEU A 774 38.85 -17.72 -5.55
N CYS A 775 39.50 -18.60 -4.80
CA CYS A 775 39.11 -18.93 -3.44
C CYS A 775 40.30 -19.40 -2.62
N ARG A 776 40.38 -18.97 -1.36
CA ARG A 776 41.39 -19.43 -0.38
C ARG A 776 41.12 -20.87 0.11
N GLY A 777 39.85 -21.26 0.09
CA GLY A 777 39.37 -22.53 0.63
C GLY A 777 39.50 -22.59 2.16
N PRO A 778 39.47 -23.81 2.73
CA PRO A 778 39.33 -25.09 2.02
C PRO A 778 37.89 -25.42 1.61
N HIS A 779 37.72 -26.55 0.91
CA HIS A 779 36.41 -27.07 0.47
C HIS A 779 36.17 -28.52 0.91
N ILE A 780 34.90 -28.95 0.87
CA ILE A 780 34.54 -30.37 1.02
C ILE A 780 35.09 -31.19 -0.15
N ARG A 781 35.29 -32.50 0.03
CA ARG A 781 35.90 -33.36 -1.01
C ARG A 781 35.17 -33.34 -2.36
N HIS A 782 33.85 -33.46 -2.34
CA HIS A 782 33.03 -33.51 -3.56
C HIS A 782 31.60 -33.02 -3.30
N THR A 783 30.90 -32.57 -4.35
CA THR A 783 29.55 -32.01 -4.28
C THR A 783 28.51 -32.99 -3.72
N GLY A 784 28.74 -34.29 -3.88
CA GLY A 784 27.88 -35.36 -3.38
C GLY A 784 27.74 -35.41 -1.85
N LYS A 785 28.62 -34.72 -1.09
CA LYS A 785 28.48 -34.53 0.35
C LYS A 785 27.28 -33.66 0.73
N VAL A 786 26.78 -32.83 -0.19
CA VAL A 786 25.60 -31.98 0.02
C VAL A 786 24.33 -32.74 -0.35
N LYS A 787 23.67 -33.38 0.63
CA LYS A 787 22.47 -34.18 0.33
C LYS A 787 21.18 -33.38 0.27
N ALA A 788 21.12 -32.23 0.93
CA ALA A 788 19.93 -31.39 0.96
C ALA A 788 20.29 -29.91 0.98
N PHE A 789 19.60 -29.11 0.18
CA PHE A 789 19.77 -27.67 0.12
C PHE A 789 18.47 -26.98 -0.32
N ALA A 790 18.41 -25.67 -0.10
CA ALA A 790 17.33 -24.82 -0.59
C ALA A 790 17.84 -23.39 -0.86
N ILE A 791 17.36 -22.79 -1.95
CA ILE A 791 17.48 -21.35 -2.18
C ILE A 791 16.43 -20.66 -1.30
N THR A 792 16.86 -19.70 -0.49
CA THR A 792 16.02 -19.12 0.57
C THR A 792 15.43 -17.77 0.18
N LYS A 793 16.22 -16.92 -0.50
CA LYS A 793 15.81 -15.59 -0.98
C LYS A 793 16.82 -15.05 -1.99
N ASN A 794 16.45 -13.99 -2.70
CA ASN A 794 17.37 -13.18 -3.51
C ASN A 794 17.25 -11.70 -3.13
N SER A 795 18.31 -10.93 -3.35
CA SER A 795 18.36 -9.48 -3.17
C SER A 795 19.29 -8.82 -4.19
N SER A 796 19.37 -7.49 -4.19
CA SER A 796 20.43 -6.75 -4.88
C SER A 796 21.38 -6.11 -3.87
N THR A 797 22.64 -5.93 -4.26
CA THR A 797 23.65 -5.19 -3.49
C THR A 797 24.48 -4.36 -4.46
N TYR A 798 25.24 -3.40 -3.96
CA TYR A 798 26.24 -2.71 -4.76
C TYR A 798 27.62 -3.33 -4.55
N TRP A 799 28.51 -3.22 -5.55
CA TRP A 799 29.91 -3.61 -5.42
C TRP A 799 30.57 -2.89 -4.23
N GLU A 800 31.15 -3.65 -3.29
CA GLU A 800 31.71 -3.15 -2.01
C GLU A 800 30.73 -2.29 -1.17
N GLY A 801 29.43 -2.35 -1.44
CA GLY A 801 28.42 -1.53 -0.76
C GLY A 801 28.36 -0.06 -1.21
N ASP A 802 29.09 0.31 -2.27
CA ASP A 802 29.14 1.67 -2.80
C ASP A 802 28.01 1.91 -3.83
N GLN A 803 27.04 2.77 -3.49
CA GLN A 803 25.88 3.06 -4.33
C GLN A 803 26.22 3.66 -5.71
N THR A 804 27.45 4.16 -5.89
CA THR A 804 27.92 4.70 -7.18
C THR A 804 28.44 3.62 -8.13
N ARG A 805 28.59 2.38 -7.67
CA ARG A 805 29.16 1.26 -8.43
C ARG A 805 28.11 0.30 -8.97
N GLU A 806 28.58 -0.73 -9.69
CA GLU A 806 27.75 -1.74 -10.34
C GLU A 806 26.84 -2.47 -9.33
N THR A 807 25.57 -2.69 -9.71
CA THR A 807 24.61 -3.46 -8.90
C THR A 807 24.78 -4.95 -9.18
N LEU A 808 24.89 -5.75 -8.11
CA LEU A 808 25.02 -7.20 -8.15
C LEU A 808 23.72 -7.87 -7.71
N GLN A 809 23.44 -9.04 -8.29
CA GLN A 809 22.36 -9.93 -7.85
C GLN A 809 22.91 -10.91 -6.81
N ARG A 810 22.30 -10.94 -5.63
CA ARG A 810 22.66 -11.83 -4.52
C ARG A 810 21.63 -12.93 -4.37
N ILE A 811 22.05 -14.19 -4.41
CA ILE A 811 21.19 -15.35 -4.12
C ILE A 811 21.64 -15.98 -2.81
N TYR A 812 20.71 -16.23 -1.88
CA TYR A 812 20.98 -16.87 -0.59
C TYR A 812 20.55 -18.34 -0.61
N GLY A 813 21.33 -19.19 0.04
CA GLY A 813 21.05 -20.62 0.16
C GLY A 813 21.41 -21.19 1.52
N ILE A 814 20.86 -22.36 1.82
CA ILE A 814 21.19 -23.17 2.98
C ILE A 814 21.38 -24.62 2.53
N SER A 815 22.28 -25.35 3.19
CA SER A 815 22.53 -26.76 2.89
C SER A 815 22.94 -27.58 4.10
N PHE A 816 22.75 -28.89 3.99
CA PHE A 816 22.96 -29.88 5.03
C PHE A 816 23.48 -31.21 4.47
N PRO A 817 24.25 -31.97 5.26
CA PRO A 817 24.68 -33.33 4.91
C PRO A 817 23.52 -34.33 4.92
N GLU A 818 22.39 -34.02 5.58
CA GLU A 818 21.22 -34.89 5.65
C GLU A 818 19.90 -34.17 5.33
N ALA A 819 18.97 -34.88 4.66
CA ALA A 819 17.65 -34.34 4.33
C ALA A 819 16.75 -34.06 5.54
N LYS A 820 16.95 -34.79 6.64
CA LYS A 820 16.21 -34.60 7.91
C LYS A 820 16.46 -33.20 8.48
N GLN A 821 17.72 -32.75 8.48
CA GLN A 821 18.10 -31.43 8.97
C GLN A 821 17.47 -30.30 8.16
N LEU A 822 17.36 -30.44 6.83
CA LEU A 822 16.66 -29.45 6.00
C LEU A 822 15.16 -29.40 6.34
N LYS A 823 14.53 -30.54 6.62
CA LYS A 823 13.11 -30.60 7.00
C LYS A 823 12.88 -29.93 8.36
N GLU A 824 13.74 -30.20 9.34
CA GLU A 824 13.72 -29.54 10.65
C GLU A 824 13.94 -28.03 10.52
N TRP A 825 14.92 -27.62 9.73
CA TRP A 825 15.17 -26.21 9.44
C TRP A 825 13.95 -25.55 8.79
N LYS A 826 13.32 -26.18 7.77
CA LYS A 826 12.10 -25.65 7.14
C LYS A 826 10.94 -25.52 8.13
N HIS A 827 10.73 -26.50 9.00
CA HIS A 827 9.72 -26.44 10.05
C HIS A 827 9.97 -25.25 11.00
N LEU A 828 11.22 -25.04 11.42
CA LEU A 828 11.60 -23.88 12.23
C LEU A 828 11.34 -22.56 11.48
N GLN A 829 11.64 -22.48 10.18
CA GLN A 829 11.35 -21.28 9.37
C GLN A 829 9.84 -21.02 9.20
N GLU A 830 9.02 -22.07 9.08
CA GLU A 830 7.56 -21.93 9.00
C GLU A 830 6.95 -21.42 10.32
N GLU A 831 7.38 -21.98 11.45
CA GLU A 831 7.02 -21.47 12.78
C GLU A 831 7.50 -20.04 12.98
N ALA A 832 8.71 -19.74 12.49
CA ALA A 832 9.28 -18.41 12.55
C ALA A 832 8.49 -17.37 11.73
N ALA A 833 8.06 -17.75 10.52
CA ALA A 833 7.24 -16.90 9.66
C ALA A 833 5.87 -16.60 10.29
N LYS A 834 5.30 -17.52 11.09
CA LYS A 834 4.06 -17.27 11.84
C LYS A 834 4.25 -16.23 12.94
N ARG A 835 5.43 -16.19 13.57
CA ARG A 835 5.74 -15.30 14.71
C ARG A 835 6.29 -13.93 14.31
N ASN A 836 6.60 -13.72 13.02
CA ASN A 836 7.17 -12.48 12.51
C ASN A 836 6.39 -11.23 12.94
N HIS A 837 7.06 -10.31 13.64
CA HIS A 837 6.44 -9.10 14.20
C HIS A 837 5.75 -8.21 13.16
N ARG A 838 6.19 -8.21 11.90
CA ARG A 838 5.56 -7.42 10.83
C ARG A 838 4.17 -7.95 10.48
N LYS A 839 3.99 -9.27 10.54
CA LYS A 839 2.71 -9.92 10.30
C LYS A 839 1.78 -9.71 11.49
N ILE A 840 2.27 -10.04 12.69
CA ILE A 840 1.49 -9.90 13.93
C ILE A 840 1.14 -8.43 14.19
N GLY A 841 2.08 -7.51 13.96
CA GLY A 841 1.88 -6.08 14.12
C GLY A 841 0.74 -5.55 13.25
N LEU A 842 0.56 -6.07 12.04
CA LEU A 842 -0.59 -5.74 11.19
C LEU A 842 -1.87 -6.44 11.64
N GLU A 843 -1.82 -7.73 11.96
CA GLU A 843 -2.97 -8.52 12.41
C GLU A 843 -3.58 -8.02 13.73
N GLN A 844 -2.74 -7.49 14.62
CA GLN A 844 -3.15 -6.98 15.92
C GLN A 844 -3.38 -5.46 15.94
N ASP A 845 -3.19 -4.77 14.82
CA ASP A 845 -3.31 -3.31 14.70
C ASP A 845 -2.35 -2.56 15.64
N LEU A 846 -1.08 -2.97 15.65
CA LEU A 846 -0.03 -2.38 16.48
C LEU A 846 0.68 -1.24 15.75
N PHE A 847 1.09 -1.47 14.50
CA PHE A 847 1.87 -0.49 13.74
C PHE A 847 1.89 -0.78 12.24
N PHE A 848 2.28 0.22 11.46
CA PHE A 848 2.54 0.09 10.02
C PHE A 848 3.73 0.97 9.58
N PHE A 849 4.22 0.75 8.36
CA PHE A 849 5.25 1.57 7.73
C PHE A 849 4.72 2.19 6.44
N HIS A 850 5.20 3.39 6.09
CA HIS A 850 4.80 4.09 4.87
C HIS A 850 6.02 4.66 4.14
N GLU A 851 6.01 4.63 2.81
CA GLU A 851 7.06 5.17 1.93
C GLU A 851 7.38 6.66 2.13
N LEU A 852 6.51 7.43 2.81
CA LEU A 852 6.73 8.85 3.10
C LEU A 852 7.77 9.06 4.21
N SER A 853 8.01 8.03 5.03
CA SER A 853 9.10 8.00 6.00
C SER A 853 9.66 6.58 6.10
N PRO A 854 10.44 6.14 5.08
CA PRO A 854 10.99 4.79 5.06
C PRO A 854 11.82 4.53 6.31
N GLY A 855 11.61 3.37 6.95
CA GLY A 855 12.32 3.02 8.18
C GLY A 855 11.83 3.78 9.41
N SER A 856 10.75 4.57 9.32
CA SER A 856 10.11 5.19 10.48
C SER A 856 8.73 4.58 10.68
N CYS A 857 8.47 4.06 11.87
CA CYS A 857 7.24 3.34 12.16
C CYS A 857 6.10 4.28 12.57
N PHE A 858 4.87 3.96 12.14
CA PHE A 858 3.63 4.57 12.62
C PHE A 858 2.95 3.61 13.59
N PHE A 859 2.91 3.97 14.87
CA PHE A 859 2.23 3.17 15.89
C PHE A 859 0.73 3.51 15.96
N HIS A 860 -0.11 2.49 15.88
CA HIS A 860 -1.54 2.58 16.21
C HIS A 860 -1.73 2.62 17.73
N PRO A 861 -2.93 2.99 18.25
CA PRO A 861 -3.16 3.09 19.69
C PRO A 861 -2.73 1.84 20.49
N LYS A 862 -2.97 0.64 19.95
CA LYS A 862 -2.60 -0.64 20.60
C LYS A 862 -1.08 -0.85 20.64
N GLY A 863 -0.35 -0.47 19.58
CA GLY A 863 1.11 -0.51 19.60
C GLY A 863 1.72 0.58 20.48
N ALA A 864 1.15 1.78 20.46
CA ALA A 864 1.56 2.89 21.31
C ALA A 864 1.37 2.56 22.81
N HIS A 865 0.32 1.81 23.17
CA HIS A 865 0.14 1.31 24.53
C HIS A 865 1.33 0.44 24.98
N ILE A 866 1.73 -0.55 24.18
CA ILE A 866 2.88 -1.41 24.47
C ILE A 866 4.16 -0.57 24.57
N TYR A 867 4.38 0.32 23.61
CA TYR A 867 5.52 1.23 23.56
C TYR A 867 5.64 2.06 24.85
N ASN A 868 4.54 2.67 25.28
CA ASN A 868 4.49 3.48 26.49
C ASN A 868 4.64 2.64 27.76
N LYS A 869 4.05 1.43 27.81
CA LYS A 869 4.22 0.54 28.97
C LYS A 869 5.66 0.08 29.17
N LEU A 870 6.40 -0.16 28.09
CA LEU A 870 7.84 -0.44 28.17
C LEU A 870 8.62 0.75 28.73
N ILE A 871 8.32 1.97 28.27
CA ILE A 871 8.96 3.19 28.78
C ILE A 871 8.59 3.42 30.25
N GLU A 872 7.32 3.30 30.62
CA GLU A 872 6.83 3.43 32.00
C GLU A 872 7.53 2.44 32.94
N PHE A 873 7.69 1.19 32.50
CA PHE A 873 8.39 0.17 33.25
C PHE A 873 9.84 0.58 33.53
N ILE A 874 10.59 0.97 32.50
CA ILE A 874 11.99 1.37 32.67
C ILE A 874 12.11 2.66 33.48
N ARG A 875 11.24 3.65 33.28
CA ARG A 875 11.19 4.86 34.12
C ARG A 875 10.99 4.52 35.60
N GLY A 876 10.14 3.53 35.90
CA GLY A 876 9.97 3.01 37.25
C GLY A 876 11.27 2.45 37.85
N GLU A 877 12.01 1.67 37.06
CA GLU A 877 13.29 1.12 37.48
C GLU A 877 14.41 2.18 37.59
N TYR A 878 14.39 3.19 36.73
CA TYR A 878 15.25 4.38 36.81
C TYR A 878 15.08 5.15 38.10
N ARG A 879 13.84 5.37 38.53
CA ARG A 879 13.55 6.07 39.79
C ARG A 879 14.11 5.32 41.00
N LYS A 880 13.96 3.98 41.04
CA LYS A 880 14.49 3.15 42.13
C LYS A 880 16.02 3.15 42.21
N ARG A 881 16.69 3.36 41.07
CA ARG A 881 18.16 3.29 40.92
C ARG A 881 18.83 4.66 40.80
N GLY A 882 18.10 5.74 41.05
CA GLY A 882 18.65 7.10 41.08
C GLY A 882 19.07 7.65 39.71
N TYR A 883 18.44 7.20 38.63
CA TYR A 883 18.58 7.85 37.31
C TYR A 883 17.68 9.09 37.25
N GLN A 884 18.19 10.15 36.61
CA GLN A 884 17.48 11.40 36.37
C GLN A 884 17.15 11.52 34.88
N GLU A 885 15.86 11.55 34.54
CA GLU A 885 15.44 11.73 33.15
C GLU A 885 15.68 13.16 32.68
N VAL A 886 16.29 13.32 31.51
CA VAL A 886 16.62 14.59 30.86
C VAL A 886 16.02 14.64 29.46
N ILE A 887 15.87 15.85 28.91
CA ILE A 887 15.39 16.07 27.53
C ILE A 887 16.42 16.93 26.81
N SER A 888 16.95 16.42 25.70
CA SER A 888 17.93 17.10 24.84
C SER A 888 17.35 17.41 23.44
N PRO A 889 17.82 18.47 22.74
CA PRO A 889 17.38 18.79 21.38
C PRO A 889 17.53 17.63 20.38
N ASN A 890 16.78 17.68 19.28
CA ASN A 890 16.85 16.67 18.21
C ASN A 890 17.81 17.06 17.07
N ILE A 891 18.04 18.34 16.86
CA ILE A 891 18.90 18.87 15.78
C ILE A 891 20.03 19.66 16.44
N PHE A 892 21.27 19.38 16.03
CA PHE A 892 22.45 20.08 16.51
C PHE A 892 23.33 20.54 15.35
N ASN A 893 24.06 21.62 15.60
CA ASN A 893 25.10 22.09 14.69
C ASN A 893 26.20 21.02 14.55
N SER A 894 26.77 20.88 13.35
CA SER A 894 27.86 19.93 13.07
C SER A 894 29.08 20.10 13.98
N LYS A 895 29.30 21.29 14.55
CA LYS A 895 30.32 21.57 15.58
C LYS A 895 30.24 20.60 16.77
N LEU A 896 29.05 20.21 17.23
CA LEU A 896 28.88 19.24 18.32
C LEU A 896 29.48 17.87 17.95
N TRP A 897 29.15 17.39 16.75
CA TRP A 897 29.59 16.09 16.26
C TRP A 897 31.10 16.06 15.99
N LYS A 898 31.65 17.16 15.46
CA LYS A 898 33.10 17.34 15.29
C LYS A 898 33.85 17.33 16.62
N THR A 899 33.32 18.05 17.62
CA THR A 899 33.87 18.04 18.98
C THR A 899 33.87 16.63 19.55
N SER A 900 32.76 15.91 19.41
CA SER A 900 32.63 14.53 19.90
C SER A 900 33.46 13.47 19.14
N GLY A 901 33.97 13.78 17.95
CA GLY A 901 34.63 12.80 17.05
C GLY A 901 33.68 11.98 16.18
N HIS A 902 32.37 12.00 16.45
CA HIS A 902 31.39 11.25 15.66
C HIS A 902 31.23 11.76 14.23
N TRP A 903 31.65 13.00 13.92
CA TRP A 903 31.62 13.49 12.55
C TRP A 903 32.55 12.67 11.63
N ASP A 904 33.74 12.33 12.11
CA ASP A 904 34.76 11.65 11.29
C ASP A 904 34.40 10.18 11.04
N HIS A 905 33.71 9.54 11.99
CA HIS A 905 33.39 8.11 11.93
C HIS A 905 31.94 7.79 11.56
N TYR A 906 31.01 8.72 11.74
CA TYR A 906 29.57 8.44 11.66
C TYR A 906 28.78 9.38 10.77
N SER A 907 29.41 10.42 10.19
CA SER A 907 28.66 11.45 9.46
C SER A 907 27.89 10.90 8.25
N ASP A 908 28.37 9.88 7.54
CA ASP A 908 27.65 9.29 6.39
C ASP A 908 26.32 8.63 6.80
N ASN A 909 26.22 8.21 8.06
CA ASN A 909 25.03 7.62 8.66
C ASN A 909 24.16 8.66 9.40
N MET A 910 24.40 9.98 9.22
CA MET A 910 23.58 11.05 9.81
C MET A 910 22.67 11.71 8.77
N PHE A 911 21.48 12.11 9.20
CA PHE A 911 20.63 13.02 8.42
C PHE A 911 21.12 14.45 8.59
N LYS A 912 21.60 15.06 7.50
CA LYS A 912 22.18 16.41 7.46
C LYS A 912 21.22 17.39 6.79
N THR A 913 21.21 18.64 7.25
CA THR A 913 20.48 19.74 6.63
C THR A 913 21.29 21.03 6.74
N GLU A 914 21.19 21.91 5.76
CA GLU A 914 21.87 23.20 5.76
C GLU A 914 20.91 24.28 6.25
N ILE A 915 21.34 25.04 7.26
CA ILE A 915 20.59 26.16 7.84
C ILE A 915 21.57 27.32 7.95
N GLU A 916 21.26 28.45 7.29
CA GLU A 916 22.09 29.67 7.33
C GLU A 916 23.57 29.43 6.98
N LYS A 917 23.84 28.60 5.96
CA LYS A 917 25.18 28.19 5.51
C LYS A 917 25.98 27.35 6.53
N GLU A 918 25.37 26.94 7.63
CA GLU A 918 25.94 25.97 8.56
C GLU A 918 25.24 24.61 8.40
N VAL A 919 26.01 23.53 8.56
CA VAL A 919 25.48 22.17 8.51
C VAL A 919 24.99 21.76 9.89
N TYR A 920 23.73 21.38 9.96
CA TYR A 920 23.08 20.76 11.11
C TYR A 920 22.81 19.29 10.83
N ALA A 921 22.70 18.49 11.89
CA ALA A 921 22.30 17.10 11.76
C ALA A 921 21.31 16.70 12.87
N LEU A 922 20.39 15.79 12.52
CA LEU A 922 19.58 15.09 13.50
C LEU A 922 20.48 14.19 14.35
N LYS A 923 20.25 14.15 15.66
CA LYS A 923 21.09 13.36 16.58
C LYS A 923 20.99 11.85 16.28
N PRO A 924 22.12 11.14 16.06
CA PRO A 924 22.14 9.68 15.95
C PRO A 924 22.31 8.97 17.30
N MET A 925 22.60 9.73 18.37
CA MET A 925 22.86 9.31 19.75
C MET A 925 22.70 10.49 20.72
N ASN A 926 22.48 10.23 22.02
CA ASN A 926 22.26 11.29 23.01
C ASN A 926 23.55 11.77 23.71
N CYS A 927 24.63 10.97 23.71
CA CYS A 927 25.83 11.22 24.52
C CYS A 927 26.43 12.64 24.41
N PRO A 928 26.58 13.26 23.22
CA PRO A 928 27.21 14.58 23.15
C PRO A 928 26.33 15.67 23.75
N GLY A 929 25.01 15.53 23.65
CA GLY A 929 24.05 16.43 24.30
C GLY A 929 24.15 16.35 25.83
N HIS A 930 24.31 15.15 26.38
CA HIS A 930 24.48 14.96 27.83
C HIS A 930 25.82 15.51 28.34
N CYS A 931 26.88 15.48 27.52
CA CYS A 931 28.14 16.15 27.85
C CYS A 931 27.98 17.66 27.99
N VAL A 932 27.24 18.30 27.07
CA VAL A 932 26.91 19.74 27.17
C VAL A 932 26.08 20.05 28.42
N MET A 933 25.15 19.15 28.78
CA MET A 933 24.38 19.30 30.01
C MET A 933 25.25 19.14 31.27
N PHE A 934 26.19 18.20 31.27
CA PHE A 934 27.17 18.04 32.35
C PHE A 934 27.98 19.33 32.52
N SER A 935 28.54 19.86 31.42
CA SER A 935 29.41 21.05 31.41
C SER A 935 28.70 22.38 31.66
N SER A 936 27.37 22.40 31.73
CA SER A 936 26.59 23.62 31.97
C SER A 936 26.89 24.30 33.32
N ARG A 937 27.42 23.54 34.29
CA ARG A 937 27.94 24.05 35.56
C ARG A 937 29.06 23.17 36.08
N LEU A 938 29.90 23.72 36.96
CA LEU A 938 30.88 22.94 37.70
C LEU A 938 30.19 21.88 38.57
N ARG A 939 30.78 20.67 38.60
CA ARG A 939 30.27 19.51 39.34
C ARG A 939 31.19 19.20 40.52
N SER A 940 30.62 18.77 41.64
CA SER A 940 31.38 18.26 42.79
C SER A 940 31.48 16.74 42.72
N TRP A 941 32.57 16.15 43.22
CA TRP A 941 32.72 14.70 43.40
C TRP A 941 31.58 14.09 44.22
N ARG A 942 30.97 14.87 45.13
CA ARG A 942 29.81 14.46 45.95
C ARG A 942 28.53 14.24 45.14
N GLU A 943 28.45 14.81 43.93
CA GLU A 943 27.33 14.62 43.02
C GLU A 943 27.50 13.37 42.13
N LEU A 944 28.71 12.78 42.10
CA LEU A 944 28.99 11.59 41.30
C LEU A 944 28.74 10.32 42.15
N PRO A 945 28.07 9.30 41.58
CA PRO A 945 27.73 9.13 40.17
C PRO A 945 26.47 9.90 39.75
N LEU A 946 26.58 10.66 38.65
CA LEU A 946 25.46 11.38 38.04
C LEU A 946 24.91 10.56 36.87
N ARG A 947 23.67 10.06 37.00
CA ARG A 947 23.05 9.15 36.04
C ARG A 947 21.97 9.87 35.23
N MET A 948 22.26 10.25 33.99
CA MET A 948 21.29 10.91 33.10
C MET A 948 20.63 9.91 32.16
N ALA A 949 19.31 9.77 32.19
CA ALA A 949 18.54 8.93 31.29
C ALA A 949 17.78 9.78 30.25
N ASP A 950 17.65 9.32 29.01
CA ASP A 950 17.02 10.09 27.94
C ASP A 950 16.33 9.16 26.93
N PHE A 951 15.00 9.25 26.84
CA PHE A 951 14.22 8.59 25.79
C PHE A 951 14.15 9.45 24.52
N GLY A 952 15.19 10.22 24.22
CA GLY A 952 15.26 11.13 23.10
C GLY A 952 15.08 10.45 21.75
N VAL A 953 14.48 11.15 20.79
CA VAL A 953 14.28 10.62 19.44
C VAL A 953 15.59 10.68 18.68
N LEU A 954 16.08 9.51 18.24
CA LEU A 954 17.31 9.34 17.50
C LEU A 954 17.04 9.03 16.04
N HIS A 955 17.94 9.49 15.17
CA HIS A 955 17.87 9.25 13.73
C HIS A 955 19.20 8.76 13.17
N ARG A 956 19.17 7.63 12.44
CA ARG A 956 20.32 7.09 11.70
C ARG A 956 19.93 6.89 10.26
N ASN A 957 20.73 7.39 9.32
CA ASN A 957 20.49 7.27 7.88
C ASN A 957 20.87 5.87 7.36
N GLU A 958 20.19 4.86 7.89
CA GLU A 958 20.36 3.47 7.47
C GLU A 958 20.06 3.31 5.97
N LEU A 959 20.84 2.46 5.30
CA LEU A 959 20.62 2.09 3.90
C LEU A 959 19.21 1.51 3.73
N SER A 960 18.50 1.93 2.68
CA SER A 960 17.10 1.54 2.45
C SER A 960 16.91 0.02 2.39
N GLY A 961 17.87 -0.70 1.80
CA GLY A 961 17.86 -2.17 1.71
C GLY A 961 18.10 -2.90 3.04
N ALA A 962 18.64 -2.21 4.06
CA ALA A 962 18.87 -2.79 5.39
C ALA A 962 17.66 -2.65 6.33
N LEU A 963 16.66 -1.83 5.97
CA LEU A 963 15.48 -1.59 6.80
C LEU A 963 14.63 -2.86 6.93
N SER A 964 14.26 -3.22 8.16
CA SER A 964 13.52 -4.45 8.44
C SER A 964 12.57 -4.28 9.61
N GLY A 965 11.31 -3.98 9.31
CA GLY A 965 10.25 -3.80 10.31
C GLY A 965 10.70 -2.90 11.46
N LEU A 966 10.47 -3.33 12.71
CA LEU A 966 10.94 -2.62 13.90
C LEU A 966 12.37 -2.99 14.34
N THR A 967 12.96 -4.06 13.77
CA THR A 967 14.31 -4.53 14.16
C THR A 967 15.44 -3.60 13.69
N ARG A 968 15.24 -2.94 12.53
CA ARG A 968 16.19 -1.96 11.96
C ARG A 968 15.44 -0.81 11.30
N VAL A 969 15.53 0.37 11.91
CA VAL A 969 14.74 1.57 11.62
C VAL A 969 15.64 2.80 11.54
N ARG A 970 15.18 3.84 10.82
CA ARG A 970 15.85 5.14 10.72
C ARG A 970 15.55 6.05 11.90
N ARG A 971 14.34 5.95 12.46
CA ARG A 971 13.91 6.68 13.66
C ARG A 971 13.67 5.68 14.78
N PHE A 972 14.23 5.95 15.96
CA PHE A 972 14.01 5.13 17.15
C PHE A 972 14.15 5.95 18.44
N GLN A 973 13.66 5.41 19.55
CA GLN A 973 14.01 5.90 20.89
C GLN A 973 14.65 4.75 21.64
N GLN A 974 15.70 5.05 22.41
CA GLN A 974 16.36 4.07 23.25
C GLN A 974 16.08 4.39 24.71
N ASP A 975 16.16 3.39 25.58
CA ASP A 975 16.30 3.61 27.02
C ASP A 975 17.74 4.03 27.36
N ASP A 976 18.23 5.05 26.65
CA ASP A 976 19.61 5.49 26.72
C ASP A 976 19.90 6.14 28.06
N ALA A 977 21.06 5.85 28.65
CA ALA A 977 21.55 6.60 29.79
C ALA A 977 23.07 6.73 29.80
N HIS A 978 23.55 7.82 30.39
CA HIS A 978 24.95 8.16 30.55
C HIS A 978 25.24 8.40 32.02
N ILE A 979 26.10 7.57 32.59
CA ILE A 979 26.53 7.68 33.99
C ILE A 979 27.90 8.34 34.01
N PHE A 980 27.95 9.55 34.55
CA PHE A 980 29.21 10.25 34.84
C PHE A 980 29.67 9.83 36.23
N CYS A 981 30.83 9.20 36.33
CA CYS A 981 31.35 8.68 37.60
C CYS A 981 32.86 8.92 37.73
N THR A 982 33.37 8.77 38.95
CA THR A 982 34.83 8.73 39.18
C THR A 982 35.39 7.39 38.75
N GLN A 983 36.70 7.30 38.48
CA GLN A 983 37.34 6.03 38.12
C GLN A 983 37.14 4.92 39.17
N SER A 984 37.07 5.29 40.45
CA SER A 984 36.84 4.35 41.56
C SER A 984 35.43 3.74 41.58
N GLN A 985 34.46 4.42 40.97
CA GLN A 985 33.04 4.04 40.97
C GLN A 985 32.66 3.15 39.77
N ILE A 986 33.56 2.96 38.79
CA ILE A 986 33.25 2.21 37.56
C ILE A 986 32.70 0.82 37.87
N LYS A 987 33.40 0.05 38.72
CA LYS A 987 33.02 -1.34 39.04
C LYS A 987 31.60 -1.43 39.62
N SER A 988 31.30 -0.62 40.64
CA SER A 988 29.98 -0.61 41.27
C SER A 988 28.86 -0.18 40.32
N GLU A 989 29.13 0.75 39.40
CA GLU A 989 28.12 1.20 38.44
C GLU A 989 27.89 0.18 37.31
N ILE A 990 28.92 -0.56 36.88
CA ILE A 990 28.76 -1.68 35.94
C ILE A 990 27.95 -2.81 36.59
N GLU A 991 28.27 -3.19 37.84
CA GLU A 991 27.51 -4.19 38.60
C GLU A 991 26.03 -3.77 38.75
N GLY A 992 25.77 -2.49 39.05
CA GLY A 992 24.41 -1.95 39.10
C GLY A 992 23.67 -2.01 37.76
N CYS A 993 24.37 -1.83 36.64
CA CYS A 993 23.80 -2.00 35.31
C CYS A 993 23.48 -3.47 34.98
N LEU A 994 24.36 -4.40 35.38
CA LEU A 994 24.15 -5.83 35.21
C LEU A 994 23.01 -6.38 36.09
N ASP A 995 22.83 -5.86 37.31
CA ASP A 995 21.65 -6.15 38.13
C ASP A 995 20.35 -5.68 37.46
N LEU A 996 20.34 -4.44 36.95
CA LEU A 996 19.16 -3.93 36.24
C LEU A 996 18.86 -4.76 34.99
N LEU A 997 19.88 -5.18 34.25
CA LEU A 997 19.72 -6.11 33.13
C LEU A 997 19.05 -7.41 33.56
N LYS A 998 19.58 -8.06 34.62
CA LYS A 998 19.05 -9.31 35.17
C LYS A 998 17.59 -9.18 35.56
N HIS A 999 17.23 -8.09 36.26
CA HIS A 999 15.86 -7.82 36.67
C HIS A 999 14.92 -7.66 35.46
N VAL A 1000 15.30 -6.81 34.49
CA VAL A 1000 14.47 -6.49 33.33
C VAL A 1000 14.28 -7.71 32.43
N TYR A 1001 15.34 -8.45 32.12
CA TYR A 1001 15.24 -9.64 31.26
C TYR A 1001 14.57 -10.81 31.97
N GLY A 1002 14.73 -10.92 33.31
CA GLY A 1002 14.01 -11.88 34.13
C GLY A 1002 12.49 -11.72 34.06
N ILE A 1003 11.99 -10.48 34.06
CA ILE A 1003 10.54 -10.20 33.90
C ILE A 1003 10.02 -10.69 32.55
N PHE A 1004 10.78 -10.53 31.47
CA PHE A 1004 10.38 -11.02 30.14
C PHE A 1004 10.62 -12.53 29.94
N GLY A 1005 11.34 -13.19 30.86
CA GLY A 1005 11.73 -14.58 30.72
C GLY A 1005 12.81 -14.80 29.65
N PHE A 1006 13.64 -13.79 29.35
CA PHE A 1006 14.70 -13.91 28.36
C PHE A 1006 15.96 -14.54 28.94
N THR A 1007 16.57 -15.42 28.14
CA THR A 1007 17.97 -15.84 28.31
C THR A 1007 18.87 -14.94 27.46
N PHE A 1008 20.11 -14.74 27.92
CA PHE A 1008 21.05 -13.84 27.26
C PHE A 1008 22.47 -14.39 27.29
N GLU A 1009 23.26 -14.04 26.27
CA GLU A 1009 24.69 -14.31 26.16
C GLU A 1009 25.47 -13.01 26.36
N LEU A 1010 26.54 -13.08 27.15
CA LEU A 1010 27.41 -11.95 27.45
C LEU A 1010 28.72 -12.07 26.65
N LYS A 1011 29.13 -10.95 26.05
CA LYS A 1011 30.42 -10.83 25.37
C LYS A 1011 31.19 -9.63 25.90
N LEU A 1012 32.49 -9.82 26.12
CA LEU A 1012 33.44 -8.74 26.40
C LEU A 1012 34.15 -8.36 25.11
N SER A 1013 33.78 -7.23 24.53
CA SER A 1013 34.37 -6.73 23.28
C SER A 1013 35.58 -5.84 23.60
N THR A 1014 36.77 -6.31 23.22
CA THR A 1014 38.06 -5.68 23.57
C THR A 1014 38.59 -4.74 22.48
N ARG A 1015 39.68 -4.04 22.77
CA ARG A 1015 40.27 -2.96 21.97
C ARG A 1015 40.40 -3.31 20.47
N PRO A 1016 39.79 -2.51 19.56
CA PRO A 1016 39.94 -2.68 18.11
C PRO A 1016 41.34 -2.26 17.62
N SER A 1017 41.65 -2.57 16.35
CA SER A 1017 42.92 -2.15 15.71
C SER A 1017 43.05 -0.63 15.56
N SER A 1018 41.92 0.08 15.42
CA SER A 1018 41.82 1.54 15.38
C SER A 1018 41.10 2.03 16.64
N PHE A 1019 41.85 2.56 17.61
CA PHE A 1019 41.34 3.04 18.90
C PHE A 1019 41.91 4.42 19.26
N LEU A 1020 41.22 5.14 20.16
CA LEU A 1020 41.67 6.41 20.72
C LEU A 1020 42.11 6.26 22.17
N GLY A 1021 43.08 7.08 22.60
CA GLY A 1021 43.58 7.14 23.98
C GLY A 1021 44.77 6.21 24.28
N GLU A 1022 45.25 6.29 25.51
CA GLU A 1022 46.43 5.55 25.98
C GLU A 1022 46.13 4.05 26.18
N ILE A 1023 47.08 3.20 25.79
CA ILE A 1023 46.98 1.73 25.93
C ILE A 1023 46.75 1.31 27.39
N GLU A 1024 47.38 1.99 28.33
CA GLU A 1024 47.23 1.69 29.76
C GLU A 1024 45.80 1.90 30.26
N THR A 1025 45.12 2.94 29.76
CA THR A 1025 43.71 3.22 30.10
C THR A 1025 42.82 2.09 29.59
N TRP A 1026 43.07 1.62 28.37
CA TRP A 1026 42.37 0.48 27.79
C TRP A 1026 42.59 -0.82 28.57
N ASN A 1027 43.83 -1.15 28.90
CA ASN A 1027 44.15 -2.37 29.66
C ASN A 1027 43.42 -2.37 31.01
N ARG A 1028 43.37 -1.21 31.70
CA ARG A 1028 42.64 -1.06 32.96
C ARG A 1028 41.13 -1.19 32.75
N ALA A 1029 40.57 -0.58 31.71
CA ALA A 1029 39.14 -0.64 31.40
C ALA A 1029 38.67 -2.08 31.09
N GLU A 1030 39.43 -2.82 30.28
CA GLU A 1030 39.16 -4.21 29.95
C GLU A 1030 39.19 -5.10 31.20
N SER A 1031 40.22 -4.93 32.04
CA SER A 1031 40.35 -5.66 33.31
C SER A 1031 39.18 -5.37 34.27
N GLN A 1032 38.72 -4.13 34.36
CA GLN A 1032 37.57 -3.77 35.21
C GLN A 1032 36.26 -4.39 34.73
N LEU A 1033 36.00 -4.42 33.41
CA LEU A 1033 34.82 -5.08 32.85
C LEU A 1033 34.89 -6.60 33.05
N GLU A 1034 36.07 -7.19 32.89
CA GLU A 1034 36.30 -8.61 33.13
C GLU A 1034 36.02 -9.01 34.59
N GLU A 1035 36.50 -8.23 35.56
CA GLU A 1035 36.22 -8.45 36.98
C GLU A 1035 34.73 -8.32 37.32
N ALA A 1036 34.04 -7.33 36.73
CA ALA A 1036 32.60 -7.16 36.94
C ALA A 1036 31.81 -8.35 36.37
N LEU A 1037 32.19 -8.85 35.19
CA LEU A 1037 31.60 -10.06 34.60
C LEU A 1037 31.85 -11.32 35.45
N LYS A 1038 33.06 -11.49 35.99
CA LYS A 1038 33.37 -12.58 36.93
C LYS A 1038 32.51 -12.51 38.19
N SER A 1039 32.32 -11.31 38.73
CA SER A 1039 31.52 -11.08 39.94
C SER A 1039 30.01 -11.28 39.69
N PHE A 1040 29.53 -11.05 38.46
CA PHE A 1040 28.14 -11.26 38.08
C PHE A 1040 27.72 -12.73 38.01
N GLY A 1041 28.66 -13.65 37.78
CA GLY A 1041 28.44 -15.10 37.88
C GLY A 1041 27.72 -15.77 36.71
N TYR A 1042 27.62 -15.11 35.55
CA TYR A 1042 27.06 -15.69 34.32
C TYR A 1042 28.15 -16.05 33.29
N PRO A 1043 27.95 -17.06 32.42
CA PRO A 1043 28.89 -17.37 31.35
C PRO A 1043 29.06 -16.21 30.37
N TRP A 1044 30.31 -15.91 30.00
CA TRP A 1044 30.66 -14.87 29.03
C TRP A 1044 31.83 -15.32 28.16
N ARG A 1045 31.98 -14.70 26.99
CA ARG A 1045 33.11 -14.93 26.06
C ARG A 1045 33.80 -13.62 25.67
N ILE A 1046 35.07 -13.69 25.30
CA ILE A 1046 35.80 -12.56 24.73
C ILE A 1046 35.42 -12.43 23.24
N ASP A 1047 35.21 -11.20 22.76
CA ASP A 1047 35.02 -10.87 21.35
C ASP A 1047 36.17 -9.92 20.91
N PRO A 1048 37.33 -10.47 20.51
CA PRO A 1048 38.53 -9.69 20.31
C PRO A 1048 38.39 -8.63 19.21
N GLY A 1049 38.66 -7.37 19.56
CA GLY A 1049 38.70 -6.28 18.59
C GLY A 1049 37.35 -5.69 18.18
N ASP A 1050 36.24 -6.10 18.82
CA ASP A 1050 34.91 -5.56 18.55
C ASP A 1050 34.52 -4.38 19.46
N GLY A 1051 35.44 -3.88 20.30
CA GLY A 1051 35.22 -2.71 21.16
C GLY A 1051 34.91 -1.43 20.36
N ALA A 1052 34.24 -0.46 20.99
CA ALA A 1052 34.03 0.84 20.37
C ALA A 1052 35.36 1.61 20.27
N PHE A 1053 35.50 2.55 19.34
CA PHE A 1053 36.78 3.28 19.17
C PHE A 1053 37.21 4.09 20.42
N TYR A 1054 36.30 4.34 21.37
CA TYR A 1054 36.51 5.10 22.60
C TYR A 1054 36.58 4.27 23.89
N GLY A 1055 36.34 2.95 23.83
CA GLY A 1055 36.47 2.07 24.99
C GLY A 1055 35.85 0.68 24.83
N PRO A 1056 36.12 -0.25 25.77
CA PRO A 1056 35.59 -1.60 25.75
C PRO A 1056 34.11 -1.62 26.16
N LYS A 1057 33.39 -2.68 25.74
CA LYS A 1057 31.96 -2.84 26.01
C LYS A 1057 31.59 -4.27 26.39
N ILE A 1058 30.55 -4.38 27.20
CA ILE A 1058 29.82 -5.62 27.43
C ILE A 1058 28.63 -5.62 26.48
N ASP A 1059 28.64 -6.55 25.54
CA ASP A 1059 27.55 -6.75 24.60
C ASP A 1059 26.67 -7.90 25.05
N ILE A 1060 25.36 -7.61 25.10
CA ILE A 1060 24.36 -8.55 25.57
C ILE A 1060 23.45 -8.91 24.41
N THR A 1061 23.50 -10.18 24.05
CA THR A 1061 22.74 -10.74 22.94
C THR A 1061 21.59 -11.58 23.49
N ILE A 1062 20.38 -11.31 23.02
CA ILE A 1062 19.20 -12.15 23.28
C ILE A 1062 18.83 -12.92 22.03
N ARG A 1063 18.30 -14.13 22.20
CA ARG A 1063 17.75 -14.92 21.09
C ARG A 1063 16.24 -14.73 21.04
N ASP A 1064 15.72 -14.37 19.87
CA ASP A 1064 14.27 -14.32 19.67
C ASP A 1064 13.67 -15.73 19.47
N ALA A 1065 12.34 -15.81 19.31
CA ALA A 1065 11.65 -17.07 19.01
C ALA A 1065 12.11 -17.75 17.70
N LEU A 1066 12.89 -17.06 16.87
CA LEU A 1066 13.44 -17.55 15.60
C LEU A 1066 14.92 -17.94 15.75
N GLN A 1067 15.44 -17.98 16.98
CA GLN A 1067 16.84 -18.22 17.33
C GLN A 1067 17.82 -17.21 16.72
N ARG A 1068 17.34 -16.03 16.31
CA ARG A 1068 18.21 -14.95 15.82
C ARG A 1068 18.78 -14.20 17.01
N ALA A 1069 20.08 -13.97 16.95
CA ALA A 1069 20.80 -13.12 17.89
C ALA A 1069 20.44 -11.64 17.66
N HIS A 1070 19.90 -10.98 18.67
CA HIS A 1070 19.72 -9.53 18.71
C HIS A 1070 20.56 -8.94 19.84
N GLN A 1071 21.49 -8.06 19.50
CA GLN A 1071 22.13 -7.20 20.48
C GLN A 1071 21.13 -6.08 20.85
N CYS A 1072 20.58 -6.16 22.06
CA CYS A 1072 19.61 -5.21 22.57
C CYS A 1072 20.23 -4.32 23.64
N ALA A 1073 20.78 -4.95 24.70
CA ALA A 1073 21.50 -4.24 25.74
C ALA A 1073 22.99 -4.09 25.43
N THR A 1074 23.56 -3.02 25.96
CA THR A 1074 25.00 -2.76 25.90
C THR A 1074 25.41 -1.90 27.09
N ILE A 1075 26.60 -2.13 27.61
CA ILE A 1075 27.22 -1.33 28.67
C ILE A 1075 28.64 -1.02 28.21
N GLN A 1076 28.94 0.26 27.96
CA GLN A 1076 30.17 0.69 27.29
C GLN A 1076 30.89 1.73 28.13
N LEU A 1077 32.20 1.58 28.29
CA LEU A 1077 33.04 2.58 28.94
C LEU A 1077 33.55 3.59 27.91
N ASP A 1078 33.55 4.87 28.28
CA ASP A 1078 34.08 5.94 27.46
C ASP A 1078 34.95 6.89 28.30
N PHE A 1079 36.23 6.89 27.97
CA PHE A 1079 37.24 7.77 28.55
C PHE A 1079 37.59 8.96 27.64
N GLN A 1080 37.15 8.92 26.38
CA GLN A 1080 37.54 9.87 25.34
C GLN A 1080 36.58 11.04 25.25
N LEU A 1081 35.27 10.79 25.24
CA LEU A 1081 34.26 11.83 25.12
C LEU A 1081 34.35 12.87 26.26
N PRO A 1082 34.58 12.50 27.54
CA PRO A 1082 34.85 13.47 28.60
C PRO A 1082 36.03 14.39 28.29
N GLN A 1083 37.13 13.85 27.74
CA GLN A 1083 38.32 14.63 27.40
C GLN A 1083 38.05 15.59 26.24
N ARG A 1084 37.36 15.12 25.19
CA ARG A 1084 37.02 15.94 24.01
C ARG A 1084 36.09 17.10 24.34
N PHE A 1085 35.20 16.92 25.31
CA PHE A 1085 34.33 17.99 25.84
C PHE A 1085 34.95 18.77 27.00
N GLN A 1086 36.18 18.43 27.42
CA GLN A 1086 36.87 19.03 28.56
C GLN A 1086 36.02 19.02 29.84
N LEU A 1087 35.31 17.90 30.07
CA LEU A 1087 34.45 17.74 31.24
C LEU A 1087 35.31 17.65 32.50
N GLN A 1088 34.93 18.39 33.53
CA GLN A 1088 35.65 18.44 34.80
C GLN A 1088 34.70 18.41 35.99
N TYR A 1089 35.13 17.76 37.06
CA TYR A 1089 34.51 17.84 38.37
C TYR A 1089 35.56 18.16 39.44
N GLN A 1090 35.14 18.86 40.49
CA GLN A 1090 35.96 19.18 41.65
C GLN A 1090 36.10 17.95 42.54
N THR A 1091 37.34 17.52 42.81
CA THR A 1091 37.68 16.32 43.58
C THR A 1091 37.69 16.53 45.09
N ASN A 1092 37.85 17.78 45.54
CA ASN A 1092 38.01 18.14 46.94
C ASN A 1092 37.63 19.62 47.18
N GLU A 1093 37.46 20.04 48.43
CA GLU A 1093 37.06 21.41 48.77
C GLU A 1093 38.11 22.46 48.35
N GLN A 1094 39.35 22.03 48.09
CA GLN A 1094 40.49 22.84 47.65
C GLN A 1094 40.44 23.24 46.17
N GLY A 1095 39.54 22.66 45.37
CA GLY A 1095 39.30 23.10 43.98
C GLY A 1095 40.04 22.31 42.90
N GLU A 1096 40.68 21.19 43.23
CA GLU A 1096 41.37 20.36 42.23
C GLU A 1096 40.35 19.70 41.27
N LEU A 1097 40.61 19.81 39.96
CA LEU A 1097 39.71 19.35 38.90
C LEU A 1097 40.20 18.04 38.28
N GLN A 1098 39.28 17.09 38.08
CA GLN A 1098 39.54 15.86 37.34
C GLN A 1098 38.46 15.59 36.30
N THR A 1099 38.82 14.77 35.30
CA THR A 1099 37.91 14.34 34.23
C THR A 1099 37.08 13.15 34.70
N PRO A 1100 35.75 13.16 34.56
CA PRO A 1100 34.91 12.01 34.88
C PRO A 1100 35.03 10.91 33.80
N VAL A 1101 34.54 9.72 34.11
CA VAL A 1101 34.36 8.62 33.15
C VAL A 1101 32.87 8.51 32.82
N ILE A 1102 32.54 8.21 31.56
CA ILE A 1102 31.15 7.96 31.15
C ILE A 1102 30.92 6.47 30.97
N ILE A 1103 29.82 5.96 31.53
CA ILE A 1103 29.27 4.66 31.19
C ILE A 1103 28.03 4.87 30.32
N HIS A 1104 28.10 4.47 29.06
CA HIS A 1104 26.98 4.45 28.14
C HIS A 1104 26.22 3.15 28.34
N ARG A 1105 24.89 3.22 28.44
CA ARG A 1105 24.10 2.01 28.63
C ARG A 1105 22.72 2.11 27.99
N ALA A 1106 22.25 0.96 27.55
CA ALA A 1106 20.85 0.69 27.25
C ALA A 1106 20.53 -0.75 27.68
N ILE A 1107 19.33 -1.00 28.21
CA ILE A 1107 18.91 -2.34 28.68
C ILE A 1107 17.86 -2.94 27.75
N LEU A 1108 16.85 -2.17 27.37
CA LEU A 1108 15.95 -2.59 26.31
C LEU A 1108 16.61 -2.44 24.93
N GLY A 1109 17.51 -1.46 24.79
CA GLY A 1109 17.98 -1.02 23.49
C GLY A 1109 16.97 -0.02 22.90
N SER A 1110 16.71 -0.08 21.60
CA SER A 1110 15.58 0.68 21.06
C SER A 1110 14.26 0.05 21.46
N ILE A 1111 13.30 0.88 21.86
CA ILE A 1111 11.95 0.43 22.22
C ILE A 1111 11.29 -0.26 21.02
N GLU A 1112 11.55 0.23 19.80
CA GLU A 1112 11.13 -0.40 18.55
C GLU A 1112 11.66 -1.85 18.44
N ARG A 1113 12.98 -2.05 18.57
CA ARG A 1113 13.60 -3.37 18.44
C ARG A 1113 13.10 -4.32 19.53
N MET A 1114 13.05 -3.84 20.78
CA MET A 1114 12.53 -4.62 21.89
C MET A 1114 11.08 -5.04 21.67
N MET A 1115 10.23 -4.14 21.18
CA MET A 1115 8.84 -4.47 20.84
C MET A 1115 8.75 -5.54 19.75
N ALA A 1116 9.63 -5.50 18.73
CA ALA A 1116 9.73 -6.58 17.75
C ALA A 1116 10.08 -7.92 18.38
N VAL A 1117 11.13 -7.97 19.20
CA VAL A 1117 11.59 -9.20 19.87
C VAL A 1117 10.51 -9.75 20.79
N LEU A 1118 9.82 -8.92 21.58
CA LEU A 1118 8.72 -9.33 22.45
C LEU A 1118 7.51 -9.85 21.64
N THR A 1119 7.17 -9.18 20.54
CA THR A 1119 6.08 -9.62 19.65
C THR A 1119 6.34 -11.04 19.14
N GLU A 1120 7.57 -11.30 18.69
CA GLU A 1120 7.99 -12.60 18.17
C GLU A 1120 8.08 -13.66 19.28
N SER A 1121 8.65 -13.29 20.44
CA SER A 1121 8.86 -14.20 21.58
C SER A 1121 7.55 -14.69 22.17
N PHE A 1122 6.58 -13.78 22.34
CA PHE A 1122 5.24 -14.14 22.82
C PHE A 1122 4.30 -14.63 21.70
N GLY A 1123 4.71 -14.61 20.43
CA GLY A 1123 3.85 -14.95 19.30
C GLY A 1123 2.58 -14.09 19.25
N GLY A 1124 2.66 -12.83 19.68
CA GLY A 1124 1.52 -11.93 19.81
C GLY A 1124 0.59 -12.19 21.00
N LYS A 1125 0.89 -13.17 21.87
CA LYS A 1125 0.16 -13.40 23.13
C LYS A 1125 0.76 -12.57 24.26
N TRP A 1126 0.48 -11.27 24.26
CA TRP A 1126 1.07 -10.34 25.24
C TRP A 1126 0.73 -10.69 26.70
N PRO A 1127 1.69 -10.57 27.63
CA PRO A 1127 1.44 -10.68 29.06
C PRO A 1127 0.51 -9.54 29.50
N PHE A 1128 -0.29 -9.78 30.53
CA PHE A 1128 -1.41 -8.90 30.90
C PHE A 1128 -0.99 -7.43 31.10
N TRP A 1129 0.15 -7.18 31.73
CA TRP A 1129 0.61 -5.82 32.04
C TRP A 1129 1.07 -5.01 30.80
N LEU A 1130 1.44 -5.68 29.70
CA LEU A 1130 1.78 -5.06 28.41
C LEU A 1130 0.63 -5.08 27.40
N SER A 1131 -0.33 -5.99 27.58
CA SER A 1131 -1.32 -6.29 26.56
C SER A 1131 -2.21 -5.09 26.27
N PRO A 1132 -2.37 -4.68 24.99
CA PRO A 1132 -3.37 -3.68 24.61
C PRO A 1132 -4.79 -4.25 24.53
N ARG A 1133 -4.97 -5.52 24.91
CA ARG A 1133 -6.22 -6.28 24.87
C ARG A 1133 -6.39 -7.02 26.20
N GLN A 1134 -6.40 -6.28 27.30
CA GLN A 1134 -6.48 -6.87 28.64
C GLN A 1134 -7.83 -7.57 28.86
N MET A 1135 -8.94 -6.94 28.45
CA MET A 1135 -10.26 -7.56 28.59
C MET A 1135 -11.22 -7.19 27.45
N ALA A 1136 -12.06 -8.13 27.03
CA ALA A 1136 -13.22 -7.87 26.17
C ALA A 1136 -14.52 -8.21 26.91
N ILE A 1137 -15.47 -7.28 26.95
CA ILE A 1137 -16.78 -7.50 27.58
C ILE A 1137 -17.80 -7.86 26.50
N VAL A 1138 -18.50 -8.96 26.71
CA VAL A 1138 -19.44 -9.58 25.77
C VAL A 1138 -20.81 -9.71 26.43
N PRO A 1139 -21.81 -8.87 26.08
CA PRO A 1139 -23.17 -9.05 26.55
C PRO A 1139 -23.84 -10.26 25.89
N VAL A 1140 -24.66 -11.00 26.66
CA VAL A 1140 -25.42 -12.15 26.15
C VAL A 1140 -26.53 -11.70 25.19
N PHE A 1141 -27.17 -10.56 25.49
CA PHE A 1141 -28.25 -9.97 24.69
C PHE A 1141 -28.03 -8.46 24.51
N PRO A 1142 -28.51 -7.85 23.40
CA PRO A 1142 -28.38 -6.40 23.18
C PRO A 1142 -29.02 -5.52 24.27
N SER A 1143 -30.00 -6.03 25.02
CA SER A 1143 -30.60 -5.32 26.15
C SER A 1143 -29.62 -5.07 27.30
N LEU A 1144 -28.46 -5.76 27.32
CA LEU A 1144 -27.41 -5.64 28.32
C LEU A 1144 -26.25 -4.74 27.88
N ASP A 1145 -26.32 -4.16 26.68
CA ASP A 1145 -25.24 -3.33 26.12
C ASP A 1145 -24.89 -2.15 27.04
N SER A 1146 -25.89 -1.52 27.67
CA SER A 1146 -25.67 -0.43 28.62
C SER A 1146 -24.88 -0.87 29.85
N TYR A 1147 -25.15 -2.06 30.38
CA TYR A 1147 -24.39 -2.61 31.50
C TYR A 1147 -22.97 -2.99 31.09
N ALA A 1148 -22.79 -3.63 29.92
CA ALA A 1148 -21.47 -3.92 29.37
C ALA A 1148 -20.61 -2.66 29.22
N GLN A 1149 -21.18 -1.56 28.72
CA GLN A 1149 -20.52 -0.27 28.60
C GLN A 1149 -20.21 0.38 29.97
N GLU A 1150 -21.08 0.22 30.96
CA GLU A 1150 -20.82 0.68 32.32
C GLU A 1150 -19.61 -0.03 32.94
N VAL A 1151 -19.56 -1.35 32.83
CA VAL A 1151 -18.43 -2.17 33.32
C VAL A 1151 -17.14 -1.80 32.60
N GLN A 1152 -17.19 -1.63 31.28
CA GLN A 1152 -16.05 -1.18 30.48
C GLN A 1152 -15.51 0.17 30.97
N LYS A 1153 -16.40 1.12 31.21
CA LYS A 1153 -16.03 2.46 31.67
C LYS A 1153 -15.38 2.42 33.05
N LYS A 1154 -15.89 1.60 33.98
CA LYS A 1154 -15.29 1.40 35.31
C LYS A 1154 -13.86 0.86 35.21
N LEU A 1155 -13.65 -0.18 34.40
CA LEU A 1155 -12.32 -0.77 34.20
C LEU A 1155 -11.37 0.16 33.45
N TRP A 1156 -11.87 0.90 32.46
CA TRP A 1156 -11.09 1.90 31.72
C TRP A 1156 -10.62 3.04 32.63
N LEU A 1157 -11.50 3.58 33.47
CA LEU A 1157 -11.15 4.61 34.45
C LEU A 1157 -10.18 4.11 35.52
N ALA A 1158 -10.17 2.80 35.80
CA ALA A 1158 -9.17 2.15 36.65
C ALA A 1158 -7.80 1.97 35.98
N GLY A 1159 -7.67 2.31 34.68
CA GLY A 1159 -6.41 2.29 33.92
C GLY A 1159 -6.21 1.07 33.02
N PHE A 1160 -7.24 0.23 32.84
CA PHE A 1160 -7.13 -1.01 32.06
C PHE A 1160 -7.67 -0.89 30.62
N GLN A 1161 -7.08 -1.64 29.69
CA GLN A 1161 -7.47 -1.69 28.28
C GLN A 1161 -8.63 -2.66 28.07
N VAL A 1162 -9.84 -2.13 28.05
CA VAL A 1162 -11.08 -2.92 27.97
C VAL A 1162 -11.94 -2.47 26.79
N ASP A 1163 -12.29 -3.43 25.93
CA ASP A 1163 -13.15 -3.24 24.76
C ASP A 1163 -14.53 -3.92 25.01
N CYS A 1164 -15.59 -3.44 24.34
CA CYS A 1164 -16.92 -4.09 24.34
C CYS A 1164 -17.26 -4.67 22.96
N ASP A 1165 -17.74 -5.91 22.93
CA ASP A 1165 -18.23 -6.57 21.72
C ASP A 1165 -19.77 -6.52 21.63
N LEU A 1166 -20.27 -5.39 21.14
CA LEU A 1166 -21.72 -5.10 21.05
C LEU A 1166 -22.33 -5.51 19.71
N ASP A 1167 -21.68 -6.33 18.88
CA ASP A 1167 -22.21 -6.69 17.55
C ASP A 1167 -23.55 -7.47 17.67
N PRO A 1168 -24.70 -6.90 17.25
CA PRO A 1168 -25.98 -7.58 17.39
C PRO A 1168 -26.16 -8.73 16.39
N GLY A 1169 -25.32 -8.80 15.34
CA GLY A 1169 -25.41 -9.80 14.27
C GLY A 1169 -24.66 -11.11 14.52
N THR A 1170 -24.03 -11.26 15.69
CA THR A 1170 -23.12 -12.37 16.00
C THR A 1170 -23.54 -13.09 17.28
N THR A 1171 -23.55 -14.43 17.25
CA THR A 1171 -23.89 -15.26 18.42
C THR A 1171 -22.86 -15.13 19.54
N LEU A 1172 -23.27 -15.31 20.80
CA LEU A 1172 -22.39 -15.22 21.97
C LEU A 1172 -21.11 -16.06 21.82
N ASN A 1173 -21.25 -17.33 21.45
CA ASN A 1173 -20.10 -18.23 21.26
C ASN A 1173 -19.14 -17.74 20.17
N LYS A 1174 -19.68 -17.13 19.10
CA LYS A 1174 -18.87 -16.57 18.03
C LYS A 1174 -18.14 -15.30 18.48
N LYS A 1175 -18.77 -14.44 19.29
CA LYS A 1175 -18.10 -13.28 19.94
C LYS A 1175 -16.98 -13.73 20.85
N ILE A 1176 -17.22 -14.72 21.72
CA ILE A 1176 -16.19 -15.28 22.59
C ILE A 1176 -15.03 -15.80 21.75
N ARG A 1177 -15.31 -16.62 20.73
CA ARG A 1177 -14.27 -17.18 19.84
C ARG A 1177 -13.47 -16.09 19.11
N GLN A 1178 -14.12 -15.03 18.65
CA GLN A 1178 -13.46 -13.89 18.00
C GLN A 1178 -12.52 -13.18 18.97
N ASN A 1179 -12.95 -12.93 20.21
CA ASN A 1179 -12.12 -12.29 21.23
C ASN A 1179 -10.95 -13.20 21.67
N GLN A 1180 -11.12 -14.53 21.66
CA GLN A 1180 -10.01 -15.48 21.86
C GLN A 1180 -8.99 -15.42 20.72
N LEU A 1181 -9.46 -15.42 19.46
CA LEU A 1181 -8.58 -15.29 18.29
C LEU A 1181 -7.85 -13.94 18.28
N ALA A 1182 -8.53 -12.90 18.73
CA ALA A 1182 -8.00 -11.56 18.94
C ALA A 1182 -7.00 -11.47 20.10
N GLN A 1183 -6.78 -12.55 20.85
CA GLN A 1183 -5.80 -12.66 21.95
C GLN A 1183 -6.06 -11.73 23.14
N TYR A 1184 -7.33 -11.48 23.51
CA TYR A 1184 -7.63 -10.81 24.77
C TYR A 1184 -7.26 -11.68 25.96
N ASN A 1185 -6.53 -11.17 26.96
CA ASN A 1185 -6.16 -11.95 28.15
C ASN A 1185 -7.41 -12.54 28.84
N PHE A 1186 -8.40 -11.68 29.07
CA PHE A 1186 -9.67 -12.04 29.69
C PHE A 1186 -10.87 -11.67 28.81
N ILE A 1187 -11.92 -12.46 28.91
CA ILE A 1187 -13.20 -12.22 28.27
C ILE A 1187 -14.25 -12.24 29.38
N GLY A 1188 -14.95 -11.13 29.57
CA GLY A 1188 -16.02 -11.01 30.54
C GLY A 1188 -17.38 -11.13 29.86
N VAL A 1189 -18.21 -12.07 30.31
CA VAL A 1189 -19.57 -12.24 29.81
C VAL A 1189 -20.55 -11.65 30.81
N VAL A 1190 -21.51 -10.85 30.32
CA VAL A 1190 -22.55 -10.25 31.16
C VAL A 1190 -23.94 -10.65 30.68
N GLY A 1191 -24.68 -11.34 31.55
CA GLY A 1191 -26.07 -11.74 31.40
C GLY A 1191 -27.01 -10.91 32.30
N GLN A 1192 -28.27 -11.36 32.41
CA GLN A 1192 -29.25 -10.72 33.30
C GLN A 1192 -28.90 -10.91 34.77
N THR A 1193 -28.40 -12.11 35.14
CA THR A 1193 -27.93 -12.40 36.50
C THR A 1193 -26.79 -11.48 36.88
N GLU A 1194 -25.80 -11.32 35.98
CA GLU A 1194 -24.65 -10.46 36.22
C GLU A 1194 -25.04 -8.98 36.35
N GLN A 1195 -26.01 -8.52 35.55
CA GLN A 1195 -26.54 -7.16 35.68
C GLN A 1195 -27.27 -6.95 37.02
N ALA A 1196 -28.08 -7.90 37.47
CA ALA A 1196 -28.81 -7.81 38.73
C ALA A 1196 -27.88 -7.79 39.94
N ASN A 1197 -26.78 -8.53 39.88
CA ASN A 1197 -25.80 -8.64 40.96
C ASN A 1197 -24.67 -7.59 40.89
N GLY A 1198 -24.54 -6.85 39.77
CA GLY A 1198 -23.42 -5.93 39.56
C GLY A 1198 -22.07 -6.65 39.37
N THR A 1199 -22.09 -7.84 38.75
CA THR A 1199 -20.95 -8.75 38.59
C THR A 1199 -20.60 -8.98 37.11
N ILE A 1200 -19.57 -9.79 36.85
CA ILE A 1200 -19.13 -10.22 35.52
C ILE A 1200 -18.58 -11.65 35.55
N ASN A 1201 -18.91 -12.47 34.55
CA ASN A 1201 -18.39 -13.83 34.42
C ASN A 1201 -17.09 -13.84 33.59
N ILE A 1202 -15.96 -14.23 34.20
CA ILE A 1202 -14.64 -14.15 33.58
C ILE A 1202 -14.19 -15.49 33.02
N ARG A 1203 -13.62 -15.45 31.81
CA ARG A 1203 -12.86 -16.55 31.21
C ARG A 1203 -11.57 -16.06 30.57
N THR A 1204 -10.61 -16.96 30.38
CA THR A 1204 -9.32 -16.65 29.74
C THR A 1204 -9.37 -16.81 28.22
N ARG A 1205 -8.33 -16.33 27.54
CA ARG A 1205 -8.12 -16.55 26.10
C ARG A 1205 -8.14 -18.02 25.66
N ASP A 1206 -7.76 -18.93 26.55
CA ASP A 1206 -7.74 -20.38 26.33
C ASP A 1206 -9.02 -21.07 26.85
N ASN A 1207 -10.07 -20.27 27.14
CA ASN A 1207 -11.40 -20.71 27.56
C ASN A 1207 -11.51 -21.31 28.96
N LYS A 1208 -10.51 -21.11 29.84
CA LYS A 1208 -10.63 -21.48 31.25
C LYS A 1208 -11.62 -20.53 31.92
N GLN A 1209 -12.67 -21.07 32.54
CA GLN A 1209 -13.69 -20.28 33.22
C GLN A 1209 -13.28 -20.07 34.68
N HIS A 1210 -13.27 -18.81 35.11
CA HIS A 1210 -12.95 -18.43 36.49
C HIS A 1210 -14.20 -18.14 37.33
N GLY A 1211 -15.37 -17.99 36.70
CA GLY A 1211 -16.64 -17.77 37.40
C GLY A 1211 -17.05 -16.30 37.46
N GLU A 1212 -18.00 -15.99 38.33
CA GLU A 1212 -18.61 -14.66 38.51
C GLU A 1212 -17.86 -13.86 39.60
N PHE A 1213 -17.53 -12.60 39.32
CA PHE A 1213 -16.83 -11.69 40.23
C PHE A 1213 -17.51 -10.33 40.24
N THR A 1214 -17.42 -9.61 41.36
CA THR A 1214 -17.79 -8.18 41.40
C THR A 1214 -16.78 -7.35 40.62
N ILE A 1215 -17.19 -6.19 40.09
CA ILE A 1215 -16.29 -5.34 39.29
C ILE A 1215 -15.09 -4.85 40.12
N ASP A 1216 -15.27 -4.60 41.41
CA ASP A 1216 -14.20 -4.15 42.31
C ASP A 1216 -13.17 -5.24 42.59
N GLU A 1217 -13.59 -6.51 42.72
CA GLU A 1217 -12.67 -7.65 42.83
C GLU A 1217 -11.82 -7.81 41.56
N VAL A 1218 -12.43 -7.63 40.38
CA VAL A 1218 -11.71 -7.67 39.10
C VAL A 1218 -10.68 -6.56 39.02
N ILE A 1219 -11.04 -5.33 39.42
CA ILE A 1219 -10.10 -4.20 39.48
C ILE A 1219 -8.95 -4.49 40.44
N LYS A 1220 -9.23 -5.02 41.64
CA LYS A 1220 -8.19 -5.41 42.61
C LYS A 1220 -7.24 -6.44 41.99
N ARG A 1221 -7.79 -7.48 41.36
CA ARG A 1221 -6.99 -8.55 40.76
C ARG A 1221 -6.16 -8.07 39.56
N PHE A 1222 -6.72 -7.23 38.71
CA PHE A 1222 -5.99 -6.65 37.58
C PHE A 1222 -4.85 -5.74 38.04
N ARG A 1223 -5.00 -5.00 39.15
CA ARG A 1223 -3.89 -4.22 39.74
C ARG A 1223 -2.77 -5.13 40.22
N GLU A 1224 -3.11 -6.18 40.97
CA GLU A 1224 -2.13 -7.17 41.44
C GLU A 1224 -1.35 -7.79 40.26
N LEU A 1225 -2.05 -8.22 39.20
CA LEU A 1225 -1.42 -8.79 38.01
C LEU A 1225 -0.54 -7.79 37.24
N ALA A 1226 -0.96 -6.52 37.18
CA ALA A 1226 -0.17 -5.46 36.56
C ALA A 1226 1.09 -5.12 37.37
N GLU A 1227 1.04 -5.24 38.69
CA GLU A 1227 2.16 -4.98 39.61
C GLU A 1227 3.16 -6.13 39.66
N THR A 1228 2.68 -7.38 39.72
CA THR A 1228 3.56 -8.57 39.71
C THR A 1228 4.23 -8.79 38.35
N ARG A 1229 3.63 -8.26 37.26
CA ARG A 1229 4.14 -8.37 35.88
C ARG A 1229 4.37 -9.81 35.44
N THR A 1230 3.58 -10.75 35.97
CA THR A 1230 3.66 -12.16 35.59
C THR A 1230 3.36 -12.37 34.10
N ASN A 1231 4.06 -13.34 33.50
CA ASN A 1231 3.78 -13.81 32.14
C ASN A 1231 2.63 -14.85 32.08
N HIS A 1232 2.08 -15.25 33.23
CA HIS A 1232 1.06 -16.30 33.39
C HIS A 1232 -0.21 -15.79 34.08
N ALA A 1233 -0.56 -14.52 33.85
CA ALA A 1233 -1.66 -13.84 34.52
C ALA A 1233 -3.01 -14.57 34.41
N GLU A 1234 -3.27 -15.22 33.28
CA GLU A 1234 -4.48 -15.99 33.01
C GLU A 1234 -4.63 -17.21 33.94
N ASP A 1235 -3.52 -17.84 34.31
CA ASP A 1235 -3.49 -18.99 35.20
C ASP A 1235 -3.57 -18.57 36.66
N GLU A 1236 -2.89 -17.47 37.00
CA GLU A 1236 -2.83 -16.94 38.35
C GLU A 1236 -4.13 -16.24 38.76
N PHE A 1237 -4.98 -15.77 37.84
CA PHE A 1237 -6.17 -14.94 38.15
C PHE A 1237 -7.04 -15.44 39.31
N ALA A 1238 -7.29 -16.76 39.43
CA ALA A 1238 -8.12 -17.34 40.50
C ALA A 1238 -7.35 -17.88 41.73
N GLY A 1239 -6.02 -17.71 41.77
CA GLY A 1239 -5.21 -18.09 42.93
C GLY A 1239 -5.46 -17.20 44.16
N PRO A 1240 -5.19 -17.68 45.38
CA PRO A 1240 -5.40 -16.89 46.60
C PRO A 1240 -4.56 -15.60 46.56
N SER A 1241 -5.11 -14.49 47.07
CA SER A 1241 -4.46 -13.17 47.05
C SER A 1241 -3.10 -13.23 47.76
N ALA A 1242 -2.14 -12.41 47.32
CA ALA A 1242 -0.80 -12.38 47.90
C ALA A 1242 -0.80 -12.06 49.42
N GLU A 1243 -1.87 -11.45 49.94
CA GLU A 1243 -2.09 -11.22 51.37
C GLU A 1243 -2.22 -12.53 52.18
N SER A 1244 -2.66 -13.64 51.56
CA SER A 1244 -2.75 -14.96 52.21
C SER A 1244 -1.42 -15.72 52.26
N ASN A 1245 -0.47 -15.40 51.39
CA ASN A 1245 0.84 -16.08 51.33
C ASN A 1245 1.85 -15.53 52.35
N VAL A 1246 1.63 -14.33 52.91
CA VAL A 1246 2.46 -13.80 54.00
C VAL A 1246 2.20 -14.53 55.33
N ALA A 1247 1.00 -15.09 55.52
CA ALA A 1247 0.68 -15.92 56.69
C ALA A 1247 1.15 -17.38 56.56
N GLY A 1248 1.46 -17.86 55.35
CA GLY A 1248 1.90 -19.23 55.09
C GLY A 1248 3.42 -19.42 54.91
N ALA A 1249 4.15 -18.34 54.60
CA ALA A 1249 5.59 -18.38 54.32
C ALA A 1249 6.49 -18.63 55.56
N THR A 1250 5.93 -18.66 56.77
CA THR A 1250 6.63 -19.07 58.00
C THR A 1250 6.51 -20.56 58.31
N SER A 1251 5.83 -21.38 57.48
CA SER A 1251 5.63 -22.82 57.77
C SER A 1251 6.09 -23.81 56.69
N LYS A 1252 6.70 -23.37 55.59
CA LYS A 1252 7.14 -24.25 54.48
C LYS A 1252 8.59 -24.04 54.02
N LEU A 1253 9.49 -23.75 54.97
CA LEU A 1253 10.94 -23.76 54.76
C LEU A 1253 11.64 -25.00 55.33
N GLU A 1254 10.88 -25.98 55.86
CA GLU A 1254 11.39 -27.31 56.16
C GLU A 1254 10.72 -28.34 55.26
N HIS A 1255 11.53 -29.17 54.60
CA HIS A 1255 11.18 -30.25 53.68
C HIS A 1255 10.93 -29.90 52.21
N THR A 1256 12.00 -29.70 51.46
CA THR A 1256 12.17 -30.53 50.24
C THR A 1256 13.65 -30.86 50.04
N LYS A 1257 13.96 -32.14 50.27
CA LYS A 1257 15.28 -32.76 50.11
C LYS A 1257 15.65 -32.82 48.63
N LEU A 1258 16.96 -32.70 48.39
CA LEU A 1258 17.69 -33.24 47.26
C LEU A 1258 17.22 -34.67 46.93
N SER A 1259 17.01 -34.95 45.64
CA SER A 1259 17.14 -36.31 45.10
C SER A 1259 17.90 -36.25 43.78
N GLU A 1260 19.12 -36.78 43.85
CA GLU A 1260 20.01 -37.09 42.73
C GLU A 1260 19.45 -38.20 41.84
N SER A 1261 19.93 -38.20 40.58
CA SER A 1261 20.34 -39.33 39.72
C SER A 1261 19.46 -40.58 39.48
N HIS A 1262 19.51 -41.01 38.19
CA HIS A 1262 19.26 -42.33 37.57
C HIS A 1262 17.91 -42.47 36.83
N ASP A 1263 17.78 -43.03 35.63
CA ASP A 1263 18.68 -43.59 34.61
C ASP A 1263 17.90 -43.55 33.26
N ASP A 1264 18.67 -43.45 32.17
CA ASP A 1264 18.43 -43.76 30.73
C ASP A 1264 18.69 -42.63 29.71
#